data_AF-A0A2N1W7R8-F1
#
_entry.id   AF-A0A2N1W7R8-F1
#
_cell.length_a   1.000
_cell.length_b   1.000
_cell.length_c   1.000
_cell.angle_alpha   90.00
_cell.angle_beta   90.00
_cell.angle_gamma   90.00
#
_symmetry.space_group_name_H-M   'P 1'
#
loop_
_entity.id
_entity.type
_entity.pdbx_description
1 polymer ?
#
loop_
_entity_poly.entity_id
_entity_poly.type
_entity_poly.pdbx_seq_one_letter_code
_entity_poly.pdbx_strand_id
1 'polypeptide(L)'
;MKKCLIAAIIFLTVYPLYAGMFNFTLPWDDDSNTVINLSYLNHKPAGVSGYVTAAPDGHLYVNSGASRIKFLAVNVTSTNCFPAKADADKIARRLAKYGINLVRFHLGDASWGQSFIDYTGYPDSRHLNSANLDKFDYFVSRLKEHGIYSNINLLAGRDFKSADGLPASIDLMAWKDKQTPAMFSPAMLDLQREFAMNLLDRVNPYTGIKYTQDPCVAFVEVCNEHGLIHAWHNAQMDVLPAEFNTQLQGMWDAYLAEKYPSFAALQSVWGMSAPLGDEKLLNGDFALGLNSWNRETNLPASAAFTVIANGLAPGKNSCQVNVSASSTINWHVQLNQGVTLTAGSPYTLSFSAKADRAATVDVIVQEVNGSWQTFFTRTLNLTTDWQRFEFVFAATKTTISARVNFTDMAKAIAVYSFADVSFRQGGTIPGTNPDETDFNSVKIFKAADRSDRTGAAKTDWVDFLWQKEFHYWGSMNNYIKVSLSAKALTTGTVVGNSTPNLMAVFDVVDSHAYWQHPSYDGEQWVSPWWVNNSSVLSKSDGGTVSAMSVKRVEGKPFSVTEYNHPFPNSFNAEAYSVLGAYAAFQDWDAIYGYTYGDGNINWSESKQDGFFDIDMDPGKWANMLHAALMFRRNDISPASSAVTVPMDNAKELELLTGAGPWRLIDAQDAGMPLAASLMHRTSIITQGGINPSGALSPADITVPGSGIYTSDTNQLNWDSSARVLKIDSPKTKGVIGNNIGVEYNLSGVIIRPLSSMQNWSSIMLSVAQGGTFASGAEKIFITAAGFSSNTGVDYRLYPSGASAGFPPAANADINTVSFGTGPTTTEGIGAEFVLPYAAANVKVYSLDNTGARILSLPVSDESGNARFQISGTRGAIWYEIEIYPGPAPTDTLTLTPTMTRTPGGPTETVTPTVTFTPTLQALLIDDCENGDSVNLLGGYWYDYADSLSTISPPKTSPYVMTSGGAESSAYCARIFGHIAAQPSPDVYPSAGLGTNLRADSGSPSYTVTDINSFAGVRFYVKGGGQYTFRIPYLNGADGTSMTGYNDYKVVFTAPAQWEMMQIPFSSLTQETGWGALYPLSEVLANVRDIQWQVLGYGRDFDLYVDDVELYNAPPPATFTPTITMTATPTVYLSETVTVTVSVTRTITVTLTAVIPSPTVTATITNTPLPAVHAADNLDEAYVYPAVYDGTNGQKGIMFAKLTRSSEIQIFNLKGELVHFARADSADGTYLWKLEGRRKNMKMAPGMYIYVITADDGAVKKGKLAIVK
;
A
#
# COMPACT_ATOMS: atom_id res chain seq x y z
N MET A 1 -16.59 -60.75 19.15
CA MET A 1 -15.47 -59.90 19.61
C MET A 1 -14.67 -59.46 18.36
N LYS A 2 -14.94 -58.42 17.56
CA LYS A 2 -15.67 -57.14 17.59
C LYS A 2 -15.08 -55.96 18.40
N LYS A 3 -13.87 -56.06 18.96
CA LYS A 3 -13.20 -54.90 19.61
C LYS A 3 -11.69 -54.72 19.38
N CYS A 4 -11.04 -55.48 18.50
CA CYS A 4 -9.59 -55.29 18.24
C CYS A 4 -9.24 -54.95 16.78
N LEU A 5 -10.22 -54.80 15.87
CA LEU A 5 -9.96 -54.55 14.44
C LEU A 5 -10.25 -53.11 13.98
N ILE A 6 -10.49 -52.17 14.90
CA ILE A 6 -10.79 -50.75 14.59
C ILE A 6 -9.59 -49.82 14.83
N ALA A 7 -8.51 -50.30 15.46
CA ALA A 7 -7.37 -49.44 15.81
C ALA A 7 -6.28 -49.31 14.71
N ALA A 8 -6.37 -50.06 13.60
CA ALA A 8 -5.31 -50.10 12.59
C ALA A 8 -5.69 -49.49 11.21
N ILE A 9 -6.92 -48.98 11.05
CA ILE A 9 -7.38 -48.31 9.82
C ILE A 9 -7.66 -46.80 10.05
N ILE A 10 -7.43 -46.29 11.27
CA ILE A 10 -7.52 -44.85 11.59
C ILE A 10 -6.15 -44.37 12.08
N PHE A 11 -5.16 -44.34 11.18
CA PHE A 11 -3.93 -43.55 11.33
C PHE A 11 -3.46 -42.99 9.97
N LEU A 12 -4.41 -42.76 9.06
CA LEU A 12 -4.34 -41.73 8.01
C LEU A 12 -5.15 -40.52 8.52
N THR A 13 -4.74 -39.98 9.68
CA THR A 13 -5.14 -38.64 10.09
C THR A 13 -4.05 -37.70 9.59
N VAL A 14 -4.39 -37.01 8.50
CA VAL A 14 -3.94 -35.66 8.16
C VAL A 14 -3.13 -35.03 9.29
N TYR A 15 -1.79 -35.03 9.18
CA TYR A 15 -1.03 -33.99 9.86
C TYR A 15 -1.50 -32.68 9.22
N PRO A 16 -2.03 -31.71 9.97
CA PRO A 16 -2.15 -30.37 9.44
C PRO A 16 -0.71 -29.95 9.11
N LEU A 17 -0.39 -29.81 7.83
CA LEU A 17 0.72 -28.97 7.39
C LEU A 17 0.35 -27.56 7.84
N TYR A 18 0.66 -27.22 9.09
CA TYR A 18 0.55 -25.84 9.56
C TYR A 18 1.49 -25.01 8.69
N ALA A 19 0.92 -24.03 7.99
CA ALA A 19 1.67 -22.99 7.30
C ALA A 19 2.58 -22.29 8.33
N GLY A 20 3.89 -22.26 8.05
CA GLY A 20 4.83 -21.50 8.85
C GLY A 20 4.90 -20.05 8.39
N MET A 21 5.16 -19.13 9.32
CA MET A 21 5.59 -17.78 8.97
C MET A 21 6.99 -17.83 8.35
N PHE A 22 7.27 -16.97 7.37
CA PHE A 22 8.60 -16.79 6.80
C PHE A 22 8.91 -15.31 6.58
N ASN A 23 10.19 -14.97 6.49
CA ASN A 23 10.64 -13.59 6.25
C ASN A 23 10.26 -13.17 4.83
N PHE A 24 9.57 -12.03 4.72
CA PHE A 24 9.19 -11.49 3.43
C PHE A 24 9.12 -9.96 3.49
N THR A 25 10.30 -9.35 3.57
CA THR A 25 10.42 -7.89 3.60
C THR A 25 10.51 -7.35 2.18
N LEU A 26 9.62 -6.41 1.86
CA LEU A 26 9.65 -5.72 0.58
C LEU A 26 10.77 -4.67 0.57
N PRO A 27 11.72 -4.69 -0.37
CA PRO A 27 12.83 -3.72 -0.36
C PRO A 27 12.33 -2.30 -0.65
N TRP A 28 12.53 -1.38 0.29
CA TRP A 28 11.99 -0.01 0.21
C TRP A 28 12.48 0.83 -0.98
N ASP A 29 13.52 0.40 -1.69
CA ASP A 29 14.12 1.07 -2.84
C ASP A 29 14.12 0.24 -4.13
N ASP A 30 13.27 -0.79 -4.20
CA ASP A 30 13.16 -1.67 -5.38
C ASP A 30 12.19 -1.13 -6.45
N ASP A 31 12.70 -1.06 -7.68
CA ASP A 31 12.00 -0.66 -8.89
C ASP A 31 12.18 -1.68 -10.05
N SER A 32 12.62 -2.90 -9.71
CA SER A 32 12.91 -3.96 -10.69
C SER A 32 11.76 -4.16 -11.67
N ASN A 33 12.09 -4.33 -12.95
CA ASN A 33 11.12 -4.57 -14.01
C ASN A 33 10.70 -6.04 -14.06
N THR A 34 9.77 -6.42 -13.19
CA THR A 34 9.19 -7.76 -13.08
C THR A 34 7.68 -7.71 -13.35
N VAL A 35 6.98 -8.84 -13.30
CA VAL A 35 5.51 -8.89 -13.55
C VAL A 35 4.69 -8.01 -12.59
N ILE A 36 5.26 -7.66 -11.43
CA ILE A 36 4.64 -6.78 -10.44
C ILE A 36 4.91 -5.29 -10.67
N ASN A 37 5.66 -4.92 -11.72
CA ASN A 37 5.90 -3.53 -12.06
C ASN A 37 4.74 -2.96 -12.89
N LEU A 38 3.89 -2.17 -12.23
CA LEU A 38 2.73 -1.49 -12.81
C LEU A 38 3.01 -0.03 -13.18
N SER A 39 4.28 0.38 -13.25
CA SER A 39 4.63 1.78 -13.56
C SER A 39 4.26 2.23 -14.97
N TYR A 40 3.90 1.29 -15.85
CA TYR A 40 3.33 1.56 -17.18
C TYR A 40 1.93 2.17 -17.11
N LEU A 41 1.22 2.06 -15.97
CA LEU A 41 -0.08 2.69 -15.77
C LEU A 41 0.03 4.22 -15.59
N ASN A 42 1.23 4.76 -15.34
CA ASN A 42 1.41 6.18 -15.04
C ASN A 42 1.75 6.97 -16.30
N HIS A 43 1.09 8.12 -16.47
CA HIS A 43 1.49 9.10 -17.51
C HIS A 43 2.72 9.84 -17.01
N LYS A 44 3.84 9.78 -17.75
CA LYS A 44 5.11 10.37 -17.33
C LYS A 44 5.48 11.56 -18.22
N PRO A 45 5.76 12.75 -17.66
CA PRO A 45 5.56 13.14 -16.26
C PRO A 45 4.09 13.34 -15.87
N ALA A 46 3.79 13.44 -14.57
CA ALA A 46 2.47 13.80 -14.07
C ALA A 46 2.07 15.19 -14.59
N GLY A 47 0.83 15.32 -15.05
CA GLY A 47 0.32 16.53 -15.67
C GLY A 47 0.73 16.71 -17.15
N VAL A 48 1.42 15.75 -17.78
CA VAL A 48 1.71 15.77 -19.23
C VAL A 48 0.42 15.84 -20.07
N SER A 49 -0.66 15.28 -19.55
CA SER A 49 -2.01 15.31 -20.12
C SER A 49 -2.79 16.58 -19.75
N GLY A 50 -2.15 17.61 -19.21
CA GLY A 50 -2.80 18.83 -18.71
C GLY A 50 -3.35 18.68 -17.29
N TYR A 51 -4.14 19.67 -16.86
CA TYR A 51 -4.75 19.71 -15.53
C TYR A 51 -5.82 18.63 -15.36
N VAL A 52 -5.96 18.14 -14.13
CA VAL A 52 -7.08 17.32 -13.73
C VAL A 52 -8.31 18.21 -13.58
N THR A 53 -9.43 17.80 -14.19
CA THR A 53 -10.70 18.54 -14.15
C THR A 53 -11.84 17.66 -13.67
N ALA A 54 -12.74 18.20 -12.84
CA ALA A 54 -14.02 17.58 -12.53
C ALA A 54 -15.03 17.89 -13.65
N ALA A 55 -15.65 16.87 -14.23
CA ALA A 55 -16.64 17.03 -15.28
C ALA A 55 -18.09 16.95 -14.73
N PRO A 56 -19.11 17.42 -15.49
CA PRO A 56 -20.51 17.43 -15.04
C PRO A 56 -21.13 16.06 -14.77
N ASP A 57 -20.52 14.99 -15.27
CA ASP A 57 -20.90 13.60 -14.97
C ASP A 57 -20.42 13.13 -13.58
N GLY A 58 -19.71 14.00 -12.85
CA GLY A 58 -19.21 13.72 -11.52
C GLY A 58 -17.95 12.85 -11.53
N HIS A 59 -17.11 12.92 -12.57
CA HIS A 59 -15.85 12.18 -12.64
C HIS A 59 -14.65 13.05 -12.99
N LEU A 60 -13.45 12.50 -12.77
CA LEU A 60 -12.18 13.16 -13.06
C LEU A 60 -11.67 12.86 -14.46
N TYR A 61 -11.18 13.91 -15.12
CA TYR A 61 -10.64 13.86 -16.47
C TYR A 61 -9.31 14.60 -16.61
N VAL A 62 -8.54 14.23 -17.62
CA VAL A 62 -7.36 14.92 -18.17
C VAL A 62 -7.54 15.12 -19.68
N ASN A 63 -6.53 15.63 -20.38
CA ASN A 63 -6.57 15.96 -21.81
C ASN A 63 -7.71 16.92 -22.17
N SER A 64 -7.86 17.99 -21.38
CA SER A 64 -8.96 18.96 -21.55
C SER A 64 -10.36 18.32 -21.50
N GLY A 65 -10.54 17.30 -20.65
CA GLY A 65 -11.82 16.61 -20.48
C GLY A 65 -12.02 15.38 -21.38
N ALA A 66 -11.03 14.99 -22.18
CA ALA A 66 -11.17 13.90 -23.15
C ALA A 66 -10.89 12.50 -22.58
N SER A 67 -10.17 12.38 -21.46
CA SER A 67 -9.74 11.08 -20.93
C SER A 67 -9.98 10.98 -19.43
N ARG A 68 -10.73 9.96 -19.01
CA ARG A 68 -10.98 9.70 -17.59
C ARG A 68 -9.68 9.34 -16.86
N ILE A 69 -9.52 9.80 -15.62
CA ILE A 69 -8.40 9.45 -14.74
C ILE A 69 -8.92 8.95 -13.39
N LYS A 70 -8.28 7.91 -12.87
CA LYS A 70 -8.53 7.37 -11.52
C LYS A 70 -7.23 7.34 -10.73
N PHE A 71 -7.29 7.71 -9.45
CA PHE A 71 -6.12 7.79 -8.58
C PHE A 71 -6.06 6.65 -7.57
N LEU A 72 -5.06 5.77 -7.72
CA LEU A 72 -4.60 4.91 -6.64
C LEU A 72 -3.46 5.64 -5.94
N ALA A 73 -3.67 5.97 -4.68
CA ALA A 73 -2.83 6.91 -3.96
C ALA A 73 -2.36 6.36 -2.62
N VAL A 74 -1.36 7.03 -2.04
CA VAL A 74 -0.96 6.83 -0.64
C VAL A 74 -0.85 8.19 0.06
N ASN A 75 -1.01 8.17 1.37
CA ASN A 75 -0.61 9.28 2.21
C ASN A 75 0.89 9.18 2.51
N VAL A 76 1.53 10.33 2.63
CA VAL A 76 2.86 10.48 3.23
C VAL A 76 2.68 11.50 4.34
N THR A 77 2.97 11.11 5.58
CA THR A 77 2.52 11.86 6.76
C THR A 77 3.67 12.53 7.52
N SER A 78 3.43 13.75 8.01
CA SER A 78 4.34 14.52 8.89
C SER A 78 5.76 14.56 8.32
N THR A 79 6.74 14.03 9.06
CA THR A 79 8.17 14.08 8.73
C THR A 79 8.47 13.42 7.38
N ASN A 80 7.72 12.40 6.98
CA ASN A 80 7.93 11.71 5.72
C ASN A 80 7.56 12.55 4.50
N CYS A 81 6.84 13.68 4.67
CA CYS A 81 6.63 14.66 3.58
C CYS A 81 7.95 15.29 3.10
N PHE A 82 9.02 15.18 3.90
CA PHE A 82 10.31 15.84 3.70
C PHE A 82 11.47 14.84 3.65
N PRO A 83 11.43 13.82 2.77
CA PRO A 83 12.48 12.81 2.70
C PRO A 83 13.81 13.45 2.26
N ALA A 84 14.93 12.80 2.60
CA ALA A 84 16.21 13.20 2.03
C ALA A 84 16.15 13.05 0.50
N LYS A 85 16.85 13.92 -0.25
CA LYS A 85 16.79 13.90 -1.72
C LYS A 85 17.20 12.54 -2.32
N ALA A 86 18.16 11.85 -1.70
CA ALA A 86 18.55 10.51 -2.12
C ALA A 86 17.44 9.46 -1.96
N ASP A 87 16.60 9.61 -0.93
CA ASP A 87 15.50 8.69 -0.64
C ASP A 87 14.26 9.03 -1.47
N ALA A 88 14.00 10.33 -1.69
CA ALA A 88 12.88 10.83 -2.48
C ALA A 88 12.79 10.18 -3.88
N ASP A 89 13.94 9.99 -4.52
CA ASP A 89 14.07 9.38 -5.83
C ASP A 89 13.73 7.87 -5.81
N LYS A 90 14.25 7.16 -4.80
CA LYS A 90 13.96 5.73 -4.59
C LYS A 90 12.48 5.47 -4.26
N ILE A 91 11.92 6.29 -3.37
CA ILE A 91 10.51 6.20 -2.97
C ILE A 91 9.60 6.44 -4.18
N ALA A 92 9.88 7.46 -5.00
CA ALA A 92 9.07 7.75 -6.19
C ALA A 92 9.07 6.58 -7.19
N ARG A 93 10.22 5.91 -7.40
CA ARG A 93 10.31 4.73 -8.27
C ARG A 93 9.58 3.52 -7.70
N ARG A 94 9.72 3.25 -6.40
CA ARG A 94 8.98 2.18 -5.72
C ARG A 94 7.47 2.39 -5.80
N LEU A 95 6.98 3.59 -5.49
CA LEU A 95 5.55 3.91 -5.58
C LEU A 95 5.03 3.70 -7.01
N ALA A 96 5.78 4.15 -8.02
CA ALA A 96 5.43 3.92 -9.42
C ALA A 96 5.40 2.42 -9.77
N LYS A 97 6.35 1.62 -9.27
CA LYS A 97 6.35 0.16 -9.46
C LYS A 97 5.04 -0.47 -8.99
N TYR A 98 4.47 -0.03 -7.88
CA TYR A 98 3.18 -0.55 -7.40
C TYR A 98 1.94 0.10 -8.04
N GLY A 99 2.12 0.94 -9.07
CA GLY A 99 1.02 1.57 -9.79
C GLY A 99 0.37 2.73 -9.03
N ILE A 100 1.02 3.27 -8.01
CA ILE A 100 0.60 4.51 -7.35
C ILE A 100 0.78 5.66 -8.34
N ASN A 101 -0.24 6.50 -8.50
CA ASN A 101 -0.20 7.67 -9.36
C ASN A 101 -0.56 8.96 -8.62
N LEU A 102 -0.68 8.95 -7.30
CA LEU A 102 -0.81 10.16 -6.51
C LEU A 102 -0.30 10.00 -5.07
N VAL A 103 0.26 11.07 -4.51
CA VAL A 103 0.64 11.18 -3.10
C VAL A 103 -0.11 12.34 -2.43
N ARG A 104 -0.73 12.07 -1.28
CA ARG A 104 -1.26 13.11 -0.37
C ARG A 104 -0.23 13.43 0.71
N PHE A 105 0.15 14.70 0.78
CA PHE A 105 1.06 15.22 1.80
C PHE A 105 0.25 15.65 3.01
N HIS A 106 0.23 14.76 4.00
CA HIS A 106 -0.63 14.88 5.16
C HIS A 106 0.13 15.35 6.40
N LEU A 107 -0.49 16.21 7.22
CA LEU A 107 0.12 16.78 8.44
C LEU A 107 1.49 17.44 8.21
N GLY A 108 1.77 17.88 6.98
CA GLY A 108 3.02 18.58 6.66
C GLY A 108 3.15 19.95 7.34
N ASP A 109 2.06 20.49 7.87
CA ASP A 109 1.97 21.75 8.63
C ASP A 109 2.04 21.54 10.16
N ALA A 110 2.17 20.30 10.63
CA ALA A 110 2.18 19.94 12.03
C ALA A 110 3.40 20.48 12.78
N SER A 111 3.28 20.70 14.09
CA SER A 111 4.36 21.21 14.95
C SER A 111 5.29 20.11 15.50
N TRP A 112 4.98 18.84 15.23
CA TRP A 112 5.82 17.70 15.57
C TRP A 112 6.58 17.19 14.34
N GLY A 113 7.85 16.82 14.55
CA GLY A 113 8.70 16.34 13.46
C GLY A 113 9.16 17.44 12.49
N GLN A 114 9.42 17.08 11.24
CA GLN A 114 9.68 18.06 10.17
C GLN A 114 8.35 18.65 9.65
N SER A 115 8.37 19.94 9.28
CA SER A 115 7.18 20.71 8.92
C SER A 115 7.45 21.75 7.82
N PHE A 116 6.41 22.14 7.09
CA PHE A 116 6.39 23.31 6.23
C PHE A 116 6.63 24.60 7.02
N ILE A 117 6.20 24.64 8.29
CA ILE A 117 6.28 25.80 9.18
C ILE A 117 7.51 25.66 10.09
N ASP A 118 8.27 26.75 10.28
CA ASP A 118 9.47 26.75 11.11
C ASP A 118 9.17 27.10 12.58
N TYR A 119 8.56 26.14 13.29
CA TYR A 119 8.29 26.26 14.73
C TYR A 119 9.54 26.28 15.61
N THR A 120 10.72 25.99 15.05
CA THR A 120 12.00 25.94 15.78
C THR A 120 12.76 27.25 15.70
N GLY A 121 12.68 27.93 14.55
CA GLY A 121 13.31 29.22 14.31
C GLY A 121 12.47 30.39 14.81
N TYR A 122 11.14 30.23 14.92
CA TYR A 122 10.21 31.30 15.23
C TYR A 122 9.17 30.90 16.30
N PRO A 123 8.71 31.85 17.13
CA PRO A 123 7.67 31.59 18.12
C PRO A 123 6.25 31.56 17.54
N ASP A 124 6.09 31.93 16.26
CA ASP A 124 4.83 31.98 15.53
C ASP A 124 4.71 30.82 14.52
N SER A 125 3.57 30.72 13.85
CA SER A 125 3.26 29.73 12.82
C SER A 125 3.21 30.32 11.40
N ARG A 126 3.86 31.47 11.15
CA ARG A 126 3.76 32.24 9.90
C ARG A 126 4.97 32.10 8.98
N HIS A 127 6.09 31.62 9.52
CA HIS A 127 7.34 31.45 8.78
C HIS A 127 7.47 30.04 8.21
N LEU A 128 7.79 29.92 6.93
CA LEU A 128 8.03 28.62 6.29
C LEU A 128 9.47 28.15 6.47
N ASN A 129 9.66 26.85 6.70
CA ASN A 129 10.97 26.23 6.81
C ASN A 129 11.59 26.00 5.43
N SER A 130 12.57 26.83 5.06
CA SER A 130 13.20 26.79 3.73
C SER A 130 13.90 25.45 3.40
N ALA A 131 14.49 24.78 4.38
CA ALA A 131 15.18 23.51 4.17
C ALA A 131 14.20 22.35 3.92
N ASN A 132 13.09 22.31 4.65
CA ASN A 132 12.03 21.32 4.44
C ASN A 132 11.31 21.59 3.11
N LEU A 133 11.05 22.86 2.77
CA LEU A 133 10.51 23.22 1.46
C LEU A 133 11.39 22.75 0.30
N ASP A 134 12.71 22.87 0.39
CA ASP A 134 13.61 22.37 -0.65
C ASP A 134 13.53 20.84 -0.82
N LYS A 135 13.37 20.08 0.28
CA LYS A 135 13.15 18.63 0.24
C LYS A 135 11.79 18.27 -0.36
N PHE A 136 10.74 18.97 0.06
CA PHE A 136 9.38 18.81 -0.46
C PHE A 136 9.33 19.09 -1.97
N ASP A 137 9.89 20.23 -2.39
CA ASP A 137 9.97 20.63 -3.79
C ASP A 137 10.70 19.58 -4.63
N TYR A 138 11.82 19.07 -4.12
CA TYR A 138 12.55 17.99 -4.77
C TYR A 138 11.71 16.72 -4.86
N PHE A 139 11.05 16.31 -3.78
CA PHE A 139 10.25 15.10 -3.77
C PHE A 139 9.06 15.19 -4.73
N VAL A 140 8.33 16.30 -4.75
CA VAL A 140 7.27 16.55 -5.76
C VAL A 140 7.83 16.46 -7.17
N SER A 141 9.04 16.97 -7.44
CA SER A 141 9.67 16.85 -8.77
C SER A 141 9.96 15.41 -9.17
N ARG A 142 10.38 14.55 -8.22
CA ARG A 142 10.65 13.12 -8.47
C ARG A 142 9.35 12.35 -8.69
N LEU A 143 8.33 12.61 -7.87
CA LEU A 143 6.99 12.06 -8.06
C LEU A 143 6.43 12.42 -9.44
N LYS A 144 6.57 13.71 -9.82
CA LYS A 144 6.16 14.20 -11.14
C LYS A 144 6.86 13.45 -12.28
N GLU A 145 8.17 13.26 -12.22
CA GLU A 145 8.92 12.52 -13.25
C GLU A 145 8.39 11.09 -13.46
N HIS A 146 7.94 10.44 -12.37
CA HIS A 146 7.39 9.10 -12.41
C HIS A 146 5.86 9.03 -12.60
N GLY A 147 5.23 10.14 -12.95
CA GLY A 147 3.80 10.19 -13.26
C GLY A 147 2.88 10.14 -12.05
N ILE A 148 3.39 10.54 -10.89
CA ILE A 148 2.68 10.58 -9.61
C ILE A 148 2.29 12.03 -9.30
N TYR A 149 0.99 12.28 -9.21
CA TYR A 149 0.41 13.59 -8.89
C TYR A 149 0.50 13.91 -7.39
N SER A 150 0.20 15.14 -7.00
CA SER A 150 0.25 15.61 -5.63
C SER A 150 -1.11 16.13 -5.12
N ASN A 151 -1.43 15.80 -3.87
CA ASN A 151 -2.48 16.41 -3.06
C ASN A 151 -1.82 17.14 -1.87
N ILE A 152 -2.12 18.43 -1.70
CA ILE A 152 -1.51 19.30 -0.67
C ILE A 152 -2.58 19.77 0.33
N ASN A 153 -2.34 19.55 1.63
CA ASN A 153 -3.20 20.03 2.71
C ASN A 153 -2.82 21.45 3.17
N LEU A 154 -3.82 22.25 3.56
CA LEU A 154 -3.63 23.62 4.07
C LEU A 154 -3.84 23.78 5.58
N LEU A 155 -4.75 23.01 6.18
CA LEU A 155 -4.97 22.96 7.63
C LEU A 155 -5.20 21.51 8.07
N ALA A 156 -4.12 20.81 8.42
CA ALA A 156 -4.20 19.44 8.92
C ALA A 156 -3.70 19.36 10.36
N GLY A 157 -2.49 19.85 10.63
CA GLY A 157 -1.81 19.78 11.93
C GLY A 157 -1.31 21.12 12.46
N ARG A 158 -1.58 22.23 11.76
CA ARG A 158 -1.07 23.56 12.14
C ARG A 158 -1.40 23.93 13.59
N ASP A 159 -0.37 24.32 14.31
CA ASP A 159 -0.46 24.75 15.70
C ASP A 159 -0.41 26.27 15.80
N PHE A 160 -1.57 26.94 15.76
CA PHE A 160 -1.68 28.40 15.88
C PHE A 160 -1.13 28.90 17.22
N LYS A 161 -0.42 30.02 17.20
CA LYS A 161 0.29 30.59 18.35
C LYS A 161 -0.18 31.99 18.67
N SER A 162 -0.06 32.42 19.93
CA SER A 162 -0.32 33.83 20.28
C SER A 162 0.59 34.81 19.53
N ALA A 163 1.84 34.39 19.25
CA ALA A 163 2.80 35.14 18.45
C ALA A 163 2.36 35.37 16.98
N ASP A 164 1.31 34.69 16.49
CA ASP A 164 0.70 34.98 15.20
C ASP A 164 -0.06 36.33 15.18
N GLY A 165 -0.23 36.96 16.35
CA GLY A 165 -1.11 38.11 16.58
C GLY A 165 -2.47 37.72 17.19
N LEU A 166 -2.54 36.53 17.79
CA LEU A 166 -3.75 35.97 18.41
C LEU A 166 -3.72 36.18 19.94
N PRO A 167 -4.87 36.12 20.63
CA PRO A 167 -4.91 36.16 22.10
C PRO A 167 -4.02 35.10 22.74
N ALA A 168 -3.37 35.43 23.87
CA ALA A 168 -2.47 34.52 24.60
C ALA A 168 -3.12 33.18 25.00
N SER A 169 -4.44 33.18 25.16
CA SER A 169 -5.21 31.99 25.50
C SER A 169 -5.21 30.90 24.43
N ILE A 170 -4.86 31.21 23.17
CA ILE A 170 -4.73 30.19 22.11
C ILE A 170 -3.63 29.18 22.44
N ASP A 171 -2.57 29.56 23.15
CA ASP A 171 -1.45 28.68 23.49
C ASP A 171 -1.83 27.63 24.55
N LEU A 172 -2.96 27.80 25.23
CA LEU A 172 -3.48 26.85 26.23
C LEU A 172 -4.38 25.76 25.61
N MET A 173 -4.79 25.93 24.35
CA MET A 173 -5.62 24.96 23.65
C MET A 173 -4.77 23.83 23.06
N ALA A 174 -5.32 22.61 23.04
CA ALA A 174 -4.73 21.53 22.26
C ALA A 174 -4.75 21.88 20.77
N TRP A 175 -3.75 21.42 20.01
CA TRP A 175 -3.55 21.80 18.60
C TRP A 175 -4.81 21.57 17.74
N LYS A 176 -5.52 20.45 17.92
CA LYS A 176 -6.73 20.12 17.15
C LYS A 176 -7.92 21.01 17.53
N ASP A 177 -8.05 21.38 18.81
CA ASP A 177 -9.13 22.27 19.27
C ASP A 177 -9.00 23.68 18.70
N LYS A 178 -7.77 24.12 18.35
CA LYS A 178 -7.52 25.39 17.67
C LYS A 178 -8.16 25.49 16.28
N GLN A 179 -8.53 24.36 15.66
CA GLN A 179 -9.24 24.36 14.38
C GLN A 179 -10.69 24.87 14.54
N THR A 180 -11.29 24.79 15.73
CA THR A 180 -12.64 25.32 16.01
C THR A 180 -12.70 26.85 15.86
N PRO A 181 -11.90 27.67 16.58
CA PRO A 181 -11.87 29.11 16.36
C PRO A 181 -11.32 29.49 14.97
N ALA A 182 -10.52 28.64 14.33
CA ALA A 182 -10.01 28.87 12.98
C ALA A 182 -11.11 28.97 11.90
N MET A 183 -12.29 28.38 12.14
CA MET A 183 -13.40 28.40 11.18
C MET A 183 -14.28 29.65 11.27
N PHE A 184 -14.25 30.42 12.37
CA PHE A 184 -15.08 31.61 12.52
C PHE A 184 -14.31 32.89 12.83
N SER A 185 -13.09 32.82 13.38
CA SER A 185 -12.31 34.00 13.71
C SER A 185 -11.72 34.64 12.44
N PRO A 186 -12.02 35.91 12.12
CA PRO A 186 -11.49 36.56 10.92
C PRO A 186 -9.96 36.58 10.88
N ALA A 187 -9.29 36.82 12.03
CA ALA A 187 -7.84 36.85 12.11
C ALA A 187 -7.22 35.47 11.78
N MET A 188 -7.82 34.38 12.25
CA MET A 188 -7.33 33.03 11.96
C MET A 188 -7.63 32.60 10.52
N LEU A 189 -8.73 33.06 9.94
CA LEU A 189 -9.02 32.87 8.52
C LEU A 189 -7.98 33.59 7.63
N ASP A 190 -7.56 34.80 8.01
CA ASP A 190 -6.51 35.52 7.31
C ASP A 190 -5.14 34.84 7.43
N LEU A 191 -4.81 34.26 8.59
CA LEU A 191 -3.59 33.44 8.76
C LEU A 191 -3.59 32.18 7.88
N GLN A 192 -4.75 31.57 7.63
CA GLN A 192 -4.88 30.44 6.70
C GLN A 192 -4.69 30.88 5.25
N ARG A 193 -5.28 32.02 4.85
CA ARG A 193 -5.08 32.63 3.52
C ARG A 193 -3.62 33.01 3.28
N GLU A 194 -2.95 33.54 4.29
CA GLU A 194 -1.51 33.85 4.24
C GLU A 194 -0.68 32.58 4.01
N PHE A 195 -0.93 31.52 4.79
CA PHE A 195 -0.23 30.25 4.62
C PHE A 195 -0.46 29.63 3.23
N ALA A 196 -1.72 29.61 2.77
CA ALA A 196 -2.07 29.12 1.44
C ALA A 196 -1.38 29.91 0.32
N MET A 197 -1.31 31.25 0.43
CA MET A 197 -0.56 32.09 -0.52
C MET A 197 0.93 31.74 -0.51
N ASN A 198 1.56 31.71 0.67
CA ASN A 198 3.00 31.49 0.81
C ASN A 198 3.42 30.11 0.31
N LEU A 199 2.60 29.07 0.53
CA LEU A 199 2.88 27.71 0.09
C LEU A 199 2.55 27.50 -1.40
N LEU A 200 1.36 27.91 -1.86
CA LEU A 200 0.90 27.57 -3.21
C LEU A 200 1.42 28.51 -4.31
N ASP A 201 1.67 29.80 -4.02
CA ASP A 201 2.23 30.73 -5.02
C ASP A 201 3.74 30.53 -5.24
N ARG A 202 4.36 29.69 -4.42
CA ARG A 202 5.77 29.29 -4.53
C ARG A 202 6.05 28.63 -5.87
N VAL A 203 7.17 29.02 -6.50
CA VAL A 203 7.77 28.32 -7.63
C VAL A 203 8.62 27.17 -7.11
N ASN A 204 8.29 25.94 -7.50
CA ASN A 204 9.16 24.79 -7.22
C ASN A 204 10.44 24.92 -8.06
N PRO A 205 11.64 25.04 -7.46
CA PRO A 205 12.89 25.28 -8.19
C PRO A 205 13.32 24.12 -9.09
N TYR A 206 12.80 22.90 -8.87
CA TYR A 206 13.12 21.71 -9.67
C TYR A 206 12.19 21.52 -10.86
N THR A 207 10.99 22.10 -10.84
CA THR A 207 10.07 22.07 -11.99
C THR A 207 10.00 23.40 -12.73
N GLY A 208 10.38 24.51 -12.08
CA GLY A 208 10.26 25.88 -12.61
C GLY A 208 8.83 26.41 -12.65
N ILE A 209 7.87 25.71 -12.02
CA ILE A 209 6.44 26.02 -12.10
C ILE A 209 5.90 26.35 -10.69
N LYS A 210 4.97 27.30 -10.62
CA LYS A 210 4.22 27.60 -9.38
C LYS A 210 3.28 26.45 -9.03
N TYR A 211 3.12 26.11 -7.76
CA TYR A 211 2.15 25.06 -7.37
C TYR A 211 0.71 25.38 -7.80
N THR A 212 0.31 26.66 -7.78
CA THR A 212 -1.00 27.08 -8.34
C THR A 212 -1.18 26.77 -9.83
N GLN A 213 -0.08 26.64 -10.59
CA GLN A 213 -0.09 26.44 -12.04
C GLN A 213 0.49 25.10 -12.48
N ASP A 214 1.00 24.26 -11.57
CA ASP A 214 1.60 22.98 -11.93
C ASP A 214 0.51 21.91 -12.11
N PRO A 215 0.33 21.32 -13.31
CA PRO A 215 -0.66 20.28 -13.55
C PRO A 215 -0.38 18.98 -12.76
N CYS A 216 0.80 18.83 -12.16
CA CYS A 216 1.10 17.75 -11.22
C CYS A 216 0.34 17.91 -9.88
N VAL A 217 -0.04 19.12 -9.47
CA VAL A 217 -0.88 19.33 -8.28
C VAL A 217 -2.33 19.09 -8.65
N ALA A 218 -2.83 17.89 -8.32
CA ALA A 218 -4.19 17.49 -8.63
C ALA A 218 -5.19 18.07 -7.62
N PHE A 219 -4.84 18.08 -6.33
CA PHE A 219 -5.75 18.48 -5.26
C PHE A 219 -5.12 19.46 -4.27
N VAL A 220 -5.94 20.37 -3.76
CA VAL A 220 -5.68 21.20 -2.58
C VAL A 220 -6.82 21.00 -1.59
N GLU A 221 -6.48 20.57 -0.39
CA GLU A 221 -7.44 20.31 0.69
C GLU A 221 -7.44 21.44 1.71
N VAL A 222 -8.62 21.98 2.00
CA VAL A 222 -8.76 23.14 2.90
C VAL A 222 -8.52 22.74 4.35
N CYS A 223 -9.15 21.67 4.84
CA CYS A 223 -9.06 21.28 6.24
C CYS A 223 -9.32 19.79 6.47
N ASN A 224 -8.41 19.14 7.20
CA ASN A 224 -8.55 17.72 7.53
C ASN A 224 -9.47 17.50 8.73
N GLU A 225 -10.49 16.65 8.56
CA GLU A 225 -11.38 16.11 9.60
C GLU A 225 -11.84 17.15 10.66
N HIS A 226 -12.42 18.27 10.22
CA HIS A 226 -12.97 19.27 11.14
C HIS A 226 -14.13 20.06 10.54
N GLY A 227 -15.07 20.42 11.40
CA GLY A 227 -16.24 21.25 11.11
C GLY A 227 -16.74 21.87 12.42
N LEU A 228 -17.47 22.98 12.38
CA LEU A 228 -18.07 23.60 13.56
C LEU A 228 -19.19 22.75 14.14
N ILE A 229 -20.01 22.13 13.28
CA ILE A 229 -21.07 21.23 13.72
C ILE A 229 -20.43 19.98 14.33
N HIS A 230 -19.43 19.40 13.67
CA HIS A 230 -18.61 18.33 14.25
C HIS A 230 -18.03 18.73 15.63
N ALA A 231 -17.39 19.89 15.74
CA ALA A 231 -16.80 20.40 16.96
C ALA A 231 -17.83 20.60 18.09
N TRP A 232 -19.06 21.01 17.75
CA TRP A 232 -20.16 21.09 18.71
C TRP A 232 -20.56 19.70 19.22
N HIS A 233 -20.75 18.72 18.33
CA HIS A 233 -21.09 17.35 18.72
C HIS A 233 -19.96 16.65 19.48
N ASN A 234 -18.72 17.02 19.21
CA ASN A 234 -17.51 16.46 19.82
C ASN A 234 -17.03 17.24 21.06
N ALA A 235 -17.83 18.18 21.56
CA ALA A 235 -17.54 19.04 22.73
C ALA A 235 -16.29 19.93 22.64
N GLN A 236 -15.68 20.06 21.47
CA GLN A 236 -14.50 20.91 21.26
C GLN A 236 -14.83 22.41 21.35
N MET A 237 -16.10 22.77 21.19
CA MET A 237 -16.56 24.14 21.42
C MET A 237 -16.64 24.50 22.91
N ASP A 238 -16.79 23.51 23.79
CA ASP A 238 -17.01 23.73 25.23
C ASP A 238 -15.76 24.28 25.94
N VAL A 239 -14.59 24.00 25.35
CA VAL A 239 -13.24 24.39 25.82
C VAL A 239 -12.71 25.67 25.17
N LEU A 240 -13.53 26.39 24.40
CA LEU A 240 -13.14 27.68 23.83
C LEU A 240 -12.73 28.67 24.93
N PRO A 241 -11.56 29.32 24.80
CA PRO A 241 -11.18 30.42 25.69
C PRO A 241 -12.16 31.59 25.61
N ALA A 242 -12.18 32.41 26.68
CA ALA A 242 -13.15 33.49 26.85
C ALA A 242 -13.20 34.47 25.67
N GLU A 243 -12.07 34.80 25.06
CA GLU A 243 -12.00 35.73 23.93
C GLU A 243 -12.68 35.17 22.68
N PHE A 244 -12.43 33.91 22.34
CA PHE A 244 -13.05 33.24 21.20
C PHE A 244 -14.53 32.90 21.48
N ASN A 245 -14.85 32.53 22.72
CA ASN A 245 -16.23 32.34 23.16
C ASN A 245 -17.03 33.65 23.00
N THR A 246 -16.45 34.80 23.38
CA THR A 246 -17.08 36.12 23.24
C THR A 246 -17.27 36.49 21.77
N GLN A 247 -16.30 36.18 20.90
CA GLN A 247 -16.44 36.40 19.45
C GLN A 247 -17.60 35.59 18.87
N LEU A 248 -17.67 34.29 19.18
CA LEU A 248 -18.75 33.43 18.68
C LEU A 248 -20.10 33.83 19.26
N GLN A 249 -20.15 34.20 20.55
CA GLN A 249 -21.33 34.72 21.22
C GLN A 249 -21.87 35.96 20.50
N GLY A 250 -21.03 36.96 20.19
CA GLY A 250 -21.48 38.15 19.48
C GLY A 250 -22.03 37.86 18.07
N MET A 251 -21.51 36.83 17.39
CA MET A 251 -22.06 36.38 16.10
C MET A 251 -23.41 35.68 16.26
N TRP A 252 -23.59 34.94 17.35
CA TRP A 252 -24.85 34.28 17.70
C TRP A 252 -25.92 35.31 18.08
N ASP A 253 -25.58 36.30 18.89
CA ASP A 253 -26.45 37.41 19.27
C ASP A 253 -26.99 38.14 18.02
N ALA A 254 -26.10 38.44 17.07
CA ALA A 254 -26.45 39.08 15.81
C ALA A 254 -27.39 38.22 14.95
N TYR A 255 -27.12 36.90 14.88
CA TYR A 255 -27.98 35.96 14.16
C TYR A 255 -29.40 35.92 14.75
N LEU A 256 -29.54 35.86 16.08
CA LEU A 256 -30.84 35.85 16.74
C LEU A 256 -31.62 37.15 16.52
N ALA A 257 -30.92 38.29 16.61
CA ALA A 257 -31.51 39.61 16.38
C ALA A 257 -31.95 39.82 14.91
N GLU A 258 -31.27 39.20 13.95
CA GLU A 258 -31.65 39.21 12.54
C GLU A 258 -32.86 38.29 12.28
N LYS A 259 -32.86 37.09 12.87
CA LYS A 259 -33.89 36.06 12.63
C LYS A 259 -35.23 36.40 13.28
N TYR A 260 -35.24 37.00 14.46
CA TYR A 260 -36.44 37.22 15.25
C TYR A 260 -36.77 38.72 15.42
N PRO A 261 -38.05 39.12 15.24
CA PRO A 261 -38.45 40.52 15.39
C PRO A 261 -38.43 41.00 16.86
N SER A 262 -38.40 40.08 17.84
CA SER A 262 -38.29 40.39 19.27
C SER A 262 -37.89 39.16 20.08
N PHE A 263 -37.35 39.37 21.28
CA PHE A 263 -37.00 38.27 22.19
C PHE A 263 -38.20 37.42 22.60
N ALA A 264 -39.38 38.03 22.77
CA ALA A 264 -40.62 37.31 23.03
C ALA A 264 -41.04 36.40 21.86
N ALA A 265 -40.78 36.80 20.62
CA ALA A 265 -41.04 35.96 19.45
C ALA A 265 -40.11 34.73 19.43
N LEU A 266 -38.83 34.90 19.78
CA LEU A 266 -37.89 33.79 19.97
C LEU A 266 -38.40 32.83 21.06
N GLN A 267 -38.76 33.34 22.24
CA GLN A 267 -39.29 32.52 23.33
C GLN A 267 -40.56 31.76 22.91
N SER A 268 -41.42 32.37 22.10
CA SER A 268 -42.61 31.69 21.58
C SER A 268 -42.29 30.56 20.61
N VAL A 269 -41.20 30.65 19.84
CA VAL A 269 -40.79 29.61 18.88
C VAL A 269 -40.00 28.50 19.57
N TRP A 270 -39.11 28.87 20.49
CA TRP A 270 -38.30 27.92 21.24
C TRP A 270 -39.06 27.26 22.37
N GLY A 271 -40.06 27.95 22.93
CA GLY A 271 -40.86 27.48 24.04
C GLY A 271 -41.93 26.47 23.62
N MET A 272 -42.46 25.79 24.62
CA MET A 272 -43.56 24.84 24.47
C MET A 272 -44.47 25.00 25.68
N SER A 273 -45.78 25.07 25.49
CA SER A 273 -46.71 25.07 26.62
C SER A 273 -47.93 24.23 26.28
N ALA A 274 -48.24 23.30 27.18
CA ALA A 274 -49.47 22.53 27.13
C ALA A 274 -50.00 22.31 28.56
N PRO A 275 -51.32 22.29 28.77
CA PRO A 275 -51.90 21.95 30.07
C PRO A 275 -51.48 20.54 30.49
N LEU A 276 -51.34 20.30 31.81
CA LEU A 276 -51.09 18.98 32.34
C LEU A 276 -52.28 18.06 32.05
N GLY A 277 -52.02 16.96 31.35
CA GLY A 277 -52.95 15.87 31.13
C GLY A 277 -52.97 14.86 32.29
N ASP A 278 -53.55 13.69 32.02
CA ASP A 278 -53.70 12.63 33.01
C ASP A 278 -52.37 12.05 33.48
N GLU A 279 -52.38 11.49 34.69
CA GLU A 279 -51.26 10.78 35.28
C GLU A 279 -50.89 9.53 34.46
N LYS A 280 -49.61 9.40 34.11
CA LYS A 280 -49.10 8.26 33.33
C LYS A 280 -48.47 7.16 34.18
N LEU A 281 -48.12 7.46 35.44
CA LEU A 281 -47.68 6.45 36.39
C LEU A 281 -48.86 5.86 37.15
N LEU A 282 -48.85 4.55 37.34
CA LEU A 282 -49.73 3.89 38.28
C LEU A 282 -49.06 3.85 39.65
N ASN A 283 -49.83 4.07 40.71
CA ASN A 283 -49.38 3.92 42.10
C ASN A 283 -48.12 4.75 42.43
N GLY A 284 -48.05 5.99 41.95
CA GLY A 284 -46.94 6.92 42.21
C GLY A 284 -46.86 7.45 43.66
N ASP A 285 -47.94 7.29 44.41
CA ASP A 285 -48.04 7.60 45.84
C ASP A 285 -47.70 6.40 46.75
N PHE A 286 -47.45 5.22 46.16
CA PHE A 286 -47.20 3.96 46.86
C PHE A 286 -48.32 3.52 47.82
N ALA A 287 -49.57 3.94 47.60
CA ALA A 287 -50.71 3.52 48.41
C ALA A 287 -51.03 2.02 48.26
N LEU A 288 -50.70 1.43 47.11
CA LEU A 288 -50.87 0.01 46.81
C LEU A 288 -49.56 -0.79 46.97
N GLY A 289 -48.66 -0.34 47.86
CA GLY A 289 -47.34 -0.95 48.00
C GLY A 289 -46.46 -0.66 46.79
N LEU A 290 -45.70 -1.66 46.31
CA LEU A 290 -44.84 -1.56 45.12
C LEU A 290 -45.49 -2.11 43.84
N ASN A 291 -46.82 -2.27 43.83
CA ASN A 291 -47.56 -2.67 42.62
C ASN A 291 -47.30 -1.66 41.49
N SER A 292 -47.20 -2.17 40.25
CA SER A 292 -46.83 -1.42 39.03
C SER A 292 -45.41 -0.85 38.96
N TRP A 293 -44.63 -0.91 40.04
CA TRP A 293 -43.22 -0.57 40.02
C TRP A 293 -42.36 -1.82 39.81
N ASN A 294 -41.41 -1.74 38.90
CA ASN A 294 -40.37 -2.73 38.71
C ASN A 294 -39.17 -2.43 39.62
N ARG A 295 -38.58 -3.49 40.16
CA ARG A 295 -37.45 -3.44 41.09
C ARG A 295 -36.36 -4.34 40.51
N GLU A 296 -35.29 -3.74 40.02
CA GLU A 296 -34.19 -4.49 39.43
C GLU A 296 -32.99 -4.41 40.35
N THR A 297 -32.44 -5.57 40.70
CA THR A 297 -31.19 -5.71 41.45
C THR A 297 -30.33 -6.77 40.77
N ASN A 298 -29.10 -6.44 40.40
CA ASN A 298 -28.16 -7.37 39.76
C ASN A 298 -26.87 -7.51 40.57
N LEU A 299 -26.36 -8.75 40.64
CA LEU A 299 -25.08 -9.04 41.30
C LEU A 299 -23.93 -8.24 40.64
N PRO A 300 -22.95 -7.73 41.40
CA PRO A 300 -22.73 -7.99 42.84
C PRO A 300 -23.54 -7.09 43.78
N ALA A 301 -24.38 -6.18 43.27
CA ALA A 301 -25.19 -5.32 44.14
C ALA A 301 -26.32 -6.10 44.81
N SER A 302 -26.74 -5.62 45.98
CA SER A 302 -27.91 -6.13 46.69
C SER A 302 -28.70 -4.96 47.24
N ALA A 303 -30.03 -4.99 47.08
CA ALA A 303 -30.93 -3.95 47.55
C ALA A 303 -32.30 -4.52 47.92
N ALA A 304 -32.91 -3.95 48.96
CA ALA A 304 -34.28 -4.23 49.38
C ALA A 304 -35.18 -3.01 49.16
N PHE A 305 -36.38 -3.23 48.63
CA PHE A 305 -37.36 -2.19 48.34
C PHE A 305 -38.56 -2.33 49.27
N THR A 306 -38.85 -1.29 50.06
CA THR A 306 -39.88 -1.33 51.11
C THR A 306 -40.73 -0.07 51.06
N VAL A 307 -42.05 -0.19 51.20
CA VAL A 307 -42.92 0.99 51.37
C VAL A 307 -43.00 1.38 52.84
N ILE A 308 -42.75 2.65 53.12
CA ILE A 308 -42.87 3.26 54.45
C ILE A 308 -44.15 4.08 54.48
N ALA A 309 -45.10 3.65 55.31
CA ALA A 309 -46.34 4.38 55.52
C ALA A 309 -46.05 5.75 56.15
N ASN A 310 -46.69 6.80 55.65
CA ASN A 310 -46.45 8.18 56.07
C ASN A 310 -44.97 8.63 55.94
N GLY A 311 -44.18 8.01 55.07
CA GLY A 311 -42.74 8.25 54.96
C GLY A 311 -42.35 9.66 54.51
N LEU A 312 -43.21 10.35 53.76
CA LEU A 312 -43.02 11.76 53.40
C LEU A 312 -43.76 12.70 54.37
N ALA A 313 -45.05 12.44 54.60
CA ALA A 313 -45.94 13.20 55.46
C ALA A 313 -47.14 12.31 55.87
N PRO A 314 -47.95 12.69 56.86
CA PRO A 314 -49.20 11.98 57.16
C PRO A 314 -50.06 11.80 55.89
N GLY A 315 -50.40 10.56 55.57
CA GLY A 315 -51.15 10.18 54.36
C GLY A 315 -50.32 10.04 53.07
N LYS A 316 -49.00 10.28 53.09
CA LYS A 316 -48.10 10.14 51.93
C LYS A 316 -47.02 9.09 52.19
N ASN A 317 -47.14 7.94 51.53
CA ASN A 317 -46.17 6.85 51.63
C ASN A 317 -44.89 7.18 50.83
N SER A 318 -43.81 6.45 51.12
CA SER A 318 -42.57 6.51 50.34
C SER A 318 -42.02 5.11 50.04
N CYS A 319 -41.40 4.91 48.88
CA CYS A 319 -40.57 3.74 48.60
C CYS A 319 -39.15 3.97 49.10
N GLN A 320 -38.68 3.12 50.02
CA GLN A 320 -37.32 3.09 50.52
C GLN A 320 -36.52 1.99 49.80
N VAL A 321 -35.38 2.34 49.23
CA VAL A 321 -34.43 1.44 48.57
C VAL A 321 -33.19 1.33 49.43
N ASN A 322 -33.05 0.23 50.15
CA ASN A 322 -31.92 -0.04 51.04
C ASN A 322 -30.86 -0.87 50.30
N VAL A 323 -29.78 -0.22 49.86
CA VAL A 323 -28.66 -0.87 49.16
C VAL A 323 -27.69 -1.42 50.19
N SER A 324 -27.58 -2.75 50.26
CA SER A 324 -26.76 -3.47 51.23
C SER A 324 -25.42 -3.99 50.67
N ALA A 325 -25.28 -4.04 49.34
CA ALA A 325 -24.01 -4.28 48.65
C ALA A 325 -23.92 -3.41 47.41
N SER A 326 -22.76 -2.79 47.18
CA SER A 326 -22.53 -1.87 46.07
C SER A 326 -22.05 -2.56 44.79
N SER A 327 -22.12 -1.85 43.67
CA SER A 327 -21.51 -2.21 42.39
C SER A 327 -20.97 -0.95 41.71
N THR A 328 -19.92 -1.10 40.90
CA THR A 328 -19.42 -0.05 40.01
C THR A 328 -20.32 0.19 38.80
N ILE A 329 -21.27 -0.71 38.54
CA ILE A 329 -22.19 -0.65 37.41
C ILE A 329 -23.49 0.06 37.83
N ASN A 330 -23.79 1.20 37.21
CA ASN A 330 -24.86 2.12 37.61
C ASN A 330 -26.28 1.52 37.56
N TRP A 331 -26.59 0.67 36.59
CA TRP A 331 -27.92 0.08 36.40
C TRP A 331 -28.21 -1.12 37.31
N HIS A 332 -27.29 -1.52 38.19
CA HIS A 332 -27.46 -2.70 39.04
C HIS A 332 -28.52 -2.57 40.13
N VAL A 333 -28.97 -1.35 40.48
CA VAL A 333 -30.12 -1.12 41.37
C VAL A 333 -31.03 -0.08 40.74
N GLN A 334 -32.27 -0.45 40.43
CA GLN A 334 -33.24 0.41 39.74
C GLN A 334 -34.65 0.29 40.33
N LEU A 335 -35.36 1.42 40.34
CA LEU A 335 -36.81 1.51 40.55
C LEU A 335 -37.42 2.16 39.31
N ASN A 336 -38.26 1.43 38.56
CA ASN A 336 -38.79 1.94 37.29
C ASN A 336 -40.23 1.55 37.00
N GLN A 337 -40.87 2.28 36.09
CA GLN A 337 -42.21 1.99 35.59
C GLN A 337 -42.34 2.43 34.12
N GLY A 338 -43.00 1.59 33.30
CA GLY A 338 -43.20 1.84 31.88
C GLY A 338 -44.19 2.98 31.62
N VAL A 339 -43.93 3.79 30.58
CA VAL A 339 -44.73 4.94 30.17
C VAL A 339 -44.75 5.08 28.65
N THR A 340 -45.71 5.85 28.13
CA THR A 340 -45.82 6.19 26.70
C THR A 340 -45.54 7.67 26.45
N LEU A 341 -44.82 7.96 25.36
CA LEU A 341 -44.43 9.30 24.95
C LEU A 341 -44.94 9.62 23.54
N THR A 342 -45.23 10.89 23.29
CA THR A 342 -45.58 11.44 21.97
C THR A 342 -44.55 12.50 21.59
N ALA A 343 -43.96 12.37 20.39
CA ALA A 343 -42.97 13.33 19.88
C ALA A 343 -43.52 14.77 19.88
N GLY A 344 -42.65 15.73 20.20
CA GLY A 344 -42.96 17.16 20.21
C GLY A 344 -43.82 17.63 21.39
N SER A 345 -44.23 16.74 22.30
CA SER A 345 -45.02 17.11 23.48
C SER A 345 -44.13 17.39 24.70
N PRO A 346 -44.47 18.39 25.55
CA PRO A 346 -43.84 18.55 26.86
C PRO A 346 -44.33 17.46 27.82
N TYR A 347 -43.46 17.06 28.74
CA TYR A 347 -43.75 16.15 29.84
C TYR A 347 -43.19 16.70 31.14
N THR A 348 -43.99 16.63 32.21
CA THR A 348 -43.62 17.05 33.56
C THR A 348 -43.40 15.81 34.43
N LEU A 349 -42.18 15.65 34.95
CA LEU A 349 -41.81 14.66 35.96
C LEU A 349 -41.59 15.37 37.30
N SER A 350 -42.32 14.97 38.34
CA SER A 350 -42.13 15.53 39.68
C SER A 350 -42.15 14.45 40.74
N PHE A 351 -41.33 14.60 41.78
CA PHE A 351 -41.21 13.66 42.89
C PHE A 351 -40.49 14.29 44.08
N SER A 352 -40.66 13.70 45.25
CA SER A 352 -39.84 14.00 46.42
C SER A 352 -38.82 12.89 46.62
N ALA A 353 -37.58 13.24 46.95
CA ALA A 353 -36.51 12.28 47.24
C ALA A 353 -35.61 12.72 48.40
N LYS A 354 -34.99 11.74 49.09
CA LYS A 354 -33.89 11.92 50.05
C LYS A 354 -33.03 10.66 50.12
N ALA A 355 -31.88 10.75 50.76
CA ALA A 355 -31.07 9.59 51.15
C ALA A 355 -30.72 9.66 52.66
N ASP A 356 -30.27 8.56 53.26
CA ASP A 356 -29.82 8.55 54.67
C ASP A 356 -28.48 9.28 54.89
N ARG A 357 -27.82 9.65 53.79
CA ARG A 357 -26.56 10.39 53.72
C ARG A 357 -26.48 11.16 52.40
N ALA A 358 -25.46 11.99 52.22
CA ALA A 358 -25.16 12.56 50.91
C ALA A 358 -24.90 11.43 49.89
N ALA A 359 -25.73 11.33 48.86
CA ALA A 359 -25.65 10.31 47.83
C ALA A 359 -26.21 10.83 46.51
N THR A 360 -25.80 10.25 45.39
CA THR A 360 -26.31 10.59 44.06
C THR A 360 -27.38 9.60 43.60
N VAL A 361 -28.35 10.08 42.84
CA VAL A 361 -29.30 9.24 42.09
C VAL A 361 -29.46 9.82 40.69
N ASP A 362 -29.53 8.94 39.68
CA ASP A 362 -29.91 9.34 38.34
C ASP A 362 -31.41 9.12 38.13
N VAL A 363 -32.10 10.15 37.62
CA VAL A 363 -33.48 10.04 37.14
C VAL A 363 -33.49 10.13 35.62
N ILE A 364 -34.03 9.09 34.97
CA ILE A 364 -33.94 8.91 33.52
C ILE A 364 -35.32 8.58 32.96
N VAL A 365 -35.68 9.18 31.81
CA VAL A 365 -36.75 8.71 30.94
C VAL A 365 -36.13 8.19 29.65
N GLN A 366 -36.30 6.90 29.36
CA GLN A 366 -35.62 6.24 28.23
C GLN A 366 -36.47 5.11 27.63
N GLU A 367 -36.19 4.72 26.38
CA GLU A 367 -36.74 3.50 25.79
C GLU A 367 -36.29 2.24 26.55
N VAL A 368 -37.15 1.23 26.50
CA VAL A 368 -36.94 -0.12 27.01
C VAL A 368 -36.87 -1.04 25.79
N ASN A 369 -35.69 -1.60 25.54
CA ASN A 369 -35.31 -2.43 24.37
C ASN A 369 -34.99 -1.65 23.08
N GLY A 370 -34.00 -2.15 22.32
CA GLY A 370 -33.56 -1.52 21.06
C GLY A 370 -32.49 -0.43 21.27
N SER A 371 -32.78 0.80 20.84
CA SER A 371 -31.82 1.91 20.76
C SER A 371 -31.38 2.51 22.11
N TRP A 372 -32.09 2.16 23.21
CA TRP A 372 -31.91 2.75 24.55
C TRP A 372 -31.93 4.29 24.57
N GLN A 373 -32.63 4.91 23.62
CA GLN A 373 -32.70 6.36 23.51
C GLN A 373 -33.17 6.99 24.82
N THR A 374 -32.36 7.91 25.35
CA THR A 374 -32.68 8.73 26.51
C THR A 374 -33.41 10.00 26.07
N PHE A 375 -34.59 10.23 26.64
CA PHE A 375 -35.41 11.44 26.42
C PHE A 375 -35.14 12.51 27.47
N PHE A 376 -34.76 12.08 28.68
CA PHE A 376 -34.48 12.95 29.80
C PHE A 376 -33.52 12.24 30.75
N THR A 377 -32.52 12.96 31.27
CA THR A 377 -31.66 12.47 32.34
C THR A 377 -31.23 13.62 33.25
N ARG A 378 -31.20 13.37 34.57
CA ARG A 378 -30.60 14.25 35.57
C ARG A 378 -29.96 13.43 36.68
N THR A 379 -28.72 13.76 37.01
CA THR A 379 -28.07 13.31 38.24
C THR A 379 -28.43 14.29 39.37
N LEU A 380 -28.93 13.76 40.48
CA LEU A 380 -29.37 14.54 41.63
C LEU A 380 -28.48 14.23 42.85
N ASN A 381 -28.04 15.28 43.53
CA ASN A 381 -27.40 15.18 44.83
C ASN A 381 -28.48 15.17 45.92
N LEU A 382 -28.70 14.03 46.55
CA LEU A 382 -29.66 13.88 47.64
C LEU A 382 -29.01 14.20 48.98
N THR A 383 -29.79 14.83 49.84
CA THR A 383 -29.45 15.10 51.23
C THR A 383 -30.25 14.21 52.18
N THR A 384 -30.04 14.38 53.49
CA THR A 384 -30.85 13.73 54.53
C THR A 384 -32.28 14.26 54.62
N ASP A 385 -32.52 15.45 54.08
CA ASP A 385 -33.83 16.10 54.09
C ASP A 385 -34.59 15.80 52.80
N TRP A 386 -35.93 15.75 52.90
CA TRP A 386 -36.79 15.62 51.73
C TRP A 386 -36.65 16.82 50.81
N GLN A 387 -36.31 16.57 49.55
CA GLN A 387 -36.22 17.57 48.49
C GLN A 387 -37.30 17.28 47.44
N ARG A 388 -38.02 18.32 46.99
CA ARG A 388 -38.98 18.22 45.88
C ARG A 388 -38.28 18.58 44.58
N PHE A 389 -38.45 17.73 43.58
CA PHE A 389 -37.93 17.93 42.22
C PHE A 389 -39.10 17.99 41.24
N GLU A 390 -38.97 18.87 40.25
CA GLU A 390 -39.89 19.00 39.13
C GLU A 390 -39.09 19.36 37.87
N PHE A 391 -39.33 18.62 36.79
CA PHE A 391 -38.64 18.79 35.53
C PHE A 391 -39.65 18.75 34.38
N VAL A 392 -39.51 19.67 33.43
CA VAL A 392 -40.27 19.65 32.18
C VAL A 392 -39.31 19.41 31.03
N PHE A 393 -39.59 18.42 30.17
CA PHE A 393 -38.79 18.13 28.98
C PHE A 393 -39.66 17.84 27.77
N ALA A 394 -39.07 17.95 26.57
CA ALA A 394 -39.75 17.64 25.31
C ALA A 394 -39.44 16.20 24.89
N ALA A 395 -40.46 15.38 24.64
CA ALA A 395 -40.24 14.07 24.07
C ALA A 395 -39.82 14.20 22.60
N THR A 396 -38.67 13.62 22.24
CA THR A 396 -38.10 13.70 20.87
C THR A 396 -38.61 12.62 19.93
N LYS A 397 -39.30 11.59 20.45
CA LYS A 397 -39.84 10.47 19.66
C LYS A 397 -41.17 9.99 20.27
N THR A 398 -42.08 9.54 19.41
CA THR A 398 -43.27 8.81 19.84
C THR A 398 -42.89 7.36 20.12
N THR A 399 -43.17 6.89 21.33
CA THR A 399 -42.86 5.51 21.74
C THR A 399 -43.85 5.00 22.77
N ILE A 400 -44.18 3.72 22.66
CA ILE A 400 -45.05 3.02 23.61
C ILE A 400 -44.25 2.25 24.68
N SER A 401 -42.92 2.22 24.55
CA SER A 401 -42.02 1.38 25.34
C SER A 401 -40.95 2.23 26.04
N ALA A 402 -41.32 3.36 26.65
CA ALA A 402 -40.43 4.13 27.50
C ALA A 402 -40.60 3.73 28.98
N ARG A 403 -39.68 4.16 29.85
CA ARG A 403 -39.83 4.06 31.31
C ARG A 403 -39.30 5.29 32.02
N VAL A 404 -39.92 5.65 33.14
CA VAL A 404 -39.32 6.51 34.17
C VAL A 404 -38.47 5.60 35.07
N ASN A 405 -37.21 5.95 35.29
CA ASN A 405 -36.23 5.12 35.99
C ASN A 405 -35.43 5.93 37.00
N PHE A 406 -35.37 5.44 38.23
CA PHE A 406 -34.41 5.89 39.25
C PHE A 406 -33.28 4.87 39.32
N THR A 407 -32.04 5.29 39.07
CA THR A 407 -30.86 4.41 38.95
C THR A 407 -29.60 5.05 39.56
N ASP A 408 -28.43 4.46 39.31
CA ASP A 408 -27.12 4.81 39.90
C ASP A 408 -27.00 4.61 41.42
N MET A 409 -28.05 4.10 42.06
CA MET A 409 -28.11 3.83 43.49
C MET A 409 -27.11 2.75 43.94
N ALA A 410 -26.63 1.91 43.02
CA ALA A 410 -25.71 0.80 43.33
C ALA A 410 -24.30 1.26 43.73
N LYS A 411 -23.89 2.50 43.40
CA LYS A 411 -22.52 2.98 43.67
C LYS A 411 -22.21 3.20 45.15
N ALA A 412 -23.24 3.35 45.99
CA ALA A 412 -23.09 3.58 47.42
C ALA A 412 -24.02 2.69 48.24
N ILE A 413 -23.49 2.15 49.35
CA ILE A 413 -24.30 1.54 50.40
C ILE A 413 -25.02 2.67 51.14
N ALA A 414 -26.27 2.89 50.76
CA ALA A 414 -27.11 3.97 51.24
C ALA A 414 -28.59 3.56 51.18
N VAL A 415 -29.42 4.36 51.83
CA VAL A 415 -30.87 4.16 51.85
C VAL A 415 -31.56 5.34 51.18
N TYR A 416 -32.07 5.11 49.98
CA TYR A 416 -32.78 6.11 49.18
C TYR A 416 -34.27 6.08 49.48
N SER A 417 -34.95 7.21 49.48
CA SER A 417 -36.41 7.29 49.65
C SER A 417 -37.03 8.14 48.56
N PHE A 418 -38.08 7.64 47.91
CA PHE A 418 -38.85 8.33 46.87
C PHE A 418 -40.32 8.39 47.25
N ALA A 419 -40.99 9.51 47.01
CA ALA A 419 -42.40 9.71 47.33
C ALA A 419 -43.06 10.67 46.35
N ASP A 420 -44.39 10.58 46.24
CA ASP A 420 -45.22 11.54 45.49
C ASP A 420 -44.74 11.70 44.02
N VAL A 421 -44.48 10.56 43.37
CA VAL A 421 -43.94 10.49 42.02
C VAL A 421 -45.07 10.66 41.01
N SER A 422 -44.94 11.63 40.12
CA SER A 422 -45.93 11.98 39.10
C SER A 422 -45.24 12.22 37.76
N PHE A 423 -45.80 11.66 36.70
CA PHE A 423 -45.36 11.87 35.32
C PHE A 423 -46.56 12.14 34.42
N ARG A 424 -46.64 13.36 33.88
CA ARG A 424 -47.79 13.82 33.09
C ARG A 424 -47.32 14.41 31.77
N GLN A 425 -48.09 14.19 30.71
CA GLN A 425 -47.93 14.98 29.49
C GLN A 425 -48.44 16.40 29.75
N GLY A 426 -47.79 17.42 29.20
CA GLY A 426 -48.02 18.82 29.54
C GLY A 426 -46.89 19.42 30.38
N GLY A 427 -46.97 20.74 30.58
CA GLY A 427 -45.93 21.55 31.21
C GLY A 427 -45.56 22.73 30.33
N THR A 428 -44.80 23.67 30.90
CA THR A 428 -44.28 24.84 30.17
C THR A 428 -42.76 24.77 30.12
N ILE A 429 -42.21 24.79 28.91
CA ILE A 429 -40.81 25.06 28.63
C ILE A 429 -40.76 26.49 28.07
N PRO A 430 -40.17 27.47 28.78
CA PRO A 430 -40.19 28.88 28.37
C PRO A 430 -39.38 29.17 27.09
N GLY A 431 -38.62 28.21 26.59
CA GLY A 431 -37.79 28.31 25.39
C GLY A 431 -36.38 28.81 25.67
N THR A 432 -36.22 29.66 26.67
CA THR A 432 -34.93 30.17 27.14
C THR A 432 -34.70 29.86 28.63
N ASN A 433 -33.45 29.87 29.06
CA ASN A 433 -33.12 29.72 30.48
C ASN A 433 -33.53 30.99 31.26
N PRO A 434 -33.75 30.91 32.59
CA PRO A 434 -34.18 32.06 33.39
C PRO A 434 -33.24 33.27 33.35
N ASP A 435 -31.94 33.06 33.09
CA ASP A 435 -30.92 34.10 32.97
C ASP A 435 -30.80 34.67 31.55
N GLU A 436 -31.52 34.11 30.59
CA GLU A 436 -31.59 34.57 29.20
C GLU A 436 -32.83 35.47 29.04
N THR A 437 -32.62 36.78 29.10
CA THR A 437 -33.66 37.83 29.20
C THR A 437 -33.76 38.74 27.97
N ASP A 438 -32.76 38.72 27.09
CA ASP A 438 -32.70 39.38 25.78
C ASP A 438 -31.79 38.58 24.81
N PHE A 439 -31.68 39.03 23.55
CA PHE A 439 -30.85 38.32 22.54
C PHE A 439 -29.38 38.16 22.94
N ASN A 440 -28.79 39.16 23.60
CA ASN A 440 -27.36 39.18 23.95
C ASN A 440 -27.06 38.31 25.19
N SER A 441 -28.11 37.88 25.90
CA SER A 441 -27.99 37.00 27.07
C SER A 441 -28.15 35.51 26.73
N VAL A 442 -28.63 35.17 25.53
CA VAL A 442 -28.79 33.76 25.11
C VAL A 442 -27.43 33.14 24.87
N LYS A 443 -27.00 32.24 25.76
CA LYS A 443 -25.67 31.65 25.68
C LYS A 443 -25.55 30.72 24.47
N ILE A 444 -24.37 30.69 23.84
CA ILE A 444 -24.03 29.62 22.90
C ILE A 444 -24.26 28.24 23.52
N PHE A 445 -24.65 27.26 22.70
CA PHE A 445 -25.01 25.94 23.23
C PHE A 445 -23.80 25.04 23.30
N LYS A 446 -23.38 24.71 24.52
CA LYS A 446 -22.35 23.69 24.76
C LYS A 446 -22.89 22.29 24.54
N ALA A 447 -22.01 21.32 24.30
CA ALA A 447 -22.39 19.91 24.13
C ALA A 447 -23.11 19.38 25.37
N ALA A 448 -22.63 19.76 26.57
CA ALA A 448 -23.22 19.38 27.85
C ALA A 448 -24.66 19.91 28.06
N ASP A 449 -24.96 21.10 27.52
CA ASP A 449 -26.25 21.77 27.72
C ASP A 449 -27.29 21.39 26.66
N ARG A 450 -26.87 20.63 25.63
CA ARG A 450 -27.70 20.30 24.46
C ARG A 450 -29.01 19.59 24.82
N SER A 451 -29.01 18.72 25.83
CA SER A 451 -30.22 18.00 26.23
C SER A 451 -31.30 18.91 26.79
N ASP A 452 -30.91 20.10 27.24
CA ASP A 452 -31.75 21.02 28.00
C ASP A 452 -32.39 22.07 27.08
N ARG A 453 -31.95 22.12 25.82
CA ARG A 453 -32.49 22.98 24.78
C ARG A 453 -33.59 22.27 24.00
N THR A 454 -34.64 23.00 23.64
CA THR A 454 -35.75 22.48 22.84
C THR A 454 -35.29 22.15 21.41
N GLY A 455 -36.11 21.39 20.67
CA GLY A 455 -35.82 21.07 19.27
C GLY A 455 -35.60 22.32 18.42
N ALA A 456 -36.52 23.28 18.51
CA ALA A 456 -36.45 24.54 17.76
C ALA A 456 -35.20 25.36 18.08
N ALA A 457 -34.83 25.48 19.37
CA ALA A 457 -33.60 26.14 19.77
C ALA A 457 -32.36 25.48 19.15
N LYS A 458 -32.28 24.14 19.21
CA LYS A 458 -31.18 23.38 18.59
C LYS A 458 -31.13 23.55 17.07
N THR A 459 -32.28 23.59 16.41
CA THR A 459 -32.34 23.83 14.96
C THR A 459 -31.76 25.19 14.60
N ASP A 460 -32.08 26.25 15.34
CA ASP A 460 -31.49 27.58 15.11
C ASP A 460 -29.99 27.60 15.38
N TRP A 461 -29.53 26.92 16.42
CA TRP A 461 -28.11 26.80 16.72
C TRP A 461 -27.35 26.08 15.59
N VAL A 462 -27.88 24.96 15.11
CA VAL A 462 -27.30 24.20 14.00
C VAL A 462 -27.34 25.01 12.70
N ASP A 463 -28.44 25.72 12.40
CA ASP A 463 -28.54 26.61 11.24
C ASP A 463 -27.49 27.73 11.30
N PHE A 464 -27.29 28.35 12.47
CA PHE A 464 -26.20 29.31 12.68
C PHE A 464 -24.82 28.70 12.40
N LEU A 465 -24.50 27.54 12.98
CA LEU A 465 -23.21 26.87 12.74
C LEU A 465 -23.03 26.48 11.27
N TRP A 466 -24.08 25.97 10.63
CA TRP A 466 -24.09 25.61 9.21
C TRP A 466 -23.79 26.83 8.33
N GLN A 467 -24.39 27.99 8.62
CA GLN A 467 -24.13 29.23 7.88
C GLN A 467 -22.68 29.72 8.07
N LYS A 468 -22.10 29.53 9.26
CA LYS A 468 -20.68 29.87 9.51
C LYS A 468 -19.74 28.94 8.76
N GLU A 469 -20.02 27.63 8.75
CA GLU A 469 -19.28 26.70 7.91
C GLU A 469 -19.41 27.03 6.43
N PHE A 470 -20.62 27.28 5.92
CA PHE A 470 -20.85 27.65 4.53
C PHE A 470 -20.02 28.87 4.12
N HIS A 471 -20.01 29.90 4.98
CA HIS A 471 -19.18 31.10 4.77
C HIS A 471 -17.68 30.78 4.75
N TYR A 472 -17.20 29.98 5.71
CA TYR A 472 -15.79 29.59 5.81
C TYR A 472 -15.33 28.78 4.59
N TRP A 473 -16.05 27.71 4.26
CA TRP A 473 -15.76 26.83 3.13
C TRP A 473 -15.79 27.60 1.81
N GLY A 474 -16.84 28.38 1.57
CA GLY A 474 -16.96 29.22 0.38
C GLY A 474 -15.85 30.27 0.28
N SER A 475 -15.46 30.87 1.41
CA SER A 475 -14.39 31.87 1.46
C SER A 475 -13.02 31.29 1.15
N MET A 476 -12.68 30.13 1.71
CA MET A 476 -11.39 29.47 1.44
C MET A 476 -11.34 28.92 0.02
N ASN A 477 -12.41 28.27 -0.45
CA ASN A 477 -12.49 27.77 -1.82
C ASN A 477 -12.32 28.91 -2.84
N ASN A 478 -13.07 30.01 -2.67
CA ASN A 478 -12.97 31.17 -3.55
C ASN A 478 -11.57 31.81 -3.50
N TYR A 479 -10.94 31.89 -2.33
CA TYR A 479 -9.58 32.41 -2.21
C TYR A 479 -8.58 31.56 -3.01
N ILE A 480 -8.64 30.23 -2.90
CA ILE A 480 -7.75 29.32 -3.63
C ILE A 480 -8.00 29.40 -5.14
N LYS A 481 -9.26 29.30 -5.58
CA LYS A 481 -9.59 29.22 -7.02
C LYS A 481 -9.49 30.57 -7.74
N VAL A 482 -9.94 31.65 -7.09
CA VAL A 482 -10.04 32.97 -7.72
C VAL A 482 -8.86 33.84 -7.34
N SER A 483 -8.63 34.08 -6.05
CA SER A 483 -7.57 35.01 -5.61
C SER A 483 -6.16 34.47 -5.90
N LEU A 484 -5.91 33.19 -5.65
CA LEU A 484 -4.63 32.54 -6.00
C LEU A 484 -4.59 32.01 -7.43
N SER A 485 -5.72 31.98 -8.13
CA SER A 485 -5.85 31.41 -9.48
C SER A 485 -5.32 29.97 -9.59
N ALA A 486 -5.48 29.18 -8.53
CA ALA A 486 -5.03 27.79 -8.50
C ALA A 486 -5.83 26.92 -9.47
N LYS A 487 -5.12 26.10 -10.26
CA LYS A 487 -5.71 25.18 -11.23
C LYS A 487 -6.09 23.82 -10.65
N ALA A 488 -5.49 23.44 -9.52
CA ALA A 488 -5.83 22.23 -8.79
C ALA A 488 -7.33 22.18 -8.43
N LEU A 489 -7.84 20.97 -8.29
CA LEU A 489 -9.16 20.72 -7.73
C LEU A 489 -9.11 20.97 -6.22
N THR A 490 -10.22 21.47 -5.68
CA THR A 490 -10.34 21.73 -4.25
C THR A 490 -11.21 20.66 -3.59
N THR A 491 -10.83 20.29 -2.37
CA THR A 491 -11.64 19.50 -1.45
C THR A 491 -11.70 20.22 -0.10
N GLY A 492 -12.82 20.09 0.61
CA GLY A 492 -13.06 20.74 1.89
C GLY A 492 -12.48 19.94 3.03
N THR A 493 -13.37 19.24 3.73
CA THR A 493 -13.11 18.16 4.68
C THR A 493 -13.91 16.92 4.23
N VAL A 494 -14.00 15.89 5.07
CA VAL A 494 -14.77 14.69 4.76
C VAL A 494 -16.26 14.82 5.09
N VAL A 495 -17.10 14.18 4.28
CA VAL A 495 -18.49 13.91 4.66
C VAL A 495 -18.49 13.01 5.90
N GLY A 496 -19.03 13.55 6.99
CA GLY A 496 -18.95 12.96 8.33
C GLY A 496 -18.38 13.91 9.37
N ASN A 497 -17.49 14.83 8.99
CA ASN A 497 -17.04 15.96 9.81
C ASN A 497 -17.63 17.30 9.33
N SER A 498 -18.07 17.36 8.08
CA SER A 498 -19.03 18.34 7.59
C SER A 498 -20.11 17.63 6.75
N THR A 499 -21.07 18.39 6.23
CA THR A 499 -22.29 17.84 5.63
C THR A 499 -22.15 17.62 4.12
N PRO A 500 -22.94 16.71 3.51
CA PRO A 500 -22.95 16.52 2.06
C PRO A 500 -23.20 17.83 1.28
N ASN A 501 -24.13 18.68 1.72
CA ASN A 501 -24.42 19.94 1.03
C ASN A 501 -23.26 20.96 1.16
N LEU A 502 -22.62 21.04 2.32
CA LEU A 502 -21.46 21.92 2.51
C LEU A 502 -20.25 21.45 1.71
N MET A 503 -20.00 20.14 1.64
CA MET A 503 -18.90 19.57 0.87
C MET A 503 -19.14 19.67 -0.65
N ALA A 504 -20.39 19.75 -1.10
CA ALA A 504 -20.72 19.97 -2.51
C ALA A 504 -20.28 21.35 -3.06
N VAL A 505 -19.86 22.29 -2.20
CA VAL A 505 -19.24 23.58 -2.58
C VAL A 505 -17.90 23.37 -3.30
N PHE A 506 -17.22 22.25 -3.03
CA PHE A 506 -15.90 21.94 -3.58
C PHE A 506 -15.98 21.20 -4.92
N ASP A 507 -14.82 21.08 -5.59
CA ASP A 507 -14.71 20.36 -6.87
C ASP A 507 -14.90 18.85 -6.67
N VAL A 508 -14.43 18.31 -5.54
CA VAL A 508 -14.45 16.89 -5.18
C VAL A 508 -15.00 16.70 -3.76
N VAL A 509 -15.75 15.63 -3.54
CA VAL A 509 -16.29 15.23 -2.23
C VAL A 509 -15.49 14.03 -1.70
N ASP A 510 -15.13 14.07 -0.42
CA ASP A 510 -14.22 13.10 0.19
C ASP A 510 -14.82 12.37 1.40
N SER A 511 -14.26 11.21 1.74
CA SER A 511 -14.58 10.43 2.94
C SER A 511 -13.36 9.68 3.46
N HIS A 512 -13.31 9.41 4.77
CA HIS A 512 -12.33 8.49 5.37
C HIS A 512 -13.03 7.28 6.00
N ALA A 513 -12.28 6.18 6.14
CA ALA A 513 -12.67 5.08 7.02
C ALA A 513 -11.48 4.19 7.42
N TYR A 514 -11.48 3.74 8.67
CA TYR A 514 -10.51 2.78 9.19
C TYR A 514 -11.24 1.53 9.68
N TRP A 515 -10.86 0.37 9.16
CA TRP A 515 -11.40 -0.88 9.65
C TRP A 515 -10.69 -1.27 10.95
N GLN A 516 -11.43 -1.20 12.07
CA GLN A 516 -10.89 -1.44 13.42
C GLN A 516 -9.80 -0.43 13.82
N HIS A 517 -10.17 0.86 13.78
CA HIS A 517 -9.35 1.93 14.34
C HIS A 517 -8.94 1.61 15.80
N PRO A 518 -7.68 1.88 16.21
CA PRO A 518 -7.28 1.76 17.60
C PRO A 518 -8.22 2.51 18.55
N SER A 519 -8.62 1.84 19.63
CA SER A 519 -9.43 2.39 20.71
C SER A 519 -8.56 2.61 21.94
N TYR A 520 -8.93 3.56 22.80
CA TYR A 520 -8.12 4.03 23.92
C TYR A 520 -8.94 4.06 25.21
N ASP A 521 -8.31 3.67 26.31
CA ASP A 521 -8.86 3.85 27.66
C ASP A 521 -8.33 5.17 28.24
N GLY A 522 -8.98 6.27 27.86
CA GLY A 522 -8.59 7.63 28.27
C GLY A 522 -8.13 8.49 27.09
N GLU A 523 -6.93 9.06 27.19
CA GLU A 523 -6.39 9.98 26.18
C GLU A 523 -6.05 9.26 24.87
N GLN A 524 -6.38 9.88 23.74
CA GLN A 524 -6.06 9.33 22.42
C GLN A 524 -4.55 9.17 22.24
N TRP A 525 -4.14 8.13 21.53
CA TRP A 525 -2.73 7.80 21.26
C TRP A 525 -1.92 7.42 22.50
N VAL A 526 -2.55 7.27 23.68
CA VAL A 526 -1.91 6.88 24.93
C VAL A 526 -2.35 5.48 25.36
N SER A 527 -1.40 4.67 25.84
CA SER A 527 -1.69 3.32 26.38
C SER A 527 -2.49 3.40 27.70
N PRO A 528 -3.43 2.46 27.97
CA PRO A 528 -3.71 1.27 27.18
C PRO A 528 -4.67 1.53 26.02
N TRP A 529 -4.33 0.92 24.90
CA TRP A 529 -5.12 0.91 23.67
C TRP A 529 -5.43 -0.54 23.26
N TRP A 530 -6.40 -0.72 22.36
CA TRP A 530 -6.67 -2.02 21.73
C TRP A 530 -7.18 -1.84 20.29
N VAL A 531 -7.00 -2.87 19.48
CA VAL A 531 -7.61 -3.04 18.15
C VAL A 531 -8.47 -4.29 18.20
N ASN A 532 -9.68 -4.25 17.65
CA ASN A 532 -10.48 -5.47 17.54
C ASN A 532 -9.96 -6.32 16.36
N ASN A 533 -9.51 -7.54 16.64
CA ASN A 533 -8.89 -8.40 15.64
C ASN A 533 -9.92 -9.09 14.74
N SER A 534 -10.46 -8.40 13.75
CA SER A 534 -11.49 -8.97 12.86
C SER A 534 -11.30 -8.58 11.40
N SER A 535 -11.81 -9.42 10.50
CA SER A 535 -11.95 -9.14 9.07
C SER A 535 -13.21 -8.29 8.80
N VAL A 536 -13.15 -7.38 7.84
CA VAL A 536 -14.28 -6.57 7.34
C VAL A 536 -15.41 -7.46 6.80
N LEU A 537 -15.06 -8.64 6.29
CA LEU A 537 -16.01 -9.65 5.80
C LEU A 537 -16.86 -10.27 6.92
N SER A 538 -16.55 -9.97 8.19
CA SER A 538 -17.42 -10.33 9.33
C SER A 538 -18.69 -9.49 9.41
N LYS A 539 -18.77 -8.37 8.68
CA LYS A 539 -19.95 -7.49 8.67
C LYS A 539 -20.96 -7.93 7.62
N SER A 540 -22.23 -7.93 8.02
CA SER A 540 -23.34 -8.34 7.18
C SER A 540 -23.82 -7.30 6.19
N ASP A 541 -23.27 -6.08 6.23
CA ASP A 541 -23.72 -4.93 5.44
C ASP A 541 -22.58 -4.24 4.68
N GLY A 542 -21.38 -4.84 4.64
CA GLY A 542 -20.20 -4.34 3.94
C GLY A 542 -19.27 -3.45 4.78
N GLY A 543 -19.61 -3.18 6.05
CA GLY A 543 -18.73 -2.47 6.98
C GLY A 543 -18.28 -1.10 6.45
N THR A 544 -16.97 -0.83 6.51
CA THR A 544 -16.41 0.48 6.13
C THR A 544 -16.58 0.82 4.65
N VAL A 545 -16.63 -0.18 3.76
CA VAL A 545 -16.85 0.06 2.32
C VAL A 545 -18.24 0.65 2.08
N SER A 546 -19.27 0.05 2.67
CA SER A 546 -20.63 0.57 2.55
C SER A 546 -20.80 1.91 3.24
N ALA A 547 -20.18 2.09 4.41
CA ALA A 547 -20.20 3.35 5.16
C ALA A 547 -19.58 4.53 4.37
N MET A 548 -18.57 4.28 3.53
CA MET A 548 -18.04 5.30 2.62
C MET A 548 -18.92 5.49 1.39
N SER A 549 -19.47 4.42 0.83
CA SER A 549 -20.31 4.47 -0.39
C SER A 549 -21.53 5.38 -0.21
N VAL A 550 -22.17 5.32 0.96
CA VAL A 550 -23.37 6.13 1.30
C VAL A 550 -23.07 7.61 1.55
N LYS A 551 -21.80 8.05 1.45
CA LYS A 551 -21.40 9.45 1.59
C LYS A 551 -21.15 10.17 0.27
N ARG A 552 -21.18 9.44 -0.85
CA ARG A 552 -20.98 10.01 -2.19
C ARG A 552 -22.09 11.02 -2.53
N VAL A 553 -21.71 12.16 -3.10
CA VAL A 553 -22.66 13.15 -3.65
C VAL A 553 -22.78 12.96 -5.16
N GLU A 554 -24.01 12.92 -5.66
CA GLU A 554 -24.30 12.76 -7.08
C GLU A 554 -23.82 13.97 -7.90
N GLY A 555 -23.25 13.73 -9.09
CA GLY A 555 -22.68 14.78 -9.94
C GLY A 555 -21.36 15.38 -9.44
N LYS A 556 -20.73 14.78 -8.42
CA LYS A 556 -19.40 15.17 -7.92
C LYS A 556 -18.44 13.98 -7.97
N PRO A 557 -17.17 14.19 -8.36
CA PRO A 557 -16.13 13.20 -8.15
C PRO A 557 -16.02 12.82 -6.68
N PHE A 558 -15.75 11.55 -6.43
CA PHE A 558 -15.66 11.01 -5.08
C PHE A 558 -14.27 10.45 -4.80
N SER A 559 -13.68 10.89 -3.70
CA SER A 559 -12.42 10.38 -3.18
C SER A 559 -12.59 9.72 -1.82
N VAL A 560 -11.66 8.81 -1.50
CA VAL A 560 -11.42 8.33 -0.15
C VAL A 560 -9.98 8.60 0.19
N THR A 561 -9.69 9.75 0.79
CA THR A 561 -8.30 10.18 1.02
C THR A 561 -7.59 9.51 2.19
N GLU A 562 -8.31 8.73 3.01
CA GLU A 562 -7.73 7.88 4.05
C GLU A 562 -8.50 6.55 4.22
N TYR A 563 -7.79 5.43 3.97
CA TYR A 563 -8.28 4.08 4.28
C TYR A 563 -7.18 3.14 4.77
N ASN A 564 -7.43 2.42 5.86
CA ASN A 564 -6.55 1.35 6.33
C ASN A 564 -7.25 0.30 7.23
N HIS A 565 -6.60 -0.85 7.36
CA HIS A 565 -6.80 -1.86 8.37
C HIS A 565 -5.58 -1.84 9.30
N PRO A 566 -5.66 -1.19 10.47
CA PRO A 566 -4.48 -0.88 11.28
C PRO A 566 -3.81 -2.14 11.85
N PHE A 567 -2.48 -2.14 11.85
CA PHE A 567 -1.68 -3.11 12.60
C PHE A 567 -1.97 -2.92 14.11
N PRO A 568 -2.13 -3.97 14.94
CA PRO A 568 -1.77 -5.36 14.70
C PRO A 568 -2.94 -6.29 14.29
N ASN A 569 -3.96 -5.78 13.59
CA ASN A 569 -5.04 -6.63 13.07
C ASN A 569 -4.47 -7.70 12.10
N SER A 570 -4.71 -8.98 12.39
CA SER A 570 -4.17 -10.11 11.62
C SER A 570 -4.84 -10.30 10.24
N PHE A 571 -5.96 -9.63 9.98
CA PHE A 571 -6.74 -9.75 8.73
C PHE A 571 -6.43 -8.64 7.72
N ASN A 572 -5.41 -7.82 7.97
CA ASN A 572 -5.15 -6.58 7.24
C ASN A 572 -4.85 -6.74 5.72
N ALA A 573 -4.49 -7.94 5.26
CA ALA A 573 -4.19 -8.22 3.86
C ALA A 573 -5.39 -8.00 2.92
N GLU A 574 -6.63 -7.99 3.43
CA GLU A 574 -7.83 -7.72 2.61
C GLU A 574 -8.04 -6.24 2.28
N ALA A 575 -7.36 -5.33 2.98
CA ALA A 575 -7.69 -3.90 2.97
C ALA A 575 -7.86 -3.34 1.55
N TYR A 576 -6.83 -3.50 0.72
CA TYR A 576 -6.79 -2.85 -0.59
C TYR A 576 -7.47 -3.64 -1.70
N SER A 577 -7.58 -4.97 -1.59
CA SER A 577 -8.36 -5.76 -2.55
C SER A 577 -9.85 -5.53 -2.38
N VAL A 578 -10.35 -5.47 -1.13
CA VAL A 578 -11.75 -5.10 -0.84
C VAL A 578 -12.03 -3.64 -1.25
N LEU A 579 -11.15 -2.71 -0.89
CA LEU A 579 -11.29 -1.29 -1.27
C LEU A 579 -11.29 -1.12 -2.80
N GLY A 580 -10.28 -1.67 -3.49
CA GLY A 580 -10.13 -1.53 -4.94
C GLY A 580 -11.30 -2.14 -5.72
N ALA A 581 -11.83 -3.28 -5.25
CA ALA A 581 -12.97 -3.93 -5.88
C ALA A 581 -14.25 -3.09 -5.81
N TYR A 582 -14.60 -2.63 -4.60
CA TYR A 582 -15.81 -1.84 -4.43
C TYR A 582 -15.68 -0.38 -4.86
N ALA A 583 -14.48 0.22 -4.82
CA ALA A 583 -14.24 1.53 -5.40
C ALA A 583 -14.40 1.52 -6.92
N ALA A 584 -13.96 0.45 -7.60
CA ALA A 584 -14.19 0.26 -9.02
C ALA A 584 -15.69 0.10 -9.33
N PHE A 585 -16.38 -0.73 -8.56
CA PHE A 585 -17.82 -0.98 -8.71
C PHE A 585 -18.69 0.25 -8.42
N GLN A 586 -18.40 0.99 -7.34
CA GLN A 586 -19.06 2.25 -7.00
C GLN A 586 -18.64 3.42 -7.89
N ASP A 587 -17.65 3.17 -8.75
CA ASP A 587 -17.13 4.10 -9.74
C ASP A 587 -16.51 5.38 -9.15
N TRP A 588 -15.75 5.22 -8.07
CA TRP A 588 -15.01 6.30 -7.43
C TRP A 588 -13.85 6.80 -8.29
N ASP A 589 -13.32 7.98 -7.95
CA ASP A 589 -12.29 8.65 -8.73
C ASP A 589 -10.90 8.62 -8.05
N ALA A 590 -10.85 8.49 -6.72
CA ALA A 590 -9.58 8.35 -6.01
C ALA A 590 -9.69 7.52 -4.71
N ILE A 591 -8.73 6.66 -4.45
CA ILE A 591 -8.61 5.89 -3.20
C ILE A 591 -7.17 5.91 -2.68
N TYR A 592 -7.01 6.09 -1.36
CA TYR A 592 -5.72 6.35 -0.73
C TYR A 592 -5.44 5.34 0.40
N GLY A 593 -4.26 4.70 0.34
CA GLY A 593 -3.73 3.98 1.49
C GLY A 593 -3.20 4.94 2.56
N TYR A 594 -3.75 4.91 3.76
CA TYR A 594 -3.23 5.68 4.90
C TYR A 594 -2.43 4.77 5.83
N THR A 595 -1.12 4.87 5.97
CA THR A 595 -0.20 5.81 5.32
C THR A 595 1.07 5.09 4.90
N TYR A 596 1.75 5.59 3.88
CA TYR A 596 3.02 5.03 3.43
C TYR A 596 4.02 4.98 4.58
N GLY A 597 4.12 6.07 5.35
CA GLY A 597 4.84 6.11 6.61
C GLY A 597 4.55 7.41 7.37
N ASP A 598 4.70 7.34 8.69
CA ASP A 598 4.56 8.47 9.62
C ASP A 598 5.77 8.57 10.58
N GLY A 599 6.51 9.68 10.49
CA GLY A 599 7.62 10.01 11.39
C GLY A 599 8.97 9.34 11.10
N ASN A 600 9.03 8.03 10.85
CA ASN A 600 10.31 7.31 10.74
C ASN A 600 10.96 7.49 9.35
N ILE A 601 12.19 8.00 9.33
CA ILE A 601 12.97 8.25 8.11
C ILE A 601 14.03 7.18 7.84
N ASN A 602 14.14 6.16 8.70
CA ASN A 602 14.97 4.99 8.44
C ASN A 602 14.19 3.97 7.61
N TRP A 603 14.07 4.24 6.32
CA TRP A 603 13.37 3.39 5.35
C TRP A 603 13.90 1.95 5.27
N SER A 604 15.07 1.64 5.86
CA SER A 604 15.67 0.30 5.85
C SER A 604 15.26 -0.60 7.04
N GLU A 605 14.46 -0.11 7.98
CA GLU A 605 14.16 -0.80 9.25
C GLU A 605 13.36 -2.11 9.10
N SER A 606 12.86 -2.41 7.89
CA SER A 606 12.31 -3.72 7.52
C SER A 606 11.15 -4.19 8.41
N LYS A 607 10.41 -3.26 9.03
CA LYS A 607 9.31 -3.51 9.98
C LYS A 607 8.21 -2.46 9.80
N GLN A 608 6.99 -2.75 10.23
CA GLN A 608 5.93 -1.75 10.43
C GLN A 608 6.21 -0.97 11.74
N ASP A 609 6.25 0.36 11.72
CA ASP A 609 6.68 1.17 12.88
C ASP A 609 5.51 1.89 13.59
N GLY A 610 4.30 1.75 13.07
CA GLY A 610 3.09 2.35 13.63
C GLY A 610 1.83 1.57 13.27
N PHE A 611 0.69 2.01 13.82
CA PHE A 611 -0.62 1.40 13.55
C PHE A 611 -0.99 1.44 12.06
N PHE A 612 -0.60 2.51 11.38
CA PHE A 612 -1.09 2.81 10.03
C PHE A 612 -0.02 2.68 8.94
N ASP A 613 1.25 2.48 9.29
CA ASP A 613 2.32 2.38 8.30
C ASP A 613 2.12 1.17 7.38
N ILE A 614 2.28 1.37 6.07
CA ILE A 614 2.11 0.30 5.07
C ILE A 614 3.36 0.06 4.23
N ASP A 615 4.37 0.94 4.22
CA ASP A 615 5.59 0.80 3.41
C ASP A 615 6.25 -0.59 3.52
N MET A 616 6.18 -1.20 4.71
CA MET A 616 6.76 -2.50 5.03
C MET A 616 5.75 -3.65 5.18
N ASP A 617 4.46 -3.44 4.89
CA ASP A 617 3.43 -4.48 5.01
C ASP A 617 3.29 -5.32 3.72
N PRO A 618 3.77 -6.59 3.72
CA PRO A 618 3.76 -7.40 2.51
C PRO A 618 2.34 -7.82 2.08
N GLY A 619 1.43 -8.08 3.03
CA GLY A 619 0.05 -8.49 2.75
C GLY A 619 -0.73 -7.38 2.06
N LYS A 620 -0.57 -6.13 2.53
CA LYS A 620 -1.19 -4.95 1.94
C LYS A 620 -0.67 -4.65 0.54
N TRP A 621 0.65 -4.62 0.33
CA TRP A 621 1.23 -4.33 -0.98
C TRP A 621 0.95 -5.39 -2.03
N ALA A 622 0.91 -6.67 -1.65
CA ALA A 622 0.47 -7.74 -2.55
C ALA A 622 -0.94 -7.46 -3.09
N ASN A 623 -1.88 -7.09 -2.21
CA ASN A 623 -3.25 -6.78 -2.60
C ASN A 623 -3.41 -5.40 -3.28
N MET A 624 -2.50 -4.45 -3.01
CA MET A 624 -2.48 -3.13 -3.66
C MET A 624 -2.27 -3.23 -5.17
N LEU A 625 -1.46 -4.19 -5.65
CA LEU A 625 -1.27 -4.45 -7.08
C LEU A 625 -2.59 -4.81 -7.79
N HIS A 626 -3.38 -5.67 -7.16
CA HIS A 626 -4.71 -6.04 -7.68
C HIS A 626 -5.67 -4.86 -7.60
N ALA A 627 -5.60 -4.04 -6.53
CA ALA A 627 -6.38 -2.81 -6.43
C ALA A 627 -6.09 -1.85 -7.59
N ALA A 628 -4.82 -1.69 -7.98
CA ALA A 628 -4.41 -0.86 -9.12
C ALA A 628 -5.05 -1.33 -10.42
N LEU A 629 -5.02 -2.64 -10.70
CA LEU A 629 -5.60 -3.22 -11.91
C LEU A 629 -7.13 -3.15 -11.91
N MET A 630 -7.78 -3.52 -10.80
CA MET A 630 -9.23 -3.42 -10.66
C MET A 630 -9.74 -2.00 -10.85
N PHE A 631 -9.12 -1.05 -10.16
CA PHE A 631 -9.60 0.33 -10.09
C PHE A 631 -9.19 1.16 -11.30
N ARG A 632 -7.91 1.17 -11.67
CA ARG A 632 -7.38 2.09 -12.69
C ARG A 632 -7.55 1.57 -14.11
N ARG A 633 -7.50 0.25 -14.32
CA ARG A 633 -7.74 -0.39 -15.63
C ARG A 633 -9.22 -0.76 -15.85
N ASN A 634 -10.07 -0.54 -14.85
CA ASN A 634 -11.47 -0.97 -14.83
C ASN A 634 -11.63 -2.47 -15.10
N ASP A 635 -10.79 -3.32 -14.48
CA ASP A 635 -11.03 -4.77 -14.57
C ASP A 635 -12.38 -5.15 -13.96
N ILE A 636 -12.82 -4.41 -12.93
CA ILE A 636 -14.20 -4.45 -12.43
C ILE A 636 -15.00 -3.31 -13.07
N SER A 637 -16.17 -3.66 -13.58
CA SER A 637 -17.10 -2.72 -14.18
C SER A 637 -17.83 -1.91 -13.10
N PRO A 638 -18.07 -0.61 -13.34
CA PRO A 638 -19.04 0.18 -12.58
C PRO A 638 -20.41 -0.50 -12.49
N ALA A 639 -21.14 -0.25 -11.41
CA ALA A 639 -22.49 -0.74 -11.24
C ALA A 639 -23.41 -0.33 -12.40
N SER A 640 -24.31 -1.23 -12.77
CA SER A 640 -25.24 -1.00 -13.89
C SER A 640 -26.39 -0.08 -13.49
N SER A 641 -26.77 -0.07 -12.20
CA SER A 641 -27.83 0.76 -11.65
C SER A 641 -27.31 1.65 -10.52
N ALA A 642 -27.94 2.81 -10.36
CA ALA A 642 -27.69 3.73 -9.25
C ALA A 642 -28.91 3.78 -8.32
N VAL A 643 -28.65 3.91 -7.02
CA VAL A 643 -29.65 4.20 -5.99
C VAL A 643 -29.33 5.55 -5.39
N THR A 644 -30.28 6.46 -5.46
CA THR A 644 -30.08 7.84 -5.03
C THR A 644 -31.06 8.23 -3.95
N VAL A 645 -30.62 9.03 -2.99
CA VAL A 645 -31.51 9.60 -1.96
C VAL A 645 -31.39 11.13 -1.92
N PRO A 646 -32.50 11.88 -1.94
CA PRO A 646 -32.45 13.33 -1.79
C PRO A 646 -32.14 13.72 -0.34
N MET A 647 -31.26 14.72 -0.19
CA MET A 647 -30.91 15.37 1.07
C MET A 647 -30.81 16.87 0.83
N ASP A 648 -31.95 17.57 0.88
CA ASP A 648 -31.99 19.02 0.80
C ASP A 648 -31.53 19.68 2.12
N ASN A 649 -31.32 21.00 2.09
CA ASN A 649 -30.81 21.72 3.27
C ASN A 649 -31.76 21.62 4.47
N ALA A 650 -33.08 21.61 4.24
CA ALA A 650 -34.06 21.55 5.31
C ALA A 650 -34.00 20.19 6.02
N LYS A 651 -33.90 19.10 5.25
CA LYS A 651 -33.78 17.75 5.80
C LYS A 651 -32.45 17.55 6.51
N GLU A 652 -31.36 18.06 5.93
CA GLU A 652 -30.03 18.02 6.54
C GLU A 652 -30.02 18.74 7.91
N LEU A 653 -30.54 19.98 7.99
CA LEU A 653 -30.62 20.74 9.25
C LEU A 653 -31.47 20.04 10.33
N GLU A 654 -32.57 19.40 9.94
CA GLU A 654 -33.41 18.61 10.86
C GLU A 654 -32.60 17.48 11.53
N LEU A 655 -31.84 16.72 10.73
CA LEU A 655 -31.09 15.55 11.16
C LEU A 655 -29.86 15.90 12.01
N LEU A 656 -29.21 17.02 11.72
CA LEU A 656 -27.98 17.43 12.39
C LEU A 656 -28.16 17.64 13.90
N THR A 657 -29.35 18.03 14.39
CA THR A 657 -29.57 18.26 15.82
C THR A 657 -29.33 17.02 16.71
N GLY A 658 -29.42 15.82 16.13
CA GLY A 658 -29.22 14.52 16.78
C GLY A 658 -28.05 13.71 16.26
N ALA A 659 -27.22 14.29 15.39
CA ALA A 659 -26.12 13.60 14.72
C ALA A 659 -25.00 13.11 15.68
N GLY A 660 -24.20 12.15 15.21
CA GLY A 660 -22.98 11.73 15.90
C GLY A 660 -21.76 12.57 15.47
N PRO A 661 -20.77 12.81 16.33
CA PRO A 661 -19.64 13.69 16.00
C PRO A 661 -18.84 13.20 14.77
N TRP A 662 -18.47 11.91 14.73
CA TRP A 662 -17.64 11.35 13.65
C TRP A 662 -18.43 10.67 12.52
N ARG A 663 -19.76 10.76 12.59
CA ARG A 663 -20.71 10.36 11.56
C ARG A 663 -21.88 11.34 11.65
N LEU A 664 -21.68 12.56 11.13
CA LEU A 664 -22.71 13.60 11.16
C LEU A 664 -24.00 13.11 10.49
N ILE A 665 -24.08 13.25 9.17
CA ILE A 665 -25.18 12.69 8.36
C ILE A 665 -24.65 12.11 7.06
N ASP A 666 -25.31 11.07 6.57
CA ASP A 666 -25.06 10.45 5.27
C ASP A 666 -26.38 9.91 4.68
N ALA A 667 -26.32 9.17 3.56
CA ALA A 667 -27.53 8.67 2.90
C ALA A 667 -28.39 7.75 3.80
N GLN A 668 -27.80 7.11 4.81
CA GLN A 668 -28.54 6.23 5.73
C GLN A 668 -29.59 7.00 6.53
N ASP A 669 -29.28 8.24 6.90
CA ASP A 669 -30.17 9.09 7.71
C ASP A 669 -31.40 9.56 6.89
N ALA A 670 -31.35 9.39 5.57
CA ALA A 670 -32.48 9.54 4.64
C ALA A 670 -33.04 8.20 4.12
N GLY A 671 -32.67 7.08 4.73
CA GLY A 671 -33.28 5.77 4.50
C GLY A 671 -32.53 4.84 3.53
N MET A 672 -31.32 5.19 3.08
CA MET A 672 -30.49 4.30 2.26
C MET A 672 -30.02 3.07 3.06
N PRO A 673 -30.35 1.83 2.66
CA PRO A 673 -29.77 0.65 3.28
C PRO A 673 -28.27 0.56 2.96
N LEU A 674 -27.41 0.34 3.97
CA LEU A 674 -25.97 0.14 3.74
C LEU A 674 -25.68 -0.96 2.71
N ALA A 675 -26.38 -2.08 2.80
CA ALA A 675 -26.19 -3.21 1.88
C ALA A 675 -26.51 -2.88 0.41
N ALA A 676 -27.22 -1.76 0.12
CA ALA A 676 -27.47 -1.33 -1.25
C ALA A 676 -26.16 -1.07 -2.01
N SER A 677 -25.12 -0.55 -1.35
CA SER A 677 -23.81 -0.30 -1.97
C SER A 677 -23.01 -1.57 -2.30
N LEU A 678 -23.45 -2.73 -1.81
CA LEU A 678 -22.87 -4.01 -2.24
C LEU A 678 -23.48 -4.52 -3.56
N MET A 679 -24.62 -3.97 -3.97
CA MET A 679 -25.41 -4.44 -5.11
C MET A 679 -25.53 -3.41 -6.24
N HIS A 680 -25.46 -2.12 -5.92
CA HIS A 680 -25.65 -0.99 -6.82
C HIS A 680 -24.76 0.19 -6.44
N ARG A 681 -24.55 1.14 -7.35
CA ARG A 681 -23.89 2.41 -7.01
C ARG A 681 -24.83 3.27 -6.15
N THR A 682 -24.34 3.86 -5.07
CA THR A 682 -25.16 4.73 -4.20
C THR A 682 -24.70 6.19 -4.21
N SER A 683 -25.63 7.11 -3.99
CA SER A 683 -25.31 8.54 -3.81
C SER A 683 -26.43 9.37 -3.17
N ILE A 684 -26.03 10.54 -2.69
CA ILE A 684 -26.88 11.60 -2.15
C ILE A 684 -27.11 12.64 -3.24
N ILE A 685 -28.37 13.03 -3.44
CA ILE A 685 -28.72 14.21 -4.24
C ILE A 685 -28.85 15.39 -3.27
N THR A 686 -27.84 16.26 -3.28
CA THR A 686 -27.81 17.49 -2.48
C THR A 686 -28.78 18.54 -3.03
N GLN A 687 -28.96 19.65 -2.31
CA GLN A 687 -29.80 20.78 -2.67
C GLN A 687 -29.54 21.24 -4.12
N GLY A 688 -30.58 21.19 -4.95
CA GLY A 688 -30.50 21.59 -6.37
C GLY A 688 -29.82 20.56 -7.29
N GLY A 689 -29.40 19.41 -6.76
CA GLY A 689 -28.87 18.29 -7.54
C GLY A 689 -29.94 17.65 -8.43
N ILE A 690 -29.48 17.03 -9.51
CA ILE A 690 -30.35 16.35 -10.49
C ILE A 690 -30.35 14.87 -10.17
N ASN A 691 -31.55 14.28 -10.07
CA ASN A 691 -31.69 12.82 -9.98
C ASN A 691 -31.36 12.18 -11.34
N PRO A 692 -30.36 11.27 -11.44
CA PRO A 692 -30.05 10.59 -12.69
C PRO A 692 -31.25 9.84 -13.27
N SER A 693 -31.42 9.91 -14.59
CA SER A 693 -32.50 9.19 -15.27
C SER A 693 -32.39 7.69 -15.02
N GLY A 694 -33.46 7.08 -14.51
CA GLY A 694 -33.50 5.64 -14.22
C GLY A 694 -32.87 5.22 -12.90
N ALA A 695 -32.44 6.16 -12.06
CA ALA A 695 -32.00 5.85 -10.70
C ALA A 695 -33.15 5.28 -9.85
N LEU A 696 -32.83 4.30 -9.03
CA LEU A 696 -33.71 3.70 -8.04
C LEU A 696 -33.76 4.57 -6.77
N SER A 697 -34.87 4.51 -6.05
CA SER A 697 -34.97 5.05 -4.68
C SER A 697 -34.61 3.98 -3.65
N PRO A 698 -34.26 4.36 -2.41
CA PRO A 698 -34.03 3.40 -1.33
C PRO A 698 -35.19 2.42 -1.10
N ALA A 699 -36.43 2.86 -1.34
CA ALA A 699 -37.64 2.04 -1.17
C ALA A 699 -37.77 0.94 -2.24
N ASP A 700 -37.09 1.07 -3.38
CA ASP A 700 -37.10 0.08 -4.46
C ASP A 700 -36.10 -1.07 -4.19
N ILE A 701 -35.21 -0.91 -3.21
CA ILE A 701 -34.15 -1.89 -2.93
C ILE A 701 -34.64 -2.99 -2.00
N THR A 702 -34.62 -4.22 -2.49
CA THR A 702 -34.85 -5.40 -1.67
C THR A 702 -33.52 -5.95 -1.17
N VAL A 703 -33.24 -5.78 0.12
CA VAL A 703 -32.05 -6.35 0.77
C VAL A 703 -32.25 -7.87 0.98
N PRO A 704 -31.41 -8.74 0.41
CA PRO A 704 -31.55 -10.18 0.57
C PRO A 704 -31.42 -10.62 2.04
N GLY A 705 -32.45 -11.28 2.57
CA GLY A 705 -32.42 -11.84 3.94
C GLY A 705 -31.43 -13.01 4.13
N SER A 706 -30.84 -13.52 3.04
CA SER A 706 -29.78 -14.53 3.08
C SER A 706 -28.43 -14.00 3.55
N GLY A 707 -28.22 -12.67 3.53
CA GLY A 707 -26.91 -12.07 3.78
C GLY A 707 -25.89 -12.28 2.66
N ILE A 708 -26.35 -12.67 1.47
CA ILE A 708 -25.55 -12.82 0.25
C ILE A 708 -25.92 -11.68 -0.70
N TYR A 709 -24.97 -10.81 -1.00
CA TYR A 709 -25.14 -9.66 -1.88
C TYR A 709 -24.34 -9.87 -3.15
N THR A 710 -25.00 -9.82 -4.29
CA THR A 710 -24.36 -9.91 -5.60
C THR A 710 -24.49 -8.56 -6.29
N SER A 711 -23.37 -8.01 -6.76
CA SER A 711 -23.36 -6.80 -7.59
C SER A 711 -24.24 -6.99 -8.83
N ASP A 712 -24.91 -5.95 -9.30
CA ASP A 712 -25.71 -5.99 -10.54
C ASP A 712 -24.90 -6.28 -11.82
N THR A 713 -23.56 -6.21 -11.76
CA THR A 713 -22.64 -6.66 -12.81
C THR A 713 -22.31 -8.16 -12.73
N ASN A 714 -22.72 -8.84 -11.66
CA ASN A 714 -22.36 -10.21 -11.27
C ASN A 714 -20.85 -10.46 -11.03
N GLN A 715 -20.04 -9.41 -10.90
CA GLN A 715 -18.59 -9.54 -10.72
C GLN A 715 -18.16 -9.62 -9.25
N LEU A 716 -18.99 -9.17 -8.31
CA LEU A 716 -18.74 -9.20 -6.87
C LEU A 716 -19.85 -9.95 -6.15
N ASN A 717 -19.47 -10.81 -5.21
CA ASN A 717 -20.41 -11.51 -4.33
C ASN A 717 -19.90 -11.51 -2.89
N TRP A 718 -20.59 -10.78 -2.03
CA TRP A 718 -20.33 -10.72 -0.59
C TRP A 718 -21.25 -11.69 0.13
N ASP A 719 -20.69 -12.77 0.66
CA ASP A 719 -21.41 -13.73 1.51
C ASP A 719 -21.05 -13.48 2.97
N SER A 720 -21.94 -12.80 3.69
CA SER A 720 -21.73 -12.49 5.11
C SER A 720 -21.84 -13.70 6.02
N SER A 721 -22.54 -14.75 5.58
CA SER A 721 -22.71 -15.98 6.36
C SER A 721 -21.43 -16.81 6.32
N ALA A 722 -20.83 -16.93 5.13
CA ALA A 722 -19.54 -17.58 4.93
C ALA A 722 -18.37 -16.67 5.31
N ARG A 723 -18.57 -15.35 5.38
CA ARG A 723 -17.53 -14.32 5.54
C ARG A 723 -16.51 -14.38 4.41
N VAL A 724 -17.02 -14.40 3.18
CA VAL A 724 -16.23 -14.53 1.96
C VAL A 724 -16.67 -13.48 0.93
N LEU A 725 -15.69 -12.83 0.30
CA LEU A 725 -15.88 -12.04 -0.91
C LEU A 725 -15.32 -12.83 -2.11
N LYS A 726 -16.16 -13.02 -3.13
CA LYS A 726 -15.74 -13.54 -4.43
C LYS A 726 -15.66 -12.39 -5.44
N ILE A 727 -14.59 -12.40 -6.24
CA ILE A 727 -14.35 -11.47 -7.34
C ILE A 727 -14.26 -12.30 -8.62
N ASP A 728 -15.16 -12.05 -9.57
CA ASP A 728 -15.25 -12.78 -10.83
C ASP A 728 -15.44 -11.82 -12.00
N SER A 729 -14.36 -11.14 -12.40
CA SER A 729 -14.35 -10.26 -13.57
C SER A 729 -13.57 -10.91 -14.74
N PRO A 730 -13.67 -10.40 -15.99
CA PRO A 730 -12.94 -10.96 -17.12
C PRO A 730 -11.41 -10.96 -16.96
N LYS A 731 -10.84 -10.00 -16.23
CA LYS A 731 -9.38 -9.82 -16.07
C LYS A 731 -8.86 -10.01 -14.64
N THR A 732 -9.72 -10.07 -13.64
CA THR A 732 -9.35 -10.31 -12.24
C THR A 732 -10.31 -11.31 -11.57
N LYS A 733 -9.74 -12.34 -10.95
CA LYS A 733 -10.43 -13.38 -10.17
C LYS A 733 -9.93 -13.36 -8.73
N GLY A 734 -10.77 -13.68 -7.76
CA GLY A 734 -10.29 -13.81 -6.39
C GLY A 734 -11.31 -14.32 -5.39
N VAL A 735 -10.78 -14.82 -4.29
CA VAL A 735 -11.53 -15.21 -3.11
C VAL A 735 -10.81 -14.73 -1.86
N ILE A 736 -11.52 -13.97 -1.03
CA ILE A 736 -11.01 -13.36 0.20
C ILE A 736 -11.93 -13.80 1.33
N GLY A 737 -11.38 -14.16 2.48
CA GLY A 737 -12.18 -14.50 3.66
C GLY A 737 -11.96 -15.91 4.18
N ASN A 738 -12.98 -16.43 4.87
CA ASN A 738 -12.98 -17.78 5.43
C ASN A 738 -13.21 -18.83 4.34
N ASN A 739 -12.16 -19.15 3.58
CA ASN A 739 -12.28 -19.86 2.30
C ASN A 739 -11.57 -21.24 2.25
N ILE A 740 -10.87 -21.63 3.32
CA ILE A 740 -10.09 -22.88 3.35
C ILE A 740 -11.01 -24.10 3.25
N GLY A 741 -10.67 -25.03 2.36
CA GLY A 741 -11.41 -26.26 2.12
C GLY A 741 -12.64 -26.11 1.23
N VAL A 742 -12.85 -24.95 0.61
CA VAL A 742 -13.98 -24.67 -0.30
C VAL A 742 -13.47 -24.50 -1.73
N GLU A 743 -14.15 -25.09 -2.71
CA GLU A 743 -13.85 -24.88 -4.12
C GLU A 743 -14.65 -23.69 -4.67
N TYR A 744 -13.97 -22.79 -5.39
CA TYR A 744 -14.57 -21.63 -6.04
C TYR A 744 -14.34 -21.71 -7.54
N ASN A 745 -15.40 -21.81 -8.33
CA ASN A 745 -15.36 -21.68 -9.79
C ASN A 745 -15.75 -20.26 -10.19
N LEU A 746 -14.80 -19.51 -10.75
CA LEU A 746 -14.90 -18.10 -11.11
C LEU A 746 -14.82 -17.98 -12.63
N SER A 747 -15.92 -18.35 -13.29
CA SER A 747 -16.08 -18.32 -14.74
C SER A 747 -14.93 -19.04 -15.49
N GLY A 748 -14.65 -20.28 -15.11
CA GLY A 748 -13.65 -21.14 -15.76
C GLY A 748 -12.28 -21.17 -15.09
N VAL A 749 -12.03 -20.31 -14.09
CA VAL A 749 -10.87 -20.40 -13.19
C VAL A 749 -11.33 -21.02 -11.88
N ILE A 750 -10.73 -22.14 -11.47
CA ILE A 750 -11.02 -22.78 -10.19
C ILE A 750 -9.92 -22.43 -9.19
N ILE A 751 -10.32 -21.99 -8.00
CA ILE A 751 -9.44 -21.78 -6.85
C ILE A 751 -9.89 -22.70 -5.72
N ARG A 752 -8.96 -23.48 -5.17
CA ARG A 752 -9.19 -24.38 -4.02
C ARG A 752 -8.17 -24.00 -2.93
N PRO A 753 -8.53 -23.13 -1.97
CA PRO A 753 -7.67 -22.80 -0.84
C PRO A 753 -7.53 -24.03 0.08
N LEU A 754 -6.29 -24.44 0.35
CA LEU A 754 -5.97 -25.70 1.03
C LEU A 754 -5.54 -25.51 2.50
N SER A 755 -4.75 -24.48 2.79
CA SER A 755 -4.25 -24.23 4.16
C SER A 755 -3.90 -22.76 4.42
N SER A 756 -4.17 -22.32 5.65
CA SER A 756 -3.68 -21.08 6.27
C SER A 756 -3.67 -21.21 7.80
N MET A 757 -3.10 -20.26 8.54
CA MET A 757 -3.02 -20.27 10.01
C MET A 757 -4.36 -19.91 10.68
N GLN A 758 -5.24 -19.15 10.00
CA GLN A 758 -6.47 -18.62 10.59
C GLN A 758 -7.77 -19.07 9.90
N ASN A 759 -7.71 -20.13 9.08
CA ASN A 759 -8.83 -20.55 8.22
C ASN A 759 -9.35 -19.40 7.33
N TRP A 760 -8.47 -18.47 7.00
CA TRP A 760 -8.72 -17.23 6.28
C TRP A 760 -7.56 -16.99 5.30
N SER A 761 -7.85 -16.48 4.10
CA SER A 761 -6.82 -16.03 3.16
C SER A 761 -7.36 -15.01 2.16
N SER A 762 -6.47 -14.23 1.53
CA SER A 762 -6.73 -13.45 0.33
C SER A 762 -5.98 -14.07 -0.85
N ILE A 763 -6.71 -14.68 -1.79
CA ILE A 763 -6.13 -15.27 -3.01
C ILE A 763 -6.70 -14.54 -4.23
N MET A 764 -5.82 -13.89 -4.98
CA MET A 764 -6.17 -13.03 -6.11
C MET A 764 -5.35 -13.43 -7.35
N LEU A 765 -5.97 -13.35 -8.52
CA LEU A 765 -5.33 -13.53 -9.83
C LEU A 765 -5.75 -12.38 -10.75
N SER A 766 -4.79 -11.70 -11.39
CA SER A 766 -5.07 -10.68 -12.39
C SER A 766 -4.25 -10.90 -13.66
N VAL A 767 -4.87 -10.69 -14.82
CA VAL A 767 -4.15 -10.68 -16.10
C VAL A 767 -3.21 -9.46 -16.10
N ALA A 768 -1.91 -9.70 -16.03
CA ALA A 768 -0.89 -8.66 -16.10
C ALA A 768 -0.71 -8.18 -17.55
N GLN A 769 -0.73 -9.11 -18.51
CA GLN A 769 -0.52 -8.86 -19.94
C GLN A 769 -1.49 -9.71 -20.79
N GLY A 770 -1.97 -9.13 -21.89
CA GLY A 770 -2.88 -9.75 -22.85
C GLY A 770 -4.36 -9.42 -22.64
N GLY A 771 -5.22 -10.28 -23.19
CA GLY A 771 -6.67 -10.20 -23.19
C GLY A 771 -7.32 -10.48 -21.83
N THR A 772 -8.10 -11.55 -21.74
CA THR A 772 -8.92 -11.94 -20.58
C THR A 772 -8.61 -13.39 -20.18
N PHE A 773 -9.06 -13.81 -18.99
CA PHE A 773 -8.93 -15.22 -18.57
C PHE A 773 -9.60 -16.20 -19.54
N ALA A 774 -10.65 -15.80 -20.25
CA ALA A 774 -11.35 -16.65 -21.21
C ALA A 774 -10.71 -16.62 -22.61
N SER A 775 -9.92 -15.61 -22.93
CA SER A 775 -9.36 -15.42 -24.27
C SER A 775 -8.16 -14.47 -24.24
N GLY A 776 -6.99 -15.01 -24.59
CA GLY A 776 -5.79 -14.22 -24.90
C GLY A 776 -5.00 -13.69 -23.70
N ALA A 777 -5.17 -14.22 -22.48
CA ALA A 777 -4.22 -13.89 -21.41
C ALA A 777 -2.82 -14.44 -21.76
N GLU A 778 -1.79 -13.63 -21.56
CA GLU A 778 -0.39 -13.98 -21.83
C GLU A 778 0.39 -14.13 -20.53
N LYS A 779 0.18 -13.19 -19.60
CA LYS A 779 0.75 -13.26 -18.25
C LYS A 779 -0.32 -13.02 -17.20
N ILE A 780 -0.35 -13.87 -16.18
CA ILE A 780 -1.23 -13.73 -15.02
C ILE A 780 -0.37 -13.61 -13.77
N PHE A 781 -0.69 -12.62 -12.95
CA PHE A 781 -0.10 -12.41 -11.65
C PHE A 781 -1.02 -12.99 -10.57
N ILE A 782 -0.45 -13.72 -9.60
CA ILE A 782 -1.16 -14.28 -8.46
C ILE A 782 -0.58 -13.71 -7.17
N THR A 783 -1.45 -13.39 -6.23
CA THR A 783 -1.08 -13.26 -4.81
C THR A 783 -1.89 -14.23 -3.96
N ALA A 784 -1.23 -14.78 -2.93
CA ALA A 784 -1.86 -15.58 -1.91
C ALA A 784 -1.32 -15.09 -0.56
N ALA A 785 -2.06 -14.17 0.04
CA ALA A 785 -1.67 -13.45 1.24
C ALA A 785 -2.55 -13.84 2.43
N GLY A 786 -1.95 -13.76 3.60
CA GLY A 786 -2.56 -14.10 4.87
C GLY A 786 -2.04 -13.19 5.97
N PHE A 787 -1.96 -13.72 7.19
CA PHE A 787 -1.39 -13.03 8.33
C PHE A 787 0.04 -12.52 8.07
N SER A 788 0.23 -11.21 8.23
CA SER A 788 1.52 -10.53 8.17
C SER A 788 1.82 -9.82 9.49
N SER A 789 3.06 -9.89 9.97
CA SER A 789 3.46 -9.33 11.26
C SER A 789 4.95 -9.01 11.31
N ASN A 790 5.34 -8.05 12.15
CA ASN A 790 6.73 -7.91 12.57
C ASN A 790 7.20 -9.15 13.34
N THR A 791 8.51 -9.40 13.35
CA THR A 791 9.12 -10.49 14.12
C THR A 791 8.99 -10.21 15.62
N GLY A 792 8.55 -11.20 16.39
CA GLY A 792 8.57 -11.14 17.86
C GLY A 792 7.51 -10.23 18.50
N VAL A 793 6.44 -9.87 17.79
CA VAL A 793 5.32 -9.11 18.36
C VAL A 793 4.66 -9.90 19.49
N ASP A 794 4.46 -9.26 20.63
CA ASP A 794 3.80 -9.85 21.79
C ASP A 794 2.33 -9.46 21.82
N TYR A 795 1.47 -10.32 21.26
CA TYR A 795 0.03 -10.12 21.19
C TYR A 795 -0.63 -10.43 22.54
N ARG A 796 -1.36 -9.46 23.08
CA ARG A 796 -2.03 -9.53 24.38
C ARG A 796 -3.52 -9.23 24.25
N LEU A 797 -4.34 -9.79 25.14
CA LEU A 797 -5.78 -9.57 25.21
C LEU A 797 -6.08 -8.36 26.10
N TYR A 798 -6.82 -7.39 25.58
CA TYR A 798 -7.36 -6.29 26.40
C TYR A 798 -8.70 -6.71 27.05
N PRO A 799 -9.00 -6.28 28.29
CA PRO A 799 -8.14 -5.57 29.24
C PRO A 799 -7.24 -6.49 30.08
N SER A 800 -7.34 -7.82 29.91
CA SER A 800 -6.70 -8.80 30.81
C SER A 800 -5.17 -8.78 30.85
N GLY A 801 -4.53 -8.33 29.76
CA GLY A 801 -3.08 -8.43 29.54
C GLY A 801 -2.55 -9.86 29.33
N ALA A 802 -3.42 -10.88 29.29
CA ALA A 802 -3.05 -12.26 29.01
C ALA A 802 -2.52 -12.40 27.56
N SER A 803 -1.71 -13.42 27.28
CA SER A 803 -1.32 -13.71 25.89
C SER A 803 -2.55 -13.99 25.03
N ALA A 804 -2.63 -13.36 23.85
CA ALA A 804 -3.70 -13.58 22.88
C ALA A 804 -3.48 -14.82 22.00
N GLY A 805 -2.37 -15.54 22.21
CA GLY A 805 -1.91 -16.59 21.31
C GLY A 805 -1.30 -16.03 20.02
N PHE A 806 -0.82 -16.94 19.17
CA PHE A 806 -0.27 -16.60 17.86
C PHE A 806 -0.73 -17.63 16.83
N PRO A 807 -1.47 -17.23 15.78
CA PRO A 807 -2.03 -15.88 15.59
C PRO A 807 -3.12 -15.57 16.63
N PRO A 808 -3.45 -14.29 16.87
CA PRO A 808 -4.53 -13.93 17.78
C PRO A 808 -5.89 -14.44 17.29
N ALA A 809 -6.79 -14.78 18.22
CA ALA A 809 -8.13 -15.22 17.90
C ALA A 809 -8.95 -14.11 17.19
N ALA A 810 -9.85 -14.52 16.28
CA ALA A 810 -10.75 -13.59 15.62
C ALA A 810 -11.75 -12.96 16.61
N ASN A 811 -12.05 -11.67 16.42
CA ASN A 811 -12.89 -10.81 17.24
C ASN A 811 -12.38 -10.55 18.67
N ALA A 812 -11.15 -10.96 18.99
CA ALA A 812 -10.54 -10.59 20.25
C ALA A 812 -10.08 -9.12 20.23
N ASP A 813 -10.28 -8.40 21.33
CA ASP A 813 -9.66 -7.10 21.52
C ASP A 813 -8.20 -7.31 21.89
N ILE A 814 -7.30 -6.93 20.99
CA ILE A 814 -5.87 -7.18 21.10
C ILE A 814 -5.09 -5.89 21.30
N ASN A 815 -4.01 -5.99 22.05
CA ASN A 815 -3.01 -4.95 22.18
C ASN A 815 -1.61 -5.55 22.11
N THR A 816 -0.59 -4.71 22.01
CA THR A 816 0.80 -5.16 22.13
C THR A 816 1.61 -4.23 23.01
N VAL A 817 2.58 -4.80 23.73
CA VAL A 817 3.57 -4.05 24.53
C VAL A 817 4.75 -3.56 23.70
N SER A 818 4.95 -4.12 22.49
CA SER A 818 5.97 -3.73 21.53
C SER A 818 5.54 -4.13 20.13
N PHE A 819 5.71 -3.23 19.16
CA PHE A 819 5.47 -3.52 17.75
C PHE A 819 6.45 -4.56 17.16
N GLY A 820 7.33 -5.16 17.96
CA GLY A 820 8.28 -6.17 17.52
C GLY A 820 9.50 -5.58 16.81
N THR A 821 10.23 -6.40 16.08
CA THR A 821 11.42 -6.01 15.30
C THR A 821 11.31 -6.41 13.84
N GLY A 822 12.13 -5.81 12.98
CA GLY A 822 12.36 -6.35 11.65
C GLY A 822 13.04 -7.72 11.70
N PRO A 823 12.93 -8.55 10.64
CA PRO A 823 12.15 -8.30 9.42
C PRO A 823 10.64 -8.51 9.61
N THR A 824 9.84 -7.99 8.69
CA THR A 824 8.46 -8.41 8.51
C THR A 824 8.38 -9.86 8.05
N THR A 825 7.37 -10.56 8.57
CA THR A 825 7.09 -11.97 8.31
C THR A 825 5.66 -12.12 7.82
N THR A 826 5.42 -13.13 6.99
CA THR A 826 4.10 -13.46 6.46
C THR A 826 3.86 -14.96 6.53
N GLU A 827 2.60 -15.37 6.70
CA GLU A 827 2.22 -16.76 6.54
C GLU A 827 2.26 -17.18 5.07
N GLY A 828 2.53 -18.46 4.82
CA GLY A 828 2.39 -19.04 3.48
C GLY A 828 1.04 -19.69 3.27
N ILE A 829 0.39 -19.38 2.15
CA ILE A 829 -0.92 -19.94 1.81
C ILE A 829 -0.76 -21.16 0.88
N GLY A 830 -1.41 -22.27 1.23
CA GLY A 830 -1.55 -23.42 0.33
C GLY A 830 -2.82 -23.28 -0.50
N ALA A 831 -2.72 -23.43 -1.82
CA ALA A 831 -3.87 -23.39 -2.73
C ALA A 831 -3.62 -24.21 -4.00
N GLU A 832 -4.70 -24.64 -4.63
CA GLU A 832 -4.70 -25.26 -5.95
C GLU A 832 -5.49 -24.42 -6.93
N PHE A 833 -5.02 -24.38 -8.17
CA PHE A 833 -5.62 -23.62 -9.24
C PHE A 833 -5.85 -24.50 -10.46
N VAL A 834 -6.97 -24.28 -11.14
CA VAL A 834 -7.26 -24.82 -12.47
C VAL A 834 -7.56 -23.66 -13.40
N LEU A 835 -6.82 -23.55 -14.49
CA LEU A 835 -6.97 -22.50 -15.49
C LEU A 835 -7.50 -23.07 -16.81
N PRO A 836 -8.32 -22.31 -17.58
CA PRO A 836 -8.96 -22.78 -18.80
C PRO A 836 -8.00 -22.82 -20.01
N TYR A 837 -6.81 -23.39 -19.83
CA TYR A 837 -5.75 -23.50 -20.83
C TYR A 837 -5.19 -24.92 -20.82
N ALA A 838 -4.68 -25.41 -21.95
CA ALA A 838 -3.99 -26.69 -21.97
C ALA A 838 -2.76 -26.66 -21.05
N ALA A 839 -2.56 -27.69 -20.21
CA ALA A 839 -1.43 -27.77 -19.29
C ALA A 839 -0.07 -27.63 -19.99
N ALA A 840 0.05 -28.14 -21.22
CA ALA A 840 1.24 -28.03 -22.03
C ALA A 840 1.61 -26.58 -22.39
N ASN A 841 0.66 -25.65 -22.37
CA ASN A 841 0.86 -24.25 -22.77
C ASN A 841 1.14 -23.32 -21.58
N VAL A 842 1.21 -23.84 -20.36
CA VAL A 842 1.26 -23.02 -19.14
C VAL A 842 2.54 -23.27 -18.37
N LYS A 843 3.21 -22.18 -17.97
CA LYS A 843 4.31 -22.18 -17.00
C LYS A 843 3.93 -21.35 -15.80
N VAL A 844 4.34 -21.80 -14.62
CA VAL A 844 4.05 -21.10 -13.36
C VAL A 844 5.35 -20.95 -12.58
N TYR A 845 5.62 -19.76 -12.06
CA TYR A 845 6.82 -19.45 -11.31
C TYR A 845 6.48 -18.84 -9.95
N SER A 846 7.18 -19.25 -8.89
CA SER A 846 7.17 -18.52 -7.62
C SER A 846 8.13 -17.34 -7.70
N LEU A 847 7.77 -16.21 -7.08
CA LEU A 847 8.56 -14.99 -7.13
C LEU A 847 9.14 -14.61 -5.76
N ASP A 848 10.30 -13.95 -5.75
CA ASP A 848 10.93 -13.39 -4.55
C ASP A 848 10.31 -12.03 -4.15
N ASN A 849 10.79 -11.41 -3.07
CA ASN A 849 10.30 -10.12 -2.57
C ASN A 849 10.46 -8.92 -3.53
N THR A 850 11.12 -9.07 -4.69
CA THR A 850 11.19 -8.07 -5.78
C THR A 850 10.29 -8.43 -6.97
N GLY A 851 9.68 -9.61 -6.95
CA GLY A 851 8.90 -10.18 -8.04
C GLY A 851 9.74 -10.95 -9.07
N ALA A 852 11.02 -11.21 -8.80
CA ALA A 852 11.86 -12.00 -9.70
C ALA A 852 11.58 -13.50 -9.56
N ARG A 853 11.67 -14.25 -10.68
CA ARG A 853 11.40 -15.69 -10.71
C ARG A 853 12.43 -16.47 -9.89
N ILE A 854 11.95 -17.38 -9.04
CA ILE A 854 12.79 -18.29 -8.25
C ILE A 854 12.74 -19.71 -8.82
N LEU A 855 11.54 -20.31 -8.88
CA LEU A 855 11.35 -21.72 -9.23
C LEU A 855 10.14 -21.88 -10.15
N SER A 856 10.24 -22.77 -11.13
CA SER A 856 9.11 -23.29 -11.90
C SER A 856 8.29 -24.28 -11.06
N LEU A 857 6.96 -24.22 -11.19
CA LEU A 857 6.01 -25.10 -10.52
C LEU A 857 5.49 -26.13 -11.53
N PRO A 858 5.29 -27.39 -11.10
CA PRO A 858 4.73 -28.41 -11.97
C PRO A 858 3.29 -28.06 -12.34
N VAL A 859 2.98 -28.16 -13.63
CA VAL A 859 1.64 -28.01 -14.19
C VAL A 859 1.20 -29.36 -14.74
N SER A 860 0.00 -29.80 -14.36
CA SER A 860 -0.63 -31.05 -14.76
C SER A 860 -1.94 -30.78 -15.51
N ASP A 861 -2.42 -31.75 -16.28
CA ASP A 861 -3.74 -31.68 -16.92
C ASP A 861 -4.86 -32.12 -15.96
N GLU A 862 -5.92 -31.33 -15.85
CA GLU A 862 -7.20 -31.68 -15.23
C GLU A 862 -8.32 -31.49 -16.25
N SER A 863 -8.66 -32.55 -16.99
CA SER A 863 -9.74 -32.54 -17.99
C SER A 863 -9.52 -31.50 -19.11
N GLY A 864 -8.28 -31.39 -19.61
CA GLY A 864 -7.91 -30.42 -20.64
C GLY A 864 -7.51 -29.03 -20.12
N ASN A 865 -7.56 -28.84 -18.80
CA ASN A 865 -7.24 -27.56 -18.13
C ASN A 865 -5.92 -27.66 -17.35
N ALA A 866 -5.19 -26.55 -17.26
CA ALA A 866 -3.91 -26.45 -16.58
C ALA A 866 -4.13 -26.38 -15.07
N ARG A 867 -3.66 -27.39 -14.35
CA ARG A 867 -3.73 -27.51 -12.90
C ARG A 867 -2.36 -27.37 -12.26
N PHE A 868 -2.25 -26.54 -11.23
CA PHE A 868 -1.03 -26.45 -10.41
C PHE A 868 -1.37 -26.15 -8.94
N GLN A 869 -0.38 -26.34 -8.06
CA GLN A 869 -0.52 -26.11 -6.62
C GLN A 869 0.59 -25.21 -6.09
N ILE A 870 0.23 -24.26 -5.22
CA ILE A 870 1.16 -23.50 -4.39
C ILE A 870 1.17 -24.09 -2.97
N SER A 871 2.33 -24.05 -2.33
CA SER A 871 2.52 -24.58 -0.97
C SER A 871 2.77 -23.45 0.00
N GLY A 872 2.12 -23.51 1.16
CA GLY A 872 2.38 -22.60 2.29
C GLY A 872 3.78 -22.72 2.90
N THR A 873 4.60 -23.68 2.46
CA THR A 873 6.01 -23.81 2.87
C THR A 873 7.01 -23.21 1.90
N ARG A 874 6.55 -22.66 0.76
CA ARG A 874 7.43 -22.27 -0.36
C ARG A 874 8.17 -20.94 -0.15
N GLY A 875 7.78 -20.15 0.84
CA GLY A 875 8.41 -18.87 1.14
C GLY A 875 8.13 -17.77 0.10
N ALA A 876 6.97 -17.80 -0.55
CA ALA A 876 6.53 -16.80 -1.52
C ALA A 876 5.05 -16.46 -1.31
N ILE A 877 4.68 -15.20 -1.49
CA ILE A 877 3.27 -14.74 -1.46
C ILE A 877 2.72 -14.42 -2.85
N TRP A 878 3.57 -14.46 -3.88
CA TRP A 878 3.18 -14.12 -5.24
C TRP A 878 3.86 -14.98 -6.30
N TYR A 879 3.14 -15.14 -7.41
CA TYR A 879 3.46 -16.08 -8.47
C TYR A 879 3.16 -15.46 -9.83
N GLU A 880 3.90 -15.89 -10.84
CA GLU A 880 3.70 -15.53 -12.25
C GLU A 880 3.23 -16.76 -13.02
N ILE A 881 2.25 -16.58 -13.90
CA ILE A 881 1.87 -17.57 -14.90
C ILE A 881 2.16 -16.98 -16.28
N GLU A 882 2.82 -17.76 -17.13
CA GLU A 882 2.93 -17.49 -18.56
C GLU A 882 2.09 -18.48 -19.35
N ILE A 883 1.34 -17.95 -20.32
CA ILE A 883 0.50 -18.72 -21.24
C ILE A 883 1.06 -18.55 -22.64
N TYR A 884 1.37 -19.67 -23.26
CA TYR A 884 1.95 -19.74 -24.59
C TYR A 884 0.89 -20.09 -25.64
N PRO A 885 1.00 -19.57 -26.88
CA PRO A 885 0.08 -19.89 -27.97
C PRO A 885 0.20 -21.37 -28.40
N GLY A 886 1.33 -22.02 -28.10
CA GLY A 886 1.59 -23.44 -28.27
C GLY A 886 2.20 -24.06 -27.01
N PRO A 887 2.76 -25.28 -27.10
CA PRO A 887 3.44 -25.91 -25.98
C PRO A 887 4.53 -24.99 -25.41
N ALA A 888 4.50 -24.79 -24.10
CA ALA A 888 5.48 -24.00 -23.39
C ALA A 888 6.88 -24.63 -23.51
N PRO A 889 7.95 -23.82 -23.51
CA PRO A 889 9.32 -24.33 -23.57
C PRO A 889 9.61 -25.39 -22.48
N THR A 890 10.31 -26.46 -22.84
CA THR A 890 10.68 -27.50 -21.89
C THR A 890 11.81 -27.00 -20.99
N ASP A 891 11.66 -27.13 -19.66
CA ASP A 891 12.77 -26.82 -18.74
C ASP A 891 13.85 -27.89 -18.95
N THR A 892 15.02 -27.52 -19.48
CA THR A 892 16.10 -28.49 -19.72
C THR A 892 16.78 -28.82 -18.39
N LEU A 893 16.57 -30.03 -17.88
CA LEU A 893 17.22 -30.55 -16.68
C LEU A 893 18.57 -31.19 -17.05
N THR A 894 19.69 -30.52 -16.78
CA THR A 894 21.02 -31.14 -16.90
C THR A 894 21.43 -31.76 -15.56
N LEU A 895 21.36 -33.09 -15.46
CA LEU A 895 21.92 -33.82 -14.32
C LEU A 895 23.44 -33.95 -14.49
N THR A 896 24.22 -33.23 -13.68
CA THR A 896 25.68 -33.38 -13.64
C THR A 896 26.06 -34.28 -12.45
N PRO A 897 26.50 -35.54 -12.66
CA PRO A 897 26.98 -36.39 -11.58
C PRO A 897 28.32 -35.84 -11.05
N THR A 898 28.40 -35.53 -9.75
CA THR A 898 29.65 -35.12 -9.11
C THR A 898 30.21 -36.27 -8.29
N MET A 899 31.37 -36.82 -8.70
CA MET A 899 32.09 -37.80 -7.89
C MET A 899 32.83 -37.10 -6.75
N THR A 900 32.45 -37.37 -5.50
CA THR A 900 33.21 -36.92 -4.33
C THR A 900 33.98 -38.11 -3.76
N ARG A 901 35.32 -38.05 -3.74
CA ARG A 901 36.17 -39.06 -3.06
C ARG A 901 36.31 -38.68 -1.59
N THR A 902 35.75 -39.47 -0.69
CA THR A 902 36.08 -39.44 0.74
C THR A 902 37.23 -40.41 1.06
N PRO A 903 38.00 -40.17 2.16
CA PRO A 903 39.01 -41.10 2.64
C PRO A 903 38.33 -42.39 3.16
N GLY A 904 38.17 -43.37 2.28
CA GLY A 904 37.49 -44.64 2.58
C GLY A 904 37.10 -45.47 1.35
N GLY A 905 37.02 -44.86 0.16
CA GLY A 905 36.64 -45.54 -1.09
C GLY A 905 35.45 -44.85 -1.79
N PRO A 906 35.23 -45.10 -3.09
CA PRO A 906 34.17 -44.42 -3.84
C PRO A 906 32.79 -44.86 -3.32
N THR A 907 31.97 -43.89 -2.93
CA THR A 907 30.52 -44.07 -2.74
C THR A 907 29.83 -43.23 -3.82
N GLU A 908 29.00 -43.85 -4.65
CA GLU A 908 28.22 -43.11 -5.66
C GLU A 908 27.04 -42.42 -4.98
N THR A 909 27.09 -41.09 -4.88
CA THR A 909 25.95 -40.27 -4.47
C THR A 909 25.50 -39.47 -5.68
N VAL A 910 24.33 -39.81 -6.25
CA VAL A 910 23.70 -39.01 -7.30
C VAL A 910 22.94 -37.87 -6.62
N THR A 911 23.46 -36.65 -6.68
CA THR A 911 22.74 -35.44 -6.27
C THR A 911 22.08 -34.81 -7.50
N PRO A 912 20.75 -34.88 -7.66
CA PRO A 912 20.08 -34.17 -8.75
C PRO A 912 20.20 -32.66 -8.49
N THR A 913 20.96 -31.97 -9.35
CA THR A 913 20.97 -30.50 -9.38
C THR A 913 19.96 -30.07 -10.44
N VAL A 914 18.92 -29.35 -10.03
CA VAL A 914 18.01 -28.68 -10.97
C VAL A 914 18.67 -27.37 -11.36
N THR A 915 19.33 -27.35 -12.52
CA THR A 915 19.77 -26.10 -13.12
C THR A 915 18.62 -25.57 -13.97
N PHE A 916 17.93 -24.54 -13.49
CA PHE A 916 17.19 -23.69 -14.41
C PHE A 916 18.21 -23.11 -15.37
N THR A 917 18.07 -23.40 -16.66
CA THR A 917 18.76 -22.58 -17.66
C THR A 917 18.17 -21.19 -17.45
N PRO A 918 18.92 -20.18 -16.97
CA PRO A 918 18.41 -18.83 -16.97
C PRO A 918 17.96 -18.57 -18.41
N THR A 919 16.72 -18.10 -18.58
CA THR A 919 16.35 -17.48 -19.85
C THR A 919 17.44 -16.46 -20.11
N LEU A 920 18.21 -16.72 -21.17
CA LEU A 920 19.31 -15.87 -21.59
C LEU A 920 18.79 -14.44 -21.54
N GLN A 921 19.40 -13.60 -20.72
CA GLN A 921 19.20 -12.17 -20.82
C GLN A 921 19.75 -11.81 -22.20
N ALA A 922 18.87 -11.82 -23.19
CA ALA A 922 19.18 -11.47 -24.54
C ALA A 922 18.74 -10.01 -24.73
N LEU A 923 19.63 -9.21 -25.29
CA LEU A 923 19.29 -7.86 -25.70
C LEU A 923 18.84 -7.96 -27.15
N LEU A 924 17.52 -7.93 -27.36
CA LEU A 924 16.93 -7.85 -28.69
C LEU A 924 17.34 -6.51 -29.32
N ILE A 925 18.10 -6.58 -30.41
CA ILE A 925 18.48 -5.42 -31.21
C ILE A 925 17.29 -5.03 -32.08
N ASP A 926 16.67 -6.01 -32.75
CA ASP A 926 15.48 -5.80 -33.56
C ASP A 926 14.73 -7.12 -33.79
N ASP A 927 13.39 -7.08 -33.71
CA ASP A 927 12.49 -8.13 -34.22
C ASP A 927 12.00 -7.84 -35.65
N CYS A 928 12.34 -6.67 -36.21
CA CYS A 928 11.92 -6.18 -37.53
C CYS A 928 10.40 -5.97 -37.72
N GLU A 929 9.57 -6.17 -36.69
CA GLU A 929 8.11 -6.33 -36.86
C GLU A 929 7.33 -5.02 -37.01
N ASN A 930 7.93 -3.90 -36.65
CA ASN A 930 7.33 -2.58 -36.79
C ASN A 930 7.28 -2.07 -38.25
N GLY A 931 7.97 -2.75 -39.17
CA GLY A 931 8.02 -2.43 -40.60
C GLY A 931 8.77 -1.15 -40.95
N ASP A 932 9.50 -0.55 -40.00
CA ASP A 932 10.35 0.61 -40.22
C ASP A 932 11.85 0.24 -40.21
N SER A 933 12.73 1.20 -40.46
CA SER A 933 14.18 0.96 -40.49
C SER A 933 14.85 1.28 -39.16
N VAL A 934 14.10 1.46 -38.08
CA VAL A 934 14.59 1.83 -36.74
C VAL A 934 14.52 0.61 -35.84
N ASN A 935 15.67 0.18 -35.35
CA ASN A 935 15.74 -0.94 -34.43
C ASN A 935 15.32 -0.56 -33.00
N LEU A 936 15.12 -1.56 -32.15
CA LEU A 936 14.61 -1.40 -30.78
C LEU A 936 15.57 -0.66 -29.85
N LEU A 937 16.84 -0.49 -30.25
CA LEU A 937 17.84 0.32 -29.55
C LEU A 937 17.89 1.77 -30.06
N GLY A 938 17.01 2.12 -31.00
CA GLY A 938 16.90 3.43 -31.63
C GLY A 938 17.89 3.69 -32.77
N GLY A 939 18.74 2.72 -33.13
CA GLY A 939 19.61 2.80 -34.30
C GLY A 939 18.87 2.45 -35.60
N TYR A 940 19.55 2.56 -36.74
CA TYR A 940 18.92 2.36 -38.05
C TYR A 940 19.55 1.19 -38.82
N TRP A 941 18.73 0.48 -39.59
CA TRP A 941 19.19 -0.45 -40.62
C TRP A 941 19.61 0.28 -41.88
N TYR A 942 20.66 -0.24 -42.52
CA TYR A 942 21.21 0.32 -43.75
C TYR A 942 21.83 -0.75 -44.65
N ASP A 943 21.87 -0.46 -45.95
CA ASP A 943 22.60 -1.24 -46.95
C ASP A 943 23.87 -0.50 -47.41
N TYR A 944 24.83 -1.24 -47.96
CA TYR A 944 26.02 -0.65 -48.60
C TYR A 944 26.49 -1.49 -49.78
N ALA A 945 26.98 -0.82 -50.82
CA ALA A 945 27.72 -1.42 -51.92
C ALA A 945 28.78 -0.45 -52.46
N ASP A 946 29.86 -1.00 -52.99
CA ASP A 946 30.86 -0.24 -53.75
C ASP A 946 30.35 0.14 -55.16
N SER A 947 31.05 1.00 -55.88
CA SER A 947 30.60 1.51 -57.20
C SER A 947 30.60 0.47 -58.33
N LEU A 948 31.22 -0.69 -58.14
CA LEU A 948 31.28 -1.80 -59.10
C LEU A 948 30.14 -2.80 -58.88
N SER A 949 29.57 -2.86 -57.67
CA SER A 949 28.54 -3.84 -57.28
C SER A 949 27.13 -3.24 -57.33
N THR A 950 26.11 -4.08 -57.48
CA THR A 950 24.70 -3.68 -57.42
C THR A 950 24.01 -4.25 -56.18
N ILE A 951 23.15 -3.45 -55.55
CA ILE A 951 22.38 -3.82 -54.35
C ILE A 951 20.96 -3.25 -54.42
N SER A 952 20.01 -3.99 -53.87
CA SER A 952 18.61 -3.62 -53.70
C SER A 952 18.18 -3.88 -52.25
N PRO A 953 17.51 -2.92 -51.56
CA PRO A 953 17.19 -1.57 -52.05
C PRO A 953 18.45 -0.76 -52.41
N PRO A 954 18.38 0.17 -53.37
CA PRO A 954 19.56 0.93 -53.77
C PRO A 954 19.95 1.92 -52.67
N LYS A 955 21.25 2.01 -52.36
CA LYS A 955 21.87 2.92 -51.37
C LYS A 955 21.33 4.36 -51.33
N THR A 956 20.79 4.88 -52.44
CA THR A 956 20.22 6.24 -52.52
C THR A 956 18.81 6.37 -51.93
N SER A 957 18.18 5.27 -51.55
CA SER A 957 16.84 5.21 -50.96
C SER A 957 16.92 4.91 -49.46
N PRO A 958 15.96 5.37 -48.64
CA PRO A 958 15.81 4.86 -47.28
C PRO A 958 15.70 3.33 -47.29
N TYR A 959 16.39 2.68 -46.36
CA TYR A 959 16.24 1.24 -46.17
C TYR A 959 14.81 0.95 -45.69
N VAL A 960 14.19 -0.11 -46.20
CA VAL A 960 12.83 -0.51 -45.82
C VAL A 960 12.82 -2.02 -45.63
N MET A 961 12.15 -2.46 -44.56
CA MET A 961 12.00 -3.89 -44.27
C MET A 961 11.19 -4.59 -45.36
N THR A 962 11.51 -5.85 -45.62
CA THR A 962 10.81 -6.70 -46.59
C THR A 962 9.75 -7.54 -45.89
N SER A 963 8.55 -7.63 -46.46
CA SER A 963 7.48 -8.48 -45.93
C SER A 963 7.87 -9.96 -45.91
N GLY A 964 7.60 -10.64 -44.78
CA GLY A 964 7.77 -12.07 -44.57
C GLY A 964 9.12 -12.45 -43.95
N GLY A 965 9.15 -12.55 -42.62
CA GLY A 965 10.34 -12.94 -41.86
C GLY A 965 10.33 -14.40 -41.37
N ALA A 966 11.14 -14.69 -40.36
CA ALA A 966 11.29 -16.01 -39.76
C ALA A 966 10.06 -16.37 -38.89
N GLU A 967 9.78 -17.67 -38.73
CA GLU A 967 8.66 -18.15 -37.87
C GLU A 967 7.25 -17.54 -38.13
N SER A 968 7.01 -17.00 -39.33
CA SER A 968 5.77 -16.28 -39.71
C SER A 968 5.66 -14.83 -39.21
N SER A 969 6.79 -14.22 -38.85
CA SER A 969 6.91 -12.79 -38.57
C SER A 969 6.58 -11.94 -39.81
N ALA A 970 6.10 -10.72 -39.58
CA ALA A 970 5.55 -9.83 -40.59
C ALA A 970 6.62 -9.29 -41.54
N TYR A 971 7.84 -9.04 -41.06
CA TYR A 971 8.90 -8.39 -41.83
C TYR A 971 10.29 -8.96 -41.53
N CYS A 972 11.28 -8.62 -42.35
CA CYS A 972 12.70 -8.91 -42.10
C CYS A 972 13.61 -7.93 -42.85
N ALA A 973 14.87 -7.84 -42.44
CA ALA A 973 15.90 -7.13 -43.21
C ALA A 973 16.33 -7.98 -44.41
N ARG A 974 16.30 -7.43 -45.62
CA ARG A 974 16.72 -8.13 -46.86
C ARG A 974 17.62 -7.25 -47.73
N ILE A 975 18.64 -7.85 -48.33
CA ILE A 975 19.37 -7.29 -49.48
C ILE A 975 19.51 -8.32 -50.59
N PHE A 976 19.50 -7.87 -51.84
CA PHE A 976 19.85 -8.72 -52.99
C PHE A 976 20.54 -7.93 -54.10
N GLY A 977 21.33 -8.61 -54.92
CA GLY A 977 22.07 -7.95 -55.99
C GLY A 977 23.20 -8.79 -56.55
N HIS A 978 24.16 -8.12 -57.19
CA HIS A 978 25.33 -8.74 -57.81
C HIS A 978 26.62 -8.10 -57.27
N ILE A 979 27.48 -8.90 -56.66
CA ILE A 979 28.83 -8.45 -56.26
C ILE A 979 29.77 -8.58 -57.46
N ALA A 980 30.47 -7.50 -57.80
CA ALA A 980 31.33 -7.47 -58.98
C ALA A 980 32.44 -8.53 -58.92
N ALA A 981 32.91 -8.97 -60.10
CA ALA A 981 34.16 -9.71 -60.18
C ALA A 981 35.33 -8.81 -59.78
N GLN A 982 36.36 -9.38 -59.14
CA GLN A 982 37.53 -8.62 -58.72
C GLN A 982 38.32 -8.13 -59.95
N PRO A 983 38.41 -6.80 -60.21
CA PRO A 983 39.05 -6.31 -61.43
C PRO A 983 40.59 -6.34 -61.32
N SER A 984 41.14 -6.32 -60.10
CA SER A 984 42.56 -6.45 -59.80
C SER A 984 42.76 -6.90 -58.35
N PRO A 985 43.92 -7.49 -57.97
CA PRO A 985 44.19 -7.94 -56.60
C PRO A 985 43.98 -6.89 -55.50
N ASP A 986 44.18 -5.60 -55.83
CA ASP A 986 44.09 -4.49 -54.87
C ASP A 986 42.70 -3.83 -54.80
N VAL A 987 41.74 -4.30 -55.58
CA VAL A 987 40.36 -3.78 -55.57
C VAL A 987 39.46 -4.85 -54.99
N TYR A 988 38.72 -4.52 -53.94
CA TYR A 988 37.88 -5.47 -53.19
C TYR A 988 36.42 -5.05 -53.29
N PRO A 989 35.66 -5.56 -54.28
CA PRO A 989 34.22 -5.34 -54.32
C PRO A 989 33.55 -5.73 -53.00
N SER A 990 32.58 -4.95 -52.55
CA SER A 990 31.86 -5.14 -51.29
C SER A 990 30.39 -4.77 -51.45
N ALA A 991 29.52 -5.62 -50.91
CA ALA A 991 28.10 -5.36 -50.73
C ALA A 991 27.64 -6.00 -49.40
N GLY A 992 26.66 -5.41 -48.73
CA GLY A 992 26.16 -5.90 -47.45
C GLY A 992 25.08 -5.03 -46.83
N LEU A 993 24.69 -5.41 -45.61
CA LEU A 993 23.73 -4.69 -44.77
C LEU A 993 24.23 -4.62 -43.33
N GLY A 994 23.72 -3.68 -42.54
CA GLY A 994 24.07 -3.55 -41.13
C GLY A 994 23.02 -2.79 -40.34
N THR A 995 23.18 -2.80 -39.03
CA THR A 995 22.32 -2.06 -38.10
C THR A 995 23.16 -1.40 -37.00
N ASN A 996 22.85 -0.14 -36.71
CA ASN A 996 23.53 0.65 -35.68
C ASN A 996 22.99 0.36 -34.28
N LEU A 997 23.80 0.42 -33.22
CA LEU A 997 23.30 0.12 -31.87
C LEU A 997 22.69 1.33 -31.12
N ARG A 998 22.79 2.55 -31.66
CA ARG A 998 22.17 3.78 -31.13
C ARG A 998 21.74 4.73 -32.25
N ALA A 999 20.82 5.63 -31.92
CA ALA A 999 20.27 6.63 -32.85
C ALA A 999 21.31 7.61 -33.40
N ASP A 1000 22.33 7.97 -32.60
CA ASP A 1000 23.38 8.90 -32.99
C ASP A 1000 24.54 8.22 -33.73
N SER A 1001 24.54 6.89 -33.86
CA SER A 1001 25.62 6.13 -34.50
C SER A 1001 25.72 6.32 -36.03
N GLY A 1002 24.77 7.02 -36.65
CA GLY A 1002 24.86 7.48 -38.04
C GLY A 1002 25.55 8.85 -38.23
N SER A 1003 25.91 9.55 -37.15
CA SER A 1003 26.57 10.86 -37.16
C SER A 1003 28.11 10.75 -37.24
N PRO A 1004 28.84 11.75 -37.78
CA PRO A 1004 30.32 11.78 -37.73
C PRO A 1004 30.88 11.72 -36.31
N SER A 1005 30.13 12.25 -35.34
CA SER A 1005 30.39 12.10 -33.91
C SER A 1005 29.28 11.22 -33.33
N TYR A 1006 29.65 10.05 -32.81
CA TYR A 1006 28.68 9.06 -32.33
C TYR A 1006 29.06 8.46 -30.98
N THR A 1007 28.05 7.98 -30.27
CA THR A 1007 28.22 7.17 -29.07
C THR A 1007 28.42 5.70 -29.45
N VAL A 1008 29.42 5.06 -28.82
CA VAL A 1008 29.67 3.62 -28.92
C VAL A 1008 28.88 2.85 -27.86
N THR A 1009 28.68 1.56 -28.10
CA THR A 1009 28.04 0.63 -27.15
C THR A 1009 29.05 -0.43 -26.73
N ASP A 1010 29.24 -0.58 -25.41
CA ASP A 1010 30.00 -1.68 -24.83
C ASP A 1010 29.13 -2.93 -24.78
N ILE A 1011 29.54 -3.97 -25.49
CA ILE A 1011 28.86 -5.27 -25.55
C ILE A 1011 29.71 -6.40 -24.96
N ASN A 1012 30.74 -6.09 -24.17
CA ASN A 1012 31.60 -7.11 -23.53
C ASN A 1012 30.86 -8.03 -22.56
N SER A 1013 29.69 -7.63 -22.05
CA SER A 1013 28.88 -8.48 -21.18
C SER A 1013 28.21 -9.65 -21.92
N PHE A 1014 28.11 -9.58 -23.24
CA PHE A 1014 27.49 -10.59 -24.07
C PHE A 1014 28.52 -11.57 -24.64
N ALA A 1015 28.11 -12.83 -24.84
CA ALA A 1015 28.98 -13.85 -25.42
C ALA A 1015 28.92 -13.93 -26.93
N GLY A 1016 27.89 -13.36 -27.56
CA GLY A 1016 27.75 -13.37 -29.00
C GLY A 1016 26.47 -12.70 -29.47
N VAL A 1017 26.22 -12.83 -30.77
CA VAL A 1017 24.97 -12.43 -31.44
C VAL A 1017 24.26 -13.67 -31.97
N ARG A 1018 22.94 -13.67 -31.97
CA ARG A 1018 22.14 -14.63 -32.73
C ARG A 1018 21.06 -13.91 -33.53
N PHE A 1019 20.70 -14.51 -34.66
CA PHE A 1019 19.73 -13.96 -35.61
C PHE A 1019 19.23 -15.10 -36.51
N TYR A 1020 18.00 -15.00 -37.02
CA TYR A 1020 17.54 -15.87 -38.09
C TYR A 1020 18.10 -15.38 -39.43
N VAL A 1021 18.49 -16.32 -40.29
CA VAL A 1021 19.03 -15.99 -41.62
C VAL A 1021 18.60 -17.01 -42.67
N LYS A 1022 18.38 -16.54 -43.89
CA LYS A 1022 18.29 -17.36 -45.10
C LYS A 1022 18.87 -16.59 -46.29
N GLY A 1023 19.26 -17.29 -47.35
CA GLY A 1023 19.68 -16.60 -48.58
C GLY A 1023 20.61 -17.33 -49.53
N GLY A 1024 21.11 -18.52 -49.18
CA GLY A 1024 21.96 -19.32 -50.06
C GLY A 1024 23.28 -18.64 -50.45
N GLY A 1025 24.36 -18.90 -49.72
CA GLY A 1025 25.67 -18.34 -50.03
C GLY A 1025 26.56 -18.20 -48.81
N GLN A 1026 27.80 -17.77 -49.02
CA GLN A 1026 28.70 -17.43 -47.91
C GLN A 1026 28.68 -15.94 -47.68
N TYR A 1027 28.67 -15.58 -46.40
CA TYR A 1027 28.64 -14.20 -45.92
C TYR A 1027 29.60 -14.09 -44.74
N THR A 1028 30.01 -12.87 -44.41
CA THR A 1028 30.73 -12.58 -43.18
C THR A 1028 29.85 -11.79 -42.24
N PHE A 1029 29.76 -12.23 -40.99
CA PHE A 1029 29.33 -11.36 -39.90
C PHE A 1029 30.56 -10.62 -39.38
N ARG A 1030 30.48 -9.30 -39.22
CA ARG A 1030 31.62 -8.48 -38.80
C ARG A 1030 31.21 -7.36 -37.85
N ILE A 1031 32.16 -6.97 -37.00
CA ILE A 1031 32.06 -5.84 -36.08
C ILE A 1031 33.13 -4.82 -36.48
N PRO A 1032 32.75 -3.75 -37.22
CA PRO A 1032 33.68 -2.68 -37.57
C PRO A 1032 34.16 -1.92 -36.33
N TYR A 1033 35.47 -1.66 -36.25
CA TYR A 1033 36.02 -0.78 -35.20
C TYR A 1033 36.42 0.56 -35.81
N LEU A 1034 35.71 1.61 -35.43
CA LEU A 1034 35.76 2.92 -36.07
C LEU A 1034 36.02 4.02 -35.02
N ASN A 1035 36.70 5.08 -35.44
CA ASN A 1035 37.01 6.23 -34.60
C ASN A 1035 35.75 7.06 -34.33
N GLY A 1036 35.37 7.20 -33.05
CA GLY A 1036 34.17 7.93 -32.60
C GLY A 1036 34.08 9.40 -33.02
N ALA A 1037 35.18 10.02 -33.44
CA ALA A 1037 35.22 11.43 -33.84
C ALA A 1037 34.99 11.69 -35.35
N ASP A 1038 35.33 10.73 -36.22
CA ASP A 1038 35.30 10.93 -37.67
C ASP A 1038 34.85 9.70 -38.49
N GLY A 1039 34.55 8.57 -37.82
CA GLY A 1039 34.09 7.33 -38.46
C GLY A 1039 35.15 6.60 -39.28
N THR A 1040 36.43 7.00 -39.20
CA THR A 1040 37.52 6.31 -39.90
C THR A 1040 37.80 4.94 -39.29
N SER A 1041 38.22 3.97 -40.11
CA SER A 1041 38.49 2.61 -39.63
C SER A 1041 39.76 2.56 -38.78
N MET A 1042 39.62 2.15 -37.52
CA MET A 1042 40.72 1.96 -36.57
C MET A 1042 41.58 0.75 -36.96
N THR A 1043 40.95 -0.30 -37.51
CA THR A 1043 41.55 -1.57 -37.92
C THR A 1043 42.17 -1.52 -39.31
N GLY A 1044 42.01 -0.41 -40.06
CA GLY A 1044 42.38 -0.35 -41.48
C GLY A 1044 41.59 -1.36 -42.33
N TYR A 1045 40.31 -1.56 -42.01
CA TYR A 1045 39.37 -2.50 -42.62
C TYR A 1045 39.63 -4.00 -42.33
N ASN A 1046 40.59 -4.33 -41.47
CA ASN A 1046 40.78 -5.70 -40.97
C ASN A 1046 39.84 -5.96 -39.76
N ASP A 1047 38.53 -5.86 -39.96
CA ASP A 1047 37.54 -5.98 -38.88
C ASP A 1047 37.41 -7.41 -38.33
N TYR A 1048 37.02 -7.53 -37.05
CA TYR A 1048 36.68 -8.82 -36.44
C TYR A 1048 35.50 -9.45 -37.17
N LYS A 1049 35.71 -10.62 -37.76
CA LYS A 1049 34.72 -11.28 -38.60
C LYS A 1049 34.72 -12.80 -38.44
N VAL A 1050 33.60 -13.41 -38.81
CA VAL A 1050 33.47 -14.86 -39.02
C VAL A 1050 32.77 -15.11 -40.35
N VAL A 1051 33.21 -16.14 -41.06
CA VAL A 1051 32.54 -16.61 -42.28
C VAL A 1051 31.43 -17.58 -41.89
N PHE A 1052 30.25 -17.39 -42.44
CA PHE A 1052 29.14 -18.32 -42.30
C PHE A 1052 28.44 -18.58 -43.64
N THR A 1053 27.68 -19.67 -43.71
CA THR A 1053 26.87 -20.01 -44.89
C THR A 1053 25.40 -19.81 -44.55
N ALA A 1054 24.70 -18.92 -45.26
CA ALA A 1054 23.26 -18.75 -45.07
C ALA A 1054 22.50 -19.93 -45.69
N PRO A 1055 21.59 -20.59 -44.95
CA PRO A 1055 20.81 -21.70 -45.45
C PRO A 1055 19.77 -21.24 -46.49
N ALA A 1056 19.20 -22.20 -47.22
CA ALA A 1056 18.13 -21.93 -48.19
C ALA A 1056 16.77 -21.68 -47.54
N GLN A 1057 16.61 -22.11 -46.28
CA GLN A 1057 15.44 -21.88 -45.43
C GLN A 1057 15.87 -21.05 -44.22
N TRP A 1058 14.92 -20.46 -43.49
CA TRP A 1058 15.21 -19.74 -42.25
C TRP A 1058 15.82 -20.69 -41.21
N GLU A 1059 16.97 -20.29 -40.66
CA GLU A 1059 17.63 -20.97 -39.56
C GLU A 1059 18.19 -19.94 -38.59
N MET A 1060 18.04 -20.20 -37.29
CA MET A 1060 18.67 -19.38 -36.24
C MET A 1060 20.16 -19.67 -36.19
N MET A 1061 20.95 -18.64 -36.43
CA MET A 1061 22.39 -18.67 -36.40
C MET A 1061 22.90 -18.02 -35.13
N GLN A 1062 23.79 -18.70 -34.43
CA GLN A 1062 24.42 -18.22 -33.21
C GLN A 1062 25.93 -18.04 -33.42
N ILE A 1063 26.43 -16.82 -33.29
CA ILE A 1063 27.83 -16.45 -33.50
C ILE A 1063 28.43 -15.99 -32.16
N PRO A 1064 29.25 -16.82 -31.50
CA PRO A 1064 30.02 -16.40 -30.34
C PRO A 1064 31.04 -15.33 -30.73
N PHE A 1065 31.20 -14.26 -29.95
CA PHE A 1065 32.22 -13.24 -30.21
C PHE A 1065 33.63 -13.83 -30.17
N SER A 1066 33.87 -14.85 -29.34
CA SER A 1066 35.12 -15.60 -29.29
C SER A 1066 35.47 -16.33 -30.59
N SER A 1067 34.51 -16.50 -31.52
CA SER A 1067 34.75 -17.07 -32.84
C SER A 1067 35.19 -16.05 -33.88
N LEU A 1068 35.09 -14.75 -33.58
CA LEU A 1068 35.51 -13.69 -34.48
C LEU A 1068 37.03 -13.61 -34.52
N THR A 1069 37.57 -13.44 -35.72
CA THR A 1069 39.02 -13.30 -35.93
C THR A 1069 39.33 -12.10 -36.82
N GLN A 1070 40.50 -11.50 -36.60
CA GLN A 1070 41.13 -10.59 -37.57
C GLN A 1070 42.15 -11.38 -38.39
N GLU A 1071 42.32 -11.03 -39.67
CA GLU A 1071 43.30 -11.68 -40.53
C GLU A 1071 44.72 -11.27 -40.14
N THR A 1072 45.69 -12.19 -40.29
CA THR A 1072 47.10 -11.89 -40.03
C THR A 1072 47.77 -11.39 -41.31
N GLY A 1073 48.55 -10.31 -41.21
CA GLY A 1073 49.40 -9.82 -42.30
C GLY A 1073 48.97 -8.52 -42.98
N TRP A 1074 47.85 -7.91 -42.60
CA TRP A 1074 47.44 -6.57 -43.06
C TRP A 1074 46.49 -5.88 -42.05
N GLY A 1075 46.39 -4.55 -42.09
CA GLY A 1075 45.58 -3.78 -41.13
C GLY A 1075 46.15 -3.72 -39.71
N ALA A 1076 45.44 -3.05 -38.80
CA ALA A 1076 45.79 -2.92 -37.39
C ALA A 1076 45.00 -3.92 -36.53
N LEU A 1077 45.70 -4.60 -35.62
CA LEU A 1077 45.12 -5.58 -34.71
C LEU A 1077 44.78 -4.93 -33.37
N TYR A 1078 43.57 -5.18 -32.86
CA TYR A 1078 43.13 -4.74 -31.54
C TYR A 1078 42.64 -5.95 -30.74
N PRO A 1079 42.74 -5.94 -29.41
CA PRO A 1079 42.09 -6.97 -28.59
C PRO A 1079 40.58 -7.01 -28.85
N LEU A 1080 40.00 -8.20 -28.96
CA LEU A 1080 38.56 -8.37 -29.16
C LEU A 1080 37.75 -7.62 -28.11
N SER A 1081 38.17 -7.64 -26.85
CA SER A 1081 37.51 -6.91 -25.76
C SER A 1081 37.52 -5.39 -25.95
N GLU A 1082 38.54 -4.83 -26.60
CA GLU A 1082 38.59 -3.40 -26.94
C GLU A 1082 37.60 -3.07 -28.05
N VAL A 1083 37.50 -3.94 -29.06
CA VAL A 1083 36.53 -3.77 -30.15
C VAL A 1083 35.10 -3.90 -29.63
N LEU A 1084 34.83 -4.89 -28.77
CA LEU A 1084 33.52 -5.09 -28.14
C LEU A 1084 33.15 -3.97 -27.17
N ALA A 1085 34.11 -3.26 -26.59
CA ALA A 1085 33.84 -2.08 -25.74
C ALA A 1085 33.37 -0.86 -26.54
N ASN A 1086 33.60 -0.85 -27.86
CA ASN A 1086 33.47 0.33 -28.70
C ASN A 1086 32.64 0.07 -29.97
N VAL A 1087 31.57 -0.72 -29.86
CA VAL A 1087 30.77 -1.12 -31.04
C VAL A 1087 29.82 -0.01 -31.47
N ARG A 1088 29.92 0.40 -32.74
CA ARG A 1088 28.98 1.32 -33.39
C ARG A 1088 27.83 0.56 -34.06
N ASP A 1089 28.17 -0.49 -34.80
CA ASP A 1089 27.26 -1.30 -35.58
C ASP A 1089 27.77 -2.72 -35.75
N ILE A 1090 26.85 -3.57 -36.23
CA ILE A 1090 27.13 -4.94 -36.66
C ILE A 1090 26.69 -5.09 -38.12
N GLN A 1091 27.42 -5.90 -38.88
CA GLN A 1091 27.23 -5.99 -40.34
C GLN A 1091 27.27 -7.42 -40.88
N TRP A 1092 26.51 -7.65 -41.94
CA TRP A 1092 26.55 -8.84 -42.79
C TRP A 1092 27.03 -8.45 -44.19
N GLN A 1093 28.18 -9.00 -44.61
CA GLN A 1093 28.80 -8.70 -45.89
C GLN A 1093 28.82 -9.93 -46.79
N VAL A 1094 28.59 -9.74 -48.09
CA VAL A 1094 28.68 -10.80 -49.11
C VAL A 1094 30.13 -11.29 -49.23
N LEU A 1095 30.34 -12.62 -49.20
CA LEU A 1095 31.64 -13.23 -49.40
C LEU A 1095 31.79 -13.82 -50.81
N GLY A 1096 32.93 -13.54 -51.43
CA GLY A 1096 33.26 -13.94 -52.80
C GLY A 1096 32.91 -12.86 -53.84
N TYR A 1097 33.44 -13.00 -55.06
CA TYR A 1097 33.31 -12.02 -56.15
C TYR A 1097 32.59 -12.61 -57.36
N GLY A 1098 31.96 -11.76 -58.17
CA GLY A 1098 31.34 -12.13 -59.45
C GLY A 1098 30.12 -13.04 -59.31
N ARG A 1099 29.29 -12.82 -58.29
CA ARG A 1099 28.13 -13.67 -57.99
C ARG A 1099 26.90 -12.87 -57.58
N ASP A 1100 25.74 -13.47 -57.78
CA ASP A 1100 24.49 -12.96 -57.20
C ASP A 1100 24.38 -13.35 -55.72
N PHE A 1101 23.64 -12.53 -54.96
CA PHE A 1101 23.29 -12.76 -53.56
C PHE A 1101 21.86 -12.30 -53.26
N ASP A 1102 21.22 -12.93 -52.27
CA ASP A 1102 19.89 -12.57 -51.74
C ASP A 1102 19.85 -12.99 -50.26
N LEU A 1103 20.16 -12.07 -49.35
CA LEU A 1103 20.32 -12.32 -47.91
C LEU A 1103 19.13 -11.74 -47.15
N TYR A 1104 18.57 -12.53 -46.22
CA TYR A 1104 17.52 -12.13 -45.30
C TYR A 1104 17.99 -12.37 -43.87
N VAL A 1105 17.76 -11.41 -42.98
CA VAL A 1105 18.13 -11.43 -41.56
C VAL A 1105 16.91 -11.00 -40.74
N ASP A 1106 16.66 -11.70 -39.64
CA ASP A 1106 15.53 -11.43 -38.74
C ASP A 1106 15.88 -11.74 -37.28
N ASP A 1107 15.09 -11.25 -36.32
CA ASP A 1107 15.22 -11.48 -34.87
C ASP A 1107 16.67 -11.37 -34.35
N VAL A 1108 17.29 -10.21 -34.52
CA VAL A 1108 18.70 -10.00 -34.14
C VAL A 1108 18.81 -9.67 -32.67
N GLU A 1109 19.59 -10.45 -31.92
CA GLU A 1109 19.81 -10.22 -30.49
C GLU A 1109 21.22 -10.57 -30.03
N LEU A 1110 21.69 -9.86 -29.00
CA LEU A 1110 22.91 -10.23 -28.27
C LEU A 1110 22.56 -11.22 -27.16
N TYR A 1111 23.31 -12.31 -27.03
CA TYR A 1111 23.07 -13.34 -26.02
C TYR A 1111 24.26 -13.50 -25.06
N ASN A 1112 24.00 -13.78 -23.79
CA ASN A 1112 25.04 -14.09 -22.80
C ASN A 1112 25.51 -15.56 -22.93
N ALA A 1113 26.75 -15.90 -22.58
CA ALA A 1113 27.12 -17.32 -22.48
C ALA A 1113 26.38 -17.93 -21.28
N PRO A 1114 26.16 -19.26 -21.22
CA PRO A 1114 26.07 -19.89 -19.92
C PRO A 1114 27.31 -19.46 -19.12
N PRO A 1115 27.16 -18.98 -17.88
CA PRO A 1115 28.24 -18.30 -17.18
C PRO A 1115 29.49 -19.20 -17.12
N PRO A 1116 30.70 -18.69 -17.43
CA PRO A 1116 31.90 -19.28 -16.88
C PRO A 1116 31.74 -19.25 -15.36
N ALA A 1117 32.01 -20.37 -14.69
CA ALA A 1117 31.75 -20.55 -13.26
C ALA A 1117 32.27 -19.36 -12.42
N THR A 1118 31.35 -18.47 -12.04
CA THR A 1118 31.56 -17.47 -11.00
C THR A 1118 30.65 -17.77 -9.82
N PHE A 1119 31.32 -17.87 -8.68
CA PHE A 1119 30.92 -18.36 -7.38
C PHE A 1119 29.69 -17.64 -6.82
N THR A 1120 28.58 -18.37 -6.69
CA THR A 1120 27.44 -18.01 -5.83
C THR A 1120 27.53 -18.88 -4.56
N PRO A 1121 27.36 -18.36 -3.34
CA PRO A 1121 27.31 -19.20 -2.15
C PRO A 1121 26.09 -20.12 -2.21
N THR A 1122 26.31 -21.43 -2.33
CA THR A 1122 25.25 -22.43 -2.34
C THR A 1122 24.94 -22.88 -0.91
N ILE A 1123 23.73 -22.65 -0.44
CA ILE A 1123 23.19 -23.32 0.75
C ILE A 1123 22.83 -24.76 0.34
N THR A 1124 23.62 -25.74 0.78
CA THR A 1124 23.29 -27.16 0.57
C THR A 1124 22.38 -27.64 1.70
N MET A 1125 21.12 -27.91 1.39
CA MET A 1125 20.23 -28.65 2.28
C MET A 1125 20.44 -30.15 2.05
N THR A 1126 21.05 -30.83 3.01
CA THR A 1126 21.17 -32.30 2.95
C THR A 1126 19.97 -32.91 3.65
N ALA A 1127 19.11 -33.59 2.90
CA ALA A 1127 18.12 -34.52 3.44
C ALA A 1127 18.73 -35.93 3.39
N THR A 1128 19.02 -36.52 4.55
CA THR A 1128 19.48 -37.91 4.64
C THR A 1128 18.28 -38.82 4.93
N PRO A 1129 17.75 -39.60 3.97
CA PRO A 1129 16.80 -40.65 4.30
C PRO A 1129 17.55 -41.79 5.01
N THR A 1130 17.30 -41.99 6.31
CA THR A 1130 17.74 -43.22 6.99
C THR A 1130 16.71 -44.31 6.69
N VAL A 1131 17.08 -45.24 5.80
CA VAL A 1131 16.27 -46.44 5.53
C VAL A 1131 16.58 -47.48 6.59
N TYR A 1132 15.58 -47.86 7.39
CA TYR A 1132 15.68 -49.06 8.23
C TYR A 1132 15.02 -50.23 7.49
N LEU A 1133 15.69 -51.39 7.47
CA LEU A 1133 15.11 -52.64 7.00
C LEU A 1133 14.53 -53.37 8.21
N SER A 1134 13.22 -53.62 8.24
CA SER A 1134 12.62 -54.52 9.23
C SER A 1134 12.48 -55.92 8.64
N GLU A 1135 13.04 -56.93 9.30
CA GLU A 1135 12.90 -58.34 8.91
C GLU A 1135 11.55 -58.91 9.36
N THR A 1136 10.81 -59.51 8.44
CA THR A 1136 9.69 -60.40 8.78
C THR A 1136 10.00 -61.82 8.31
N VAL A 1137 10.00 -62.78 9.24
CA VAL A 1137 10.29 -64.20 8.96
C VAL A 1137 8.98 -64.95 8.81
N THR A 1138 8.75 -65.56 7.65
CA THR A 1138 7.61 -66.47 7.43
C THR A 1138 8.12 -67.90 7.28
N VAL A 1139 7.60 -68.81 8.12
CA VAL A 1139 7.95 -70.24 8.09
C VAL A 1139 6.81 -71.01 7.45
N THR A 1140 7.07 -71.63 6.31
CA THR A 1140 6.11 -72.52 5.64
C THR A 1140 6.55 -73.97 5.87
N VAL A 1141 5.64 -74.84 6.34
CA VAL A 1141 5.96 -76.25 6.65
C VAL A 1141 5.35 -77.16 5.59
N SER A 1142 6.19 -77.75 4.73
CA SER A 1142 5.82 -78.87 3.85
C SER A 1142 7.05 -79.70 3.47
N VAL A 1143 7.13 -80.97 3.93
CA VAL A 1143 8.14 -82.05 3.68
C VAL A 1143 9.65 -81.67 3.68
N THR A 1144 9.98 -80.38 3.79
CA THR A 1144 11.28 -79.76 4.03
C THR A 1144 10.99 -78.37 4.63
N ARG A 1145 11.75 -77.95 5.65
CA ARG A 1145 11.50 -76.68 6.37
C ARG A 1145 12.19 -75.53 5.61
N THR A 1146 11.42 -74.69 4.93
CA THR A 1146 11.96 -73.50 4.24
C THR A 1146 11.62 -72.25 5.04
N ILE A 1147 12.66 -71.51 5.45
CA ILE A 1147 12.54 -70.20 6.09
C ILE A 1147 12.70 -69.15 5.00
N THR A 1148 11.71 -68.28 4.83
CA THR A 1148 11.81 -67.12 3.92
C THR A 1148 11.86 -65.84 4.76
N VAL A 1149 12.94 -65.08 4.61
CA VAL A 1149 13.11 -63.75 5.23
C VAL A 1149 12.79 -62.70 4.17
N THR A 1150 11.87 -61.79 4.47
CA THR A 1150 11.52 -60.66 3.59
C THR A 1150 11.90 -59.35 4.28
N LEU A 1151 12.63 -58.48 3.57
CA LEU A 1151 13.05 -57.16 4.03
C LEU A 1151 12.13 -56.10 3.39
N THR A 1152 11.51 -55.24 4.20
CA THR A 1152 10.68 -54.12 3.71
C THR A 1152 11.29 -52.79 4.16
N ALA A 1153 11.42 -51.83 3.23
CA ALA A 1153 11.96 -50.50 3.51
C ALA A 1153 10.85 -49.56 4.02
N VAL A 1154 11.10 -48.85 5.13
CA VAL A 1154 10.23 -47.79 5.66
C VAL A 1154 11.00 -46.46 5.62
N ILE A 1155 10.39 -45.41 5.06
CA ILE A 1155 10.98 -44.06 4.95
C ILE A 1155 10.22 -43.10 5.89
N PRO A 1156 10.82 -42.58 6.97
CA PRO A 1156 10.27 -41.45 7.73
C PRO A 1156 10.65 -40.11 7.09
N SER A 1157 9.89 -39.04 7.40
CA SER A 1157 10.15 -37.67 6.93
C SER A 1157 11.62 -37.25 7.15
N PRO A 1158 12.26 -36.56 6.17
CA PRO A 1158 13.66 -36.20 6.27
C PRO A 1158 13.90 -35.14 7.34
N THR A 1159 14.90 -35.37 8.19
CA THR A 1159 15.47 -34.31 9.04
C THR A 1159 16.29 -33.39 8.14
N VAL A 1160 15.90 -32.11 8.08
CA VAL A 1160 16.64 -31.08 7.34
C VAL A 1160 17.70 -30.50 8.26
N THR A 1161 18.98 -30.74 7.93
CA THR A 1161 20.09 -30.08 8.61
C THR A 1161 20.71 -29.07 7.64
N ALA A 1162 20.57 -27.78 7.96
CA ALA A 1162 21.32 -26.74 7.27
C ALA A 1162 22.79 -26.83 7.70
N THR A 1163 23.66 -27.26 6.80
CA THR A 1163 25.11 -27.24 7.04
C THR A 1163 25.69 -26.10 6.24
N ILE A 1164 26.11 -25.03 6.91
CA ILE A 1164 26.99 -24.03 6.29
C ILE A 1164 28.37 -24.66 6.25
N THR A 1165 28.67 -25.33 5.14
CA THR A 1165 30.04 -25.77 4.89
C THR A 1165 30.83 -24.55 4.43
N ASN A 1166 31.42 -23.82 5.38
CA ASN A 1166 32.60 -23.02 5.05
C ASN A 1166 33.75 -23.99 4.82
N THR A 1167 33.83 -24.55 3.62
CA THR A 1167 35.04 -25.22 3.18
C THR A 1167 36.13 -24.14 3.09
N PRO A 1168 37.33 -24.39 3.62
CA PRO A 1168 38.36 -23.36 3.73
C PRO A 1168 38.64 -22.73 2.37
N LEU A 1169 38.94 -21.43 2.38
CA LEU A 1169 39.46 -20.64 1.27
C LEU A 1169 40.21 -21.51 0.23
N PRO A 1170 40.01 -21.32 -1.09
CA PRO A 1170 41.09 -21.63 -2.01
C PRO A 1170 42.30 -20.91 -1.44
N ALA A 1171 43.36 -21.66 -1.15
CA ALA A 1171 44.63 -21.05 -0.80
C ALA A 1171 44.84 -19.95 -1.83
N VAL A 1172 44.96 -18.71 -1.35
CA VAL A 1172 45.35 -17.61 -2.21
C VAL A 1172 46.64 -18.13 -2.86
N HIS A 1173 46.61 -18.28 -4.18
CA HIS A 1173 47.73 -18.76 -4.96
C HIS A 1173 48.39 -17.55 -5.60
N ALA A 1174 49.71 -17.52 -5.55
CA ALA A 1174 50.49 -16.51 -6.25
C ALA A 1174 50.15 -16.50 -7.74
N ALA A 1175 50.21 -15.33 -8.37
CA ALA A 1175 49.91 -15.19 -9.79
C ALA A 1175 50.90 -15.99 -10.64
N ASP A 1176 50.48 -16.45 -11.82
CA ASP A 1176 51.36 -17.19 -12.73
C ASP A 1176 52.39 -16.27 -13.41
N ASN A 1177 52.12 -14.96 -13.47
CA ASN A 1177 53.01 -13.93 -14.02
C ASN A 1177 52.80 -12.57 -13.31
N LEU A 1178 53.59 -11.55 -13.67
CA LEU A 1178 53.50 -10.21 -13.05
C LEU A 1178 52.44 -9.29 -13.68
N ASP A 1179 51.69 -9.69 -14.70
CA ASP A 1179 50.76 -8.79 -15.41
C ASP A 1179 49.68 -8.24 -14.48
N GLU A 1180 49.21 -9.05 -13.53
CA GLU A 1180 48.25 -8.67 -12.51
C GLU A 1180 48.88 -8.07 -11.25
N ALA A 1181 50.21 -8.06 -11.09
CA ALA A 1181 50.86 -7.60 -9.86
C ALA A 1181 50.60 -6.10 -9.63
N TYR A 1182 50.08 -5.72 -8.46
CA TYR A 1182 49.78 -4.32 -8.13
C TYR A 1182 50.18 -3.96 -6.70
N VAL A 1183 50.20 -2.65 -6.43
CA VAL A 1183 50.55 -2.09 -5.12
C VAL A 1183 49.35 -1.35 -4.53
N TYR A 1184 49.00 -1.65 -3.28
CA TYR A 1184 47.90 -1.01 -2.57
C TYR A 1184 48.26 -0.68 -1.10
N PRO A 1185 47.99 0.55 -0.64
CA PRO A 1185 47.58 1.69 -1.45
C PRO A 1185 48.76 2.23 -2.29
N ALA A 1186 48.48 2.77 -3.48
CA ALA A 1186 49.50 3.45 -4.29
C ALA A 1186 49.92 4.81 -3.69
N VAL A 1187 49.08 5.38 -2.81
CA VAL A 1187 49.37 6.56 -1.97
C VAL A 1187 49.13 6.18 -0.51
N TYR A 1188 50.20 6.16 0.30
CA TYR A 1188 50.14 5.79 1.71
C TYR A 1188 50.22 7.03 2.61
N ASP A 1189 49.21 7.25 3.45
CA ASP A 1189 49.11 8.37 4.39
C ASP A 1189 49.12 7.96 5.88
N GLY A 1190 49.12 6.66 6.17
CA GLY A 1190 49.13 6.12 7.53
C GLY A 1190 47.82 6.21 8.31
N THR A 1191 46.70 6.56 7.67
CA THR A 1191 45.36 6.64 8.31
C THR A 1191 44.57 5.32 8.14
N ASN A 1192 43.42 5.16 8.82
CA ASN A 1192 42.50 4.01 8.71
C ASN A 1192 43.06 2.60 9.06
N GLY A 1193 44.01 2.50 10.00
CA GLY A 1193 44.50 1.20 10.49
C GLY A 1193 45.38 0.43 9.50
N GLN A 1194 45.89 1.10 8.47
CA GLN A 1194 46.77 0.52 7.45
C GLN A 1194 48.17 0.21 8.01
N LYS A 1195 48.56 -1.07 8.01
CA LYS A 1195 49.84 -1.56 8.58
C LYS A 1195 51.07 -1.39 7.68
N GLY A 1196 50.91 -0.86 6.46
CA GLY A 1196 51.97 -0.71 5.46
C GLY A 1196 51.44 -0.72 4.02
N ILE A 1197 52.34 -0.85 3.04
CA ILE A 1197 52.02 -0.90 1.61
C ILE A 1197 52.10 -2.35 1.12
N MET A 1198 51.01 -2.87 0.55
CA MET A 1198 50.92 -4.24 0.06
C MET A 1198 51.30 -4.34 -1.41
N PHE A 1199 52.12 -5.31 -1.76
CA PHE A 1199 52.33 -5.81 -3.11
C PHE A 1199 51.53 -7.10 -3.24
N ALA A 1200 50.56 -7.14 -4.14
CA ALA A 1200 49.64 -8.27 -4.30
C ALA A 1200 49.72 -8.83 -5.73
N LYS A 1201 49.27 -10.07 -5.91
CA LYS A 1201 49.32 -10.79 -7.20
C LYS A 1201 50.74 -10.91 -7.76
N LEU A 1202 51.72 -11.06 -6.86
CA LEU A 1202 53.09 -11.44 -7.21
C LEU A 1202 53.13 -12.89 -7.68
N THR A 1203 54.17 -13.25 -8.43
CA THR A 1203 54.50 -14.66 -8.67
C THR A 1203 54.94 -15.33 -7.37
N ARG A 1204 54.94 -16.67 -7.35
CA ARG A 1204 55.23 -17.48 -6.15
C ARG A 1204 56.51 -17.05 -5.44
N SER A 1205 57.56 -16.75 -6.20
CA SER A 1205 58.70 -15.99 -5.71
C SER A 1205 58.97 -14.76 -6.60
N SER A 1206 59.21 -13.63 -5.93
CA SER A 1206 59.43 -12.31 -6.54
C SER A 1206 60.43 -11.48 -5.71
N GLU A 1207 61.37 -10.80 -6.37
CA GLU A 1207 62.21 -9.76 -5.78
C GLU A 1207 61.56 -8.38 -5.92
N ILE A 1208 61.39 -7.67 -4.81
CA ILE A 1208 60.84 -6.31 -4.77
C ILE A 1208 61.94 -5.36 -4.33
N GLN A 1209 62.24 -4.37 -5.16
CA GLN A 1209 63.20 -3.31 -4.89
C GLN A 1209 62.47 -1.96 -4.95
N ILE A 1210 62.66 -1.11 -3.96
CA ILE A 1210 62.03 0.22 -3.91
C ILE A 1210 63.14 1.25 -3.79
N PHE A 1211 63.09 2.25 -4.67
CA PHE A 1211 64.06 3.32 -4.77
C PHE A 1211 63.39 4.66 -4.50
N ASN A 1212 64.11 5.58 -3.86
CA ASN A 1212 63.69 6.99 -3.86
C ASN A 1212 64.02 7.64 -5.23
N LEU A 1213 63.57 8.87 -5.46
CA LEU A 1213 63.83 9.59 -6.72
C LEU A 1213 65.32 9.91 -6.99
N LYS A 1214 66.21 9.76 -5.99
CA LYS A 1214 67.66 9.87 -6.19
C LYS A 1214 68.30 8.57 -6.69
N GLY A 1215 67.50 7.51 -6.86
CA GLY A 1215 67.96 6.18 -7.25
C GLY A 1215 68.56 5.37 -6.11
N GLU A 1216 68.42 5.82 -4.86
CA GLU A 1216 68.92 5.09 -3.69
C GLU A 1216 67.90 3.99 -3.32
N LEU A 1217 68.38 2.75 -3.16
CA LEU A 1217 67.55 1.62 -2.74
C LEU A 1217 67.12 1.82 -1.27
N VAL A 1218 65.83 2.03 -1.05
CA VAL A 1218 65.25 2.26 0.27
C VAL A 1218 64.62 1.02 0.88
N HIS A 1219 64.21 0.06 0.06
CA HIS A 1219 63.69 -1.23 0.53
C HIS A 1219 63.99 -2.33 -0.47
N PHE A 1220 64.33 -3.50 0.05
CA PHE A 1220 64.54 -4.70 -0.72
C PHE A 1220 63.89 -5.87 0.00
N ALA A 1221 63.18 -6.71 -0.75
CA ALA A 1221 62.59 -7.93 -0.23
C ALA A 1221 62.57 -9.02 -1.28
N ARG A 1222 62.72 -10.27 -0.83
CA ARG A 1222 62.28 -11.44 -1.57
C ARG A 1222 60.97 -11.90 -0.96
N ALA A 1223 59.91 -11.87 -1.76
CA ALA A 1223 58.60 -12.38 -1.41
C ALA A 1223 58.49 -13.80 -1.95
N ASP A 1224 58.61 -14.79 -1.07
CA ASP A 1224 58.30 -16.19 -1.37
C ASP A 1224 57.01 -16.52 -0.64
N SER A 1225 55.89 -16.33 -1.34
CA SER A 1225 54.56 -16.49 -0.76
C SER A 1225 53.70 -17.38 -1.63
N ALA A 1226 53.09 -18.39 -1.01
CA ALA A 1226 52.10 -19.23 -1.67
C ALA A 1226 50.93 -18.41 -2.22
N ASP A 1227 50.66 -17.22 -1.66
CA ASP A 1227 49.57 -16.31 -2.01
C ASP A 1227 49.92 -15.11 -2.88
N GLY A 1228 51.19 -14.96 -3.25
CA GLY A 1228 51.64 -13.85 -4.10
C GLY A 1228 51.44 -12.48 -3.45
N THR A 1229 51.51 -12.39 -2.11
CA THR A 1229 51.43 -11.11 -1.40
C THR A 1229 52.69 -10.81 -0.60
N TYR A 1230 53.02 -9.52 -0.49
CA TYR A 1230 54.09 -9.01 0.35
C TYR A 1230 53.72 -7.65 0.94
N LEU A 1231 53.66 -7.56 2.27
CA LEU A 1231 53.40 -6.31 2.97
C LEU A 1231 54.70 -5.62 3.37
N TRP A 1232 55.00 -4.48 2.76
CA TRP A 1232 56.02 -3.57 3.23
C TRP A 1232 55.51 -2.77 4.43
N LYS A 1233 55.85 -3.25 5.64
CA LYS A 1233 55.48 -2.60 6.91
C LYS A 1233 56.36 -1.36 7.13
N LEU A 1234 55.73 -0.19 7.18
CA LEU A 1234 56.40 1.09 7.37
C LEU A 1234 56.62 1.44 8.86
N GLU A 1235 56.16 0.59 9.79
CA GLU A 1235 56.31 0.76 11.24
C GLU A 1235 57.42 -0.13 11.85
N GLY A 1236 58.57 0.51 12.15
CA GLY A 1236 59.41 0.25 13.34
C GLY A 1236 60.20 -1.06 13.50
N ARG A 1237 61.51 -1.04 13.18
CA ARG A 1237 62.56 -1.77 13.96
C ARG A 1237 63.92 -1.06 14.14
N ARG A 1238 64.12 0.18 13.66
CA ARG A 1238 65.24 1.05 14.06
C ARG A 1238 64.77 2.50 14.14
N LYS A 1239 65.05 3.20 15.25
CA LYS A 1239 64.61 4.58 15.57
C LYS A 1239 65.00 5.66 14.54
N ASN A 1240 65.74 5.30 13.48
CA ASN A 1240 66.34 6.24 12.53
C ASN A 1240 65.90 6.00 11.06
N MET A 1241 64.89 5.14 10.80
CA MET A 1241 64.35 4.89 9.44
C MET A 1241 62.85 5.17 9.36
N LYS A 1242 62.43 6.43 9.59
CA LYS A 1242 61.13 6.88 9.07
C LYS A 1242 61.32 7.18 7.59
N MET A 1243 60.52 6.56 6.72
CA MET A 1243 60.53 6.89 5.30
C MET A 1243 60.05 8.32 5.10
N ALA A 1244 60.78 9.09 4.30
CA ALA A 1244 60.45 10.47 4.03
C ALA A 1244 59.19 10.54 3.14
N PRO A 1245 58.30 11.51 3.35
CA PRO A 1245 57.23 11.77 2.39
C PRO A 1245 57.82 12.06 1.02
N GLY A 1246 57.29 11.46 -0.03
CA GLY A 1246 57.80 11.56 -1.39
C GLY A 1246 57.33 10.45 -2.31
N MET A 1247 57.71 10.56 -3.58
CA MET A 1247 57.45 9.54 -4.59
C MET A 1247 58.59 8.53 -4.63
N TYR A 1248 58.24 7.26 -4.81
CA TYR A 1248 59.15 6.13 -4.86
C TYR A 1248 58.89 5.32 -6.13
N ILE A 1249 59.92 4.65 -6.63
CA ILE A 1249 59.85 3.75 -7.78
C ILE A 1249 60.08 2.34 -7.26
N TYR A 1250 59.20 1.41 -7.59
CA TYR A 1250 59.41 0.01 -7.28
C TYR A 1250 59.71 -0.80 -8.54
N VAL A 1251 60.47 -1.87 -8.36
CA VAL A 1251 60.81 -2.88 -9.37
C VAL A 1251 60.52 -4.24 -8.76
N ILE A 1252 59.66 -5.03 -9.40
CA ILE A 1252 59.33 -6.40 -9.06
C ILE A 1252 59.96 -7.29 -10.12
N THR A 1253 60.72 -8.30 -9.72
CA THR A 1253 61.35 -9.28 -10.62
C THR A 1253 60.86 -10.68 -10.24
N ALA A 1254 60.20 -11.38 -11.16
CA ALA A 1254 59.77 -12.76 -10.95
C ALA A 1254 60.92 -13.75 -11.17
N ASP A 1255 60.72 -15.01 -10.76
CA ASP A 1255 61.73 -16.06 -10.87
C ASP A 1255 62.14 -16.40 -12.31
N ASP A 1256 61.24 -16.17 -13.26
CA ASP A 1256 61.49 -16.33 -14.71
C ASP A 1256 62.25 -15.14 -15.33
N GLY A 1257 62.58 -14.12 -14.53
CA GLY A 1257 63.26 -12.91 -14.95
C GLY A 1257 62.34 -11.81 -15.48
N ALA A 1258 61.02 -11.98 -15.48
CA ALA A 1258 60.08 -10.93 -15.86
C ALA A 1258 60.13 -9.76 -14.86
N VAL A 1259 60.12 -8.52 -15.35
CA VAL A 1259 60.26 -7.31 -14.52
C VAL A 1259 59.05 -6.40 -14.67
N LYS A 1260 58.43 -6.02 -13.55
CA LYS A 1260 57.40 -4.98 -13.48
C LYS A 1260 57.89 -3.78 -12.69
N LYS A 1261 57.69 -2.57 -13.23
CA LYS A 1261 58.08 -1.32 -12.58
C LYS A 1261 56.85 -0.45 -12.35
N GLY A 1262 56.85 0.30 -11.27
CA GLY A 1262 55.78 1.25 -10.99
C GLY A 1262 56.19 2.32 -9.99
N LYS A 1263 55.21 3.15 -9.62
CA LYS A 1263 55.41 4.28 -8.70
C LYS A 1263 54.43 4.17 -7.55
N LEU A 1264 54.87 4.63 -6.38
CA LEU A 1264 54.02 4.81 -5.20
C LEU A 1264 54.40 6.11 -4.50
N ALA A 1265 53.51 6.66 -3.68
CA ALA A 1265 53.75 7.86 -2.89
C ALA A 1265 53.54 7.59 -1.41
N ILE A 1266 54.43 8.11 -0.57
CA ILE A 1266 54.22 8.22 0.88
C ILE A 1266 53.96 9.69 1.16
N VAL A 1267 52.79 10.01 1.72
CA VAL A 1267 52.38 11.38 2.08
C VAL A 1267 52.28 11.49 3.61
N LYS A 1268 52.23 12.71 4.13
CA LYS A 1268 52.24 12.99 5.57
C LYS A 1268 50.88 13.39 6.05
#